data_AF-Q7Z745-F1
#
_entry.id   AF-Q7Z745-F1
#
_cell.length_a   1.000
_cell.length_b   1.000
_cell.length_c   1.000
_cell.angle_alpha   90.00
_cell.angle_beta   90.00
_cell.angle_gamma   90.00
#
_symmetry.space_group_name_H-M   'P 1'
#
loop_
_entity.id
_entity.type
_entity.pdbx_description
1 polymer ?
#
loop_
_entity_poly.entity_id
_entity_poly.type
_entity_poly.pdbx_seq_one_letter_code
_entity_poly.pdbx_strand_id
1 'polypeptide(L)'
;MTLSTEESIEMFGDINLTLGMLNKEDIVNKEDIYSHLTSVIQNTDILDDAIVQRLIYYASKDMRDNNMLREIRMLAGEVLVSLAAHDFNSVMYEVQSNFRILELPDEFVVLALAELATSYVSQSIPFMMMTLLTMQTMLRLAEDERMKGTFCIALEKFSKAIYKYVNHWRDFPYPRLDANRLSDKIFMLFWYIMEKWAPLASPMQTLSIVKAHGPTVSLLLHREDFRGYALGQVPWLLNQYKDKEIDFHVTQSLKQILTAAVLYDIGLPRSLRRSIFINLLQQICRAPEPPVKENEMKASSCFLILAHSNPGELMEFFDEQVRSNNEAIRVGILTLLRLAVNADEPRLRDHIISIERTVKIVMGDLSTKVRNSVLLLIQTMCEKSYIEAREGWPLIDYVFSQFATLNRNLEKPVKTNFHENEKEEESVRETSLEVLKTLDPLVIGMPQVLWPRILTFVVPAEYTEALEPLFSIIRILIMAEEKKQHSAKESTALVVSTGAVKLPSPQQLLARLLVISMPASLGELRGAGAIGLLKILPEIIHPKLVDLWKTRLPELLQPLEGKNISTVLWETMLLQLLKESLWKISDVAWTIQLTQDFKQQMGSYSNNSTEKKFLWKALGTTLACCQDSDFVNSQIKEFLTAPNQLGDQRQGITSILGYCAENHLDIVLKVLKTFQNQEKFFMNRCKSLFSGKKSLTKTDVMVIYGAVALHAPKKQLLSRLNQDIISQVLSLHGQCSQVLGMSVMNKDMDLQMSFTRSITEIGIAVQDAEDQGFQFSYKEMLIGYMLDFIRDEPLDSLASPIRWKALIAIRYLSKLKPQLSLQDHLNILEENIRRLLPLPPLENLKSEGQTDKDKEHIQFLYERSMDALGKLLKTMMWDNVNAEDCQEMFNLLQMWLVSQKEWERERAFQITAKVLTNDIEAPENFKIGSLLGLLAPHSCDTLPTIRQAAASSTIGLFYIKGIHLEVERLQGLQEGLESDDVQVQIKISSKIAKIVSKFIPNEEILMFLEEMLDGLESLNPTCTKACGIWMITVLKQQGAALEDQLLEILGTIYHHMPVLRQKEESFQFILEAISQIASFHMDTVVVNLLQKPLPFDRDTKTLWKALAEKPASSGKLLQALIDKLETELEDDIARVEAISVACAMYEVISMGTSVTGLYPELFTLLLKLVSCTLGQKMLTCPWSHRRHVMQQGEQQQIPDPCRLSTATLKCLQAQAMREGLAKESDEGDNLWTLLSSPSTHHIGVCSLARSMAVWQHGVILDIMEQLLSSLTSSSENYRITGAAFFSELMKEPILWKHGNLRNVLILMDQSAWDSNATLRQMAIRGLGNTASGAPHKVKKHKQLMLESIIRGLYHLARTEVVCESLKALKKILELLTDRDVSFYFKEIVLQTRTFFEDEQDDVRLTAIFLFEDLAPLTGRRWKIFFAEEIKKSLISFLLHLWDPNPKIGVACRDVLMVCIPFLGLQELYGVLDRLLDQDLPRARDFYRQFCVKLAKKNQEILWILHTHSFTFFTSTWEVIRSAAVKLTDAVVLNLTSQYVELLDREQLTTRLQALRQDPCISVQRAAEAALQTLLRRCKETSIPL
;
A
#
# COMPACT_ATOMS: atom_id res chain seq x y z
N MET A 1 -32.29 -1.45 -45.85
CA MET A 1 -32.25 -1.87 -47.26
C MET A 1 -30.87 -2.35 -47.73
N THR A 2 -29.81 -2.26 -46.91
CA THR A 2 -28.46 -2.79 -47.24
C THR A 2 -28.01 -3.97 -46.36
N LEU A 3 -28.76 -4.30 -45.31
CA LEU A 3 -28.49 -5.46 -44.43
C LEU A 3 -29.21 -6.76 -44.87
N SER A 4 -30.10 -6.69 -45.86
CA SER A 4 -30.95 -7.81 -46.30
C SER A 4 -30.39 -8.60 -47.50
N THR A 5 -29.19 -8.26 -47.97
CA THR A 5 -28.58 -8.83 -49.19
C THR A 5 -27.37 -9.74 -48.94
N GLU A 6 -26.84 -9.77 -47.72
CA GLU A 6 -25.72 -10.66 -47.35
C GLU A 6 -26.21 -12.01 -46.82
N GLU A 7 -27.29 -12.04 -46.04
CA GLU A 7 -27.89 -13.28 -45.53
C GLU A 7 -28.47 -14.17 -46.65
N SER A 8 -28.86 -13.59 -47.79
CA SER A 8 -29.40 -14.36 -48.91
C SER A 8 -28.32 -15.11 -49.70
N ILE A 9 -27.07 -14.67 -49.71
CA ILE A 9 -26.01 -15.27 -50.55
C ILE A 9 -25.36 -16.48 -49.87
N GLU A 10 -25.23 -16.49 -48.54
CA GLU A 10 -24.68 -17.63 -47.80
C GLU A 10 -25.63 -18.84 -47.83
N MET A 11 -26.95 -18.61 -47.76
CA MET A 11 -27.96 -19.67 -47.83
C MET A 11 -27.99 -20.43 -49.17
N PHE A 12 -27.75 -19.75 -50.31
CA PHE A 12 -27.72 -20.41 -51.63
C PHE A 12 -26.45 -21.27 -51.81
N GLY A 13 -25.37 -20.94 -51.11
CA GLY A 13 -24.13 -21.72 -51.10
C GLY A 13 -24.32 -23.08 -50.43
N ASP A 14 -25.05 -23.13 -49.31
CA ASP A 14 -25.28 -24.35 -48.54
C ASP A 14 -26.15 -25.38 -49.27
N ILE A 15 -27.18 -24.96 -50.01
CA ILE A 15 -28.12 -25.89 -50.67
C ILE A 15 -27.45 -26.66 -51.83
N ASN A 16 -26.59 -26.00 -52.61
CA ASN A 16 -25.88 -26.65 -53.72
C ASN A 16 -24.81 -27.63 -53.24
N LEU A 17 -24.15 -27.32 -52.12
CA LEU A 17 -23.22 -28.21 -51.43
C LEU A 17 -23.95 -29.46 -50.91
N THR A 18 -25.11 -29.25 -50.27
CA THR A 18 -25.96 -30.31 -49.72
C THR A 18 -26.50 -31.24 -50.82
N LEU A 19 -26.88 -30.70 -51.98
CA LEU A 19 -27.30 -31.47 -53.17
C LEU A 19 -26.19 -32.36 -53.76
N GLY A 20 -24.93 -31.97 -53.59
CA GLY A 20 -23.77 -32.76 -54.02
C GLY A 20 -23.51 -33.98 -53.13
N MET A 21 -23.91 -33.90 -51.85
CA MET A 21 -23.69 -34.93 -50.83
C MET A 21 -24.73 -36.05 -50.89
N LEU A 22 -25.99 -35.73 -51.23
CA LEU A 22 -27.09 -36.70 -51.36
C LEU A 22 -26.83 -37.88 -52.30
N ASN A 23 -25.92 -37.70 -53.29
CA ASN A 23 -25.59 -38.74 -54.27
C ASN A 23 -24.28 -39.50 -53.95
N LYS A 24 -23.54 -39.09 -52.91
CA LYS A 24 -22.15 -39.54 -52.67
C LYS A 24 -21.91 -40.19 -51.30
N GLU A 25 -22.81 -40.06 -50.33
CA GLU A 25 -22.53 -40.47 -48.95
C GLU A 25 -23.32 -41.70 -48.46
N ASP A 26 -22.72 -42.38 -47.48
CA ASP A 26 -23.27 -43.54 -46.79
C ASP A 26 -24.60 -43.21 -46.09
N ILE A 27 -25.42 -44.25 -45.91
CA ILE A 27 -26.79 -44.20 -45.35
C ILE A 27 -26.88 -43.31 -44.10
N VAL A 28 -25.84 -43.29 -43.26
CA VAL A 28 -25.79 -42.56 -41.99
C VAL A 28 -25.84 -41.03 -42.16
N ASN A 29 -25.25 -40.46 -43.21
CA ASN A 29 -25.24 -38.99 -43.40
C ASN A 29 -26.53 -38.46 -44.04
N LYS A 30 -27.35 -39.33 -44.65
CA LYS A 30 -28.58 -38.90 -45.31
C LYS A 30 -29.65 -38.39 -44.33
N GLU A 31 -29.67 -38.91 -43.10
CA GLU A 31 -30.63 -38.49 -42.08
C GLU A 31 -30.44 -37.03 -41.67
N ASP A 32 -29.18 -36.63 -41.41
CA ASP A 32 -28.83 -35.24 -41.08
C ASP A 32 -29.09 -34.30 -42.26
N ILE A 33 -28.76 -34.75 -43.48
CA ILE A 33 -28.98 -33.97 -44.70
C ILE A 33 -30.46 -33.67 -44.91
N TYR A 34 -31.34 -34.69 -44.85
CA TYR A 34 -32.77 -34.44 -45.04
C TYR A 34 -33.39 -33.61 -43.90
N SER A 35 -32.95 -33.82 -42.66
CA SER A 35 -33.39 -33.01 -41.51
C SER A 35 -33.02 -31.53 -41.68
N HIS A 36 -31.81 -31.26 -42.16
CA HIS A 36 -31.34 -29.91 -42.45
C HIS A 36 -32.08 -29.28 -43.63
N LEU A 37 -32.27 -30.02 -44.72
CA LEU A 37 -32.99 -29.56 -45.90
C LEU A 37 -34.43 -29.14 -45.58
N THR A 38 -35.15 -29.88 -44.74
CA THR A 38 -36.50 -29.50 -44.29
C THR A 38 -36.51 -28.10 -43.66
N SER A 39 -35.58 -27.83 -42.75
CA SER A 39 -35.44 -26.52 -42.11
C SER A 39 -35.06 -25.41 -43.11
N VAL A 40 -34.16 -25.69 -44.04
CA VAL A 40 -33.71 -24.70 -45.04
C VAL A 40 -34.83 -24.35 -46.00
N ILE A 41 -35.54 -25.35 -46.54
CA ILE A 41 -36.61 -25.16 -47.51
C ILE A 41 -37.76 -24.35 -46.91
N GLN A 42 -38.10 -24.59 -45.63
CA GLN A 42 -39.16 -23.88 -44.92
C GLN A 42 -38.83 -22.41 -44.64
N ASN A 43 -37.54 -22.06 -44.51
CA ASN A 43 -37.09 -20.70 -44.23
C ASN A 43 -36.65 -19.92 -45.48
N THR A 44 -36.74 -20.51 -46.67
CA THR A 44 -36.34 -19.86 -47.92
C THR A 44 -37.57 -19.41 -48.68
N ASP A 45 -37.68 -18.12 -49.01
CA ASP A 45 -38.82 -17.57 -49.77
C ASP A 45 -38.74 -17.87 -51.27
N ILE A 46 -37.52 -18.02 -51.83
CA ILE A 46 -37.30 -18.23 -53.27
C ILE A 46 -36.17 -19.25 -53.46
N LEU A 47 -36.50 -20.48 -53.90
CA LEU A 47 -35.53 -21.45 -54.39
C LEU A 47 -35.51 -21.47 -55.92
N ASP A 48 -34.33 -21.68 -56.51
CA ASP A 48 -34.18 -21.81 -57.96
C ASP A 48 -34.90 -23.07 -58.48
N ASP A 49 -35.64 -22.93 -59.58
CA ASP A 49 -36.42 -24.04 -60.18
C ASP A 49 -35.57 -25.29 -60.44
N ALA A 50 -34.30 -25.14 -60.85
CA ALA A 50 -33.43 -26.29 -61.10
C ALA A 50 -33.00 -27.00 -59.80
N ILE A 51 -32.85 -26.26 -58.71
CA ILE A 51 -32.59 -26.80 -57.37
C ILE A 51 -33.82 -27.56 -56.87
N VAL A 52 -35.00 -26.96 -57.01
CA VAL A 52 -36.29 -27.56 -56.61
C VAL A 52 -36.51 -28.89 -57.34
N GLN A 53 -36.38 -28.93 -58.67
CA GLN A 53 -36.56 -30.17 -59.44
C GLN A 53 -35.56 -31.27 -59.06
N ARG A 54 -34.31 -30.89 -58.73
CA ARG A 54 -33.29 -31.87 -58.27
C ARG A 54 -33.63 -32.41 -56.89
N LEU A 55 -34.06 -31.55 -55.96
CA LEU A 55 -34.49 -31.98 -54.62
C LEU A 55 -35.73 -32.88 -54.70
N ILE A 56 -36.72 -32.55 -55.55
CA ILE A 56 -37.89 -33.41 -55.80
C ILE A 56 -37.46 -34.80 -56.25
N TYR A 57 -36.52 -34.87 -57.21
CA TYR A 57 -36.03 -36.15 -57.72
C TYR A 57 -35.34 -36.99 -56.64
N TYR A 58 -34.39 -36.42 -55.90
CA TYR A 58 -33.64 -37.16 -54.87
C TYR A 58 -34.53 -37.59 -53.71
N ALA A 59 -35.39 -36.69 -53.22
CA ALA A 59 -36.32 -36.98 -52.14
C ALA A 59 -37.36 -38.03 -52.54
N SER A 60 -37.94 -37.95 -53.76
CA SER A 60 -38.83 -39.00 -54.29
C SER A 60 -38.15 -40.35 -54.45
N LYS A 61 -36.89 -40.37 -54.88
CA LYS A 61 -36.11 -41.60 -55.06
C LYS A 61 -35.85 -42.27 -53.71
N ASP A 62 -35.29 -41.54 -52.75
CA ASP A 62 -34.91 -42.09 -51.44
C ASP A 62 -36.15 -42.45 -50.60
N MET A 63 -37.25 -41.69 -50.69
CA MET A 63 -38.53 -42.01 -50.03
C MET A 63 -39.05 -43.40 -50.44
N ARG A 64 -38.90 -43.77 -51.72
CA ARG A 64 -39.39 -45.03 -52.30
C ARG A 64 -38.38 -46.19 -52.23
N ASP A 65 -37.14 -45.95 -51.82
CA ASP A 65 -36.11 -46.99 -51.79
C ASP A 65 -36.27 -47.88 -50.56
N ASN A 66 -36.64 -49.14 -50.79
CA ASN A 66 -36.78 -50.14 -49.72
C ASN A 66 -35.46 -50.50 -49.03
N ASN A 67 -34.31 -50.11 -49.57
CA ASN A 67 -33.01 -50.31 -48.94
C ASN A 67 -32.64 -49.18 -47.95
N MET A 68 -33.38 -48.07 -47.96
CA MET A 68 -33.17 -46.95 -47.02
C MET A 68 -33.86 -47.21 -45.68
N LEU A 69 -33.27 -46.69 -44.60
CA LEU A 69 -33.89 -46.72 -43.26
C LEU A 69 -35.25 -46.01 -43.28
N ARG A 70 -36.19 -46.50 -42.47
CA ARG A 70 -37.56 -45.99 -42.42
C ARG A 70 -37.59 -44.49 -42.05
N GLU A 71 -36.66 -44.07 -41.20
CA GLU A 71 -36.44 -42.69 -40.76
C GLU A 71 -36.02 -41.78 -41.93
N ILE A 72 -35.05 -42.21 -42.74
CA ILE A 72 -34.58 -41.47 -43.92
C ILE A 72 -35.69 -41.32 -44.95
N ARG A 73 -36.48 -42.38 -45.15
CA ARG A 73 -37.62 -42.37 -46.09
C ARG A 73 -38.72 -41.41 -45.64
N MET A 74 -38.95 -41.32 -44.32
CA MET A 74 -39.86 -40.36 -43.72
C MET A 74 -39.37 -38.92 -43.95
N LEU A 75 -38.11 -38.64 -43.64
CA LEU A 75 -37.49 -37.33 -43.83
C LEU A 75 -37.46 -36.91 -45.31
N ALA A 76 -37.22 -37.85 -46.24
CA ALA A 76 -37.32 -37.61 -47.67
C ALA A 76 -38.75 -37.25 -48.08
N GLY A 77 -39.76 -37.89 -47.49
CA GLY A 77 -41.16 -37.51 -47.64
C GLY A 77 -41.48 -36.11 -47.08
N GLU A 78 -40.92 -35.74 -45.94
CA GLU A 78 -41.07 -34.41 -45.32
C GLU A 78 -40.41 -33.30 -46.16
N VAL A 79 -39.26 -33.59 -46.77
CA VAL A 79 -38.60 -32.68 -47.72
C VAL A 79 -39.46 -32.50 -48.97
N LEU A 80 -40.03 -33.58 -49.53
CA LEU A 80 -40.99 -33.45 -50.65
C LEU A 80 -42.17 -32.56 -50.28
N VAL A 81 -42.76 -32.75 -49.10
CA VAL A 81 -43.87 -31.91 -48.63
C VAL A 81 -43.42 -30.46 -48.49
N SER A 82 -42.24 -30.19 -47.93
CA SER A 82 -41.72 -28.83 -47.74
C SER A 82 -41.42 -28.13 -49.07
N LEU A 83 -40.96 -28.87 -50.09
CA LEU A 83 -40.74 -28.35 -51.46
C LEU A 83 -42.03 -27.89 -52.15
N ALA A 84 -43.20 -28.35 -51.67
CA ALA A 84 -44.47 -27.94 -52.25
C ALA A 84 -44.80 -26.45 -51.98
N ALA A 85 -44.08 -25.78 -51.07
CA ALA A 85 -44.11 -24.32 -50.94
C ALA A 85 -43.51 -23.60 -52.16
N HIS A 86 -42.56 -24.24 -52.86
CA HIS A 86 -41.82 -23.68 -53.99
C HIS A 86 -42.40 -24.13 -55.33
N ASP A 87 -42.70 -25.42 -55.49
CA ASP A 87 -43.35 -25.96 -56.68
C ASP A 87 -44.33 -27.08 -56.32
N PHE A 88 -45.52 -26.69 -55.86
CA PHE A 88 -46.60 -27.62 -55.51
C PHE A 88 -46.95 -28.58 -56.66
N ASN A 89 -46.98 -28.09 -57.90
CA ASN A 89 -47.44 -28.89 -59.03
C ASN A 89 -46.44 -30.01 -59.37
N SER A 90 -45.14 -29.73 -59.36
CA SER A 90 -44.14 -30.76 -59.61
C SER A 90 -44.04 -31.77 -58.47
N VAL A 91 -44.14 -31.34 -57.21
CA VAL A 91 -44.21 -32.26 -56.06
C VAL A 91 -45.45 -33.15 -56.17
N MET A 92 -46.62 -32.54 -56.37
CA MET A 92 -47.89 -33.29 -56.46
C MET A 92 -47.89 -34.25 -57.65
N TYR A 93 -47.34 -33.84 -58.80
CA TYR A 93 -47.16 -34.68 -59.97
C TYR A 93 -46.23 -35.87 -59.68
N GLU A 94 -45.07 -35.64 -59.08
CA GLU A 94 -44.10 -36.69 -58.74
C GLU A 94 -44.71 -37.70 -57.75
N VAL A 95 -45.37 -37.23 -56.69
CA VAL A 95 -46.00 -38.11 -55.70
C VAL A 95 -47.20 -38.87 -56.29
N GLN A 96 -48.08 -38.21 -57.05
CA GLN A 96 -49.22 -38.88 -57.71
C GLN A 96 -48.77 -39.88 -58.80
N SER A 97 -47.68 -39.62 -59.52
CA SER A 97 -47.16 -40.53 -60.55
C SER A 97 -46.75 -41.90 -59.99
N ASN A 98 -46.46 -41.93 -58.69
CA ASN A 98 -46.13 -43.12 -57.90
C ASN A 98 -47.34 -43.72 -57.16
N PHE A 99 -48.53 -43.12 -57.27
CA PHE A 99 -49.78 -43.58 -56.67
C PHE A 99 -50.71 -44.17 -57.76
N ARG A 100 -50.35 -45.35 -58.27
CA ARG A 100 -50.93 -45.95 -59.48
C ARG A 100 -52.14 -46.85 -59.21
N ILE A 101 -53.14 -46.78 -60.07
CA ILE A 101 -54.38 -47.56 -59.98
C ILE A 101 -54.06 -49.06 -59.90
N LEU A 102 -54.70 -49.77 -58.96
CA LEU A 102 -54.56 -51.23 -58.72
C LEU A 102 -53.15 -51.73 -58.34
N GLU A 103 -52.22 -50.83 -58.05
CA GLU A 103 -50.90 -51.16 -57.51
C GLU A 103 -50.83 -50.68 -56.06
N LEU A 104 -50.31 -51.51 -55.15
CA LEU A 104 -50.10 -51.07 -53.78
C LEU A 104 -48.92 -50.08 -53.78
N PRO A 105 -49.15 -48.81 -53.44
CA PRO A 105 -48.09 -47.81 -53.44
C PRO A 105 -47.20 -48.01 -52.23
N ASP A 106 -46.03 -47.38 -52.26
CA ASP A 106 -45.16 -47.32 -51.11
C ASP A 106 -45.81 -46.56 -49.93
N GLU A 107 -45.54 -47.01 -48.69
CA GLU A 107 -46.07 -46.41 -47.45
C GLU A 107 -45.90 -44.88 -47.45
N PHE A 108 -44.71 -44.40 -47.81
CA PHE A 108 -44.36 -42.99 -47.72
C PHE A 108 -44.97 -42.14 -48.83
N VAL A 109 -45.32 -42.74 -49.99
CA VAL A 109 -46.09 -42.05 -51.03
C VAL A 109 -47.47 -41.68 -50.50
N VAL A 110 -48.12 -42.58 -49.76
CA VAL A 110 -49.44 -42.33 -49.18
C VAL A 110 -49.35 -41.27 -48.07
N LEU A 111 -48.32 -41.35 -47.22
CA LEU A 111 -48.10 -40.37 -46.16
C LEU A 111 -47.77 -38.98 -46.72
N ALA A 112 -46.97 -38.89 -47.78
CA ALA A 112 -46.67 -37.63 -48.46
C ALA A 112 -47.92 -37.01 -49.08
N LEU A 113 -48.78 -37.79 -49.76
CA LEU A 113 -50.07 -37.29 -50.27
C LEU A 113 -50.97 -36.79 -49.14
N ALA A 114 -51.01 -37.53 -48.04
CA ALA A 114 -51.81 -37.17 -46.88
C ALA A 114 -51.32 -35.86 -46.25
N GLU A 115 -50.02 -35.67 -46.10
CA GLU A 115 -49.42 -34.43 -45.57
C GLU A 115 -49.61 -33.24 -46.52
N LEU A 116 -49.41 -33.44 -47.83
CA LEU A 116 -49.70 -32.42 -48.84
C LEU A 116 -51.15 -31.91 -48.71
N ALA A 117 -52.10 -32.83 -48.53
CA ALA A 117 -53.51 -32.49 -48.41
C ALA A 117 -53.81 -31.60 -47.20
N THR A 118 -53.12 -31.75 -46.07
CA THR A 118 -53.31 -30.92 -44.87
C THR A 118 -52.50 -29.63 -44.88
N SER A 119 -51.27 -29.67 -45.40
CA SER A 119 -50.36 -28.53 -45.43
C SER A 119 -50.72 -27.53 -46.54
N TYR A 120 -51.16 -28.03 -47.70
CA TYR A 120 -51.48 -27.25 -48.89
C TYR A 120 -52.92 -27.49 -49.33
N VAL A 121 -53.86 -27.35 -48.38
CA VAL A 121 -55.29 -27.64 -48.59
C VAL A 121 -55.81 -26.99 -49.88
N SER A 122 -55.42 -25.75 -50.16
CA SER A 122 -55.86 -25.05 -51.37
C SER A 122 -55.43 -25.76 -52.64
N GLN A 123 -54.15 -26.06 -52.75
CA GLN A 123 -53.52 -26.58 -53.95
C GLN A 123 -53.81 -28.08 -54.14
N SER A 124 -54.04 -28.84 -53.07
CA SER A 124 -54.33 -30.29 -53.13
C SER A 124 -55.76 -30.64 -53.50
N ILE A 125 -56.73 -29.78 -53.17
CA ILE A 125 -58.17 -30.06 -53.40
C ILE A 125 -58.50 -30.37 -54.89
N PRO A 126 -57.95 -29.67 -55.90
CA PRO A 126 -58.12 -30.01 -57.32
C PRO A 126 -57.73 -31.45 -57.70
N PHE A 127 -56.76 -32.04 -57.00
CA PHE A 127 -56.23 -33.38 -57.27
C PHE A 127 -56.91 -34.48 -56.44
N MET A 128 -57.65 -34.08 -55.39
CA MET A 128 -58.21 -34.96 -54.36
C MET A 128 -59.16 -36.02 -54.92
N MET A 129 -60.00 -35.66 -55.90
CA MET A 129 -60.95 -36.61 -56.49
C MET A 129 -60.24 -37.83 -57.07
N MET A 130 -59.17 -37.60 -57.83
CA MET A 130 -58.39 -38.67 -58.45
C MET A 130 -57.67 -39.49 -57.38
N THR A 131 -57.07 -38.83 -56.37
CA THR A 131 -56.41 -39.51 -55.25
C THR A 131 -57.38 -40.41 -54.48
N LEU A 132 -58.59 -39.92 -54.15
CA LEU A 132 -59.61 -40.71 -53.43
C LEU A 132 -60.13 -41.88 -54.27
N LEU A 133 -60.32 -41.69 -55.58
CA LEU A 133 -60.70 -42.77 -56.50
C LEU A 133 -59.62 -43.85 -56.56
N THR A 134 -58.36 -43.45 -56.70
CA THR A 134 -57.23 -44.39 -56.72
C THR A 134 -57.12 -45.12 -55.37
N MET A 135 -57.21 -44.42 -54.23
CA MET A 135 -57.20 -45.01 -52.90
C MET A 135 -58.34 -46.02 -52.71
N GLN A 136 -59.54 -45.74 -53.25
CA GLN A 136 -60.68 -46.66 -53.23
C GLN A 136 -60.35 -48.00 -53.90
N THR A 137 -59.54 -48.01 -54.96
CA THR A 137 -59.11 -49.24 -55.64
C THR A 137 -58.05 -50.03 -54.87
N MET A 138 -57.25 -49.34 -54.05
CA MET A 138 -56.12 -49.93 -53.31
C MET A 138 -56.48 -50.47 -51.93
N LEU A 139 -57.55 -49.96 -51.29
CA LEU A 139 -57.96 -50.38 -49.93
C LEU A 139 -58.10 -51.91 -49.78
N ARG A 140 -58.50 -52.59 -50.85
CA ARG A 140 -58.68 -54.05 -50.87
C ARG A 140 -57.35 -54.83 -50.96
N LEU A 141 -56.28 -54.17 -51.38
CA LEU A 141 -54.93 -54.74 -51.52
C LEU A 141 -54.10 -54.63 -50.23
N ALA A 142 -54.56 -53.84 -49.25
CA ALA A 142 -53.87 -53.59 -48.00
C ALA A 142 -54.07 -54.75 -47.01
N GLU A 143 -53.19 -55.74 -47.04
CA GLU A 143 -53.21 -56.86 -46.07
C GLU A 143 -52.41 -56.54 -44.80
N ASP A 144 -51.26 -55.88 -44.95
CA ASP A 144 -50.32 -55.50 -43.89
C ASP A 144 -50.89 -54.44 -42.92
N GLU A 145 -50.63 -54.59 -41.62
CA GLU A 145 -51.12 -53.67 -40.58
C GLU A 145 -50.60 -52.25 -40.75
N ARG A 146 -49.33 -52.06 -41.16
CA ARG A 146 -48.76 -50.72 -41.36
C ARG A 146 -49.47 -50.03 -42.52
N MET A 147 -49.71 -50.75 -43.61
CA MET A 147 -50.42 -50.18 -44.75
C MET A 147 -51.87 -49.79 -44.41
N LYS A 148 -52.58 -50.59 -43.60
CA LYS A 148 -53.91 -50.22 -43.08
C LYS A 148 -53.86 -48.97 -42.20
N GLY A 149 -52.86 -48.88 -41.32
CA GLY A 149 -52.59 -47.68 -40.51
C GLY A 149 -52.35 -46.45 -41.38
N THR A 150 -51.53 -46.58 -42.43
CA THR A 150 -51.22 -45.54 -43.40
C THR A 150 -52.45 -45.05 -44.16
N PHE A 151 -53.33 -45.95 -44.60
CA PHE A 151 -54.60 -45.55 -45.21
C PHE A 151 -55.55 -44.84 -44.23
N CYS A 152 -55.53 -45.19 -42.94
CA CYS A 152 -56.29 -44.46 -41.93
C CYS A 152 -55.74 -43.04 -41.71
N ILE A 153 -54.42 -42.88 -41.68
CA ILE A 153 -53.77 -41.55 -41.62
C ILE A 153 -54.13 -40.71 -42.85
N ALA A 154 -54.14 -41.32 -44.03
CA ALA A 154 -54.59 -40.66 -45.25
C ALA A 154 -56.06 -40.22 -45.16
N LEU A 155 -56.95 -41.11 -44.70
CA LEU A 155 -58.36 -40.77 -44.51
C LEU A 155 -58.56 -39.63 -43.52
N GLU A 156 -57.82 -39.64 -42.40
CA GLU A 156 -57.81 -38.56 -41.41
C GLU A 156 -57.47 -37.22 -42.06
N LYS A 157 -56.31 -37.15 -42.75
CA LYS A 157 -55.79 -35.91 -43.33
C LYS A 157 -56.65 -35.42 -44.49
N PHE A 158 -57.12 -36.32 -45.37
CA PHE A 158 -58.06 -35.98 -46.43
C PHE A 158 -59.38 -35.46 -45.87
N SER A 159 -59.92 -36.09 -44.82
CA SER A 159 -61.15 -35.62 -44.18
C SER A 159 -60.97 -34.24 -43.55
N LYS A 160 -59.84 -33.96 -42.90
CA LYS A 160 -59.50 -32.63 -42.37
C LYS A 160 -59.40 -31.57 -43.47
N ALA A 161 -58.69 -31.89 -44.55
CA ALA A 161 -58.51 -31.00 -45.70
C ALA A 161 -59.85 -30.65 -46.35
N ILE A 162 -60.70 -31.66 -46.59
CA ILE A 162 -62.03 -31.47 -47.16
C ILE A 162 -62.96 -30.76 -46.18
N TYR A 163 -62.92 -31.06 -44.87
CA TYR A 163 -63.68 -30.33 -43.85
C TYR A 163 -63.31 -28.85 -43.80
N LYS A 164 -62.01 -28.53 -43.86
CA LYS A 164 -61.53 -27.14 -43.95
C LYS A 164 -62.04 -26.48 -45.22
N TYR A 165 -61.94 -27.16 -46.37
CA TYR A 165 -62.46 -26.67 -47.64
C TYR A 165 -63.99 -26.45 -47.60
N VAL A 166 -64.79 -27.39 -47.08
CA VAL A 166 -66.25 -27.28 -47.01
C VAL A 166 -66.69 -26.06 -46.18
N ASN A 167 -66.06 -25.86 -45.03
CA ASN A 167 -66.43 -24.77 -44.12
C ASN A 167 -65.83 -23.41 -44.49
N HIS A 168 -64.74 -23.40 -45.28
CA HIS A 168 -63.99 -22.19 -45.61
C HIS A 168 -63.75 -22.04 -47.12
N TRP A 169 -64.58 -22.62 -48.01
CA TRP A 169 -64.33 -22.65 -49.46
C TRP A 169 -64.13 -21.26 -50.08
N ARG A 170 -64.71 -20.23 -49.45
CA ARG A 170 -64.57 -18.82 -49.85
C ARG A 170 -63.15 -18.30 -49.73
N ASP A 171 -62.33 -18.94 -48.91
CA ASP A 171 -60.94 -18.56 -48.65
C ASP A 171 -59.97 -19.22 -49.65
N PHE A 172 -60.48 -19.99 -50.62
CA PHE A 172 -59.69 -20.77 -51.58
C PHE A 172 -59.69 -20.15 -52.98
N PRO A 173 -58.55 -20.15 -53.71
CA PRO A 173 -58.41 -19.49 -55.01
C PRO A 173 -59.01 -20.26 -56.20
N TYR A 174 -59.54 -21.48 -55.97
CA TYR A 174 -60.09 -22.35 -57.01
C TYR A 174 -61.62 -22.29 -57.05
N PRO A 175 -62.24 -22.47 -58.23
CA PRO A 175 -63.70 -22.50 -58.35
C PRO A 175 -64.29 -23.61 -57.48
N ARG A 176 -65.49 -23.37 -56.94
CA ARG A 176 -66.22 -24.31 -56.07
C ARG A 176 -66.33 -25.69 -56.71
N LEU A 177 -65.46 -26.60 -56.30
CA LEU A 177 -65.56 -28.03 -56.58
C LEU A 177 -66.75 -28.63 -55.82
N ASP A 178 -67.34 -29.67 -56.39
CA ASP A 178 -68.47 -30.37 -55.81
C ASP A 178 -68.05 -31.15 -54.55
N ALA A 179 -68.16 -30.48 -53.40
CA ALA A 179 -67.88 -31.03 -52.08
C ALA A 179 -68.71 -32.29 -51.78
N ASN A 180 -69.89 -32.45 -52.40
CA ASN A 180 -70.71 -33.64 -52.22
C ASN A 180 -70.01 -34.86 -52.81
N ARG A 181 -69.45 -34.74 -54.02
CA ARG A 181 -68.71 -35.83 -54.65
C ARG A 181 -67.47 -36.25 -53.85
N LEU A 182 -66.75 -35.30 -53.27
CA LEU A 182 -65.61 -35.60 -52.39
C LEU A 182 -66.08 -36.34 -51.13
N SER A 183 -67.19 -35.89 -50.54
CA SER A 183 -67.77 -36.50 -49.34
C SER A 183 -68.34 -37.89 -49.60
N ASP A 184 -68.91 -38.13 -50.78
CA ASP A 184 -69.37 -39.47 -51.20
C ASP A 184 -68.19 -40.44 -51.25
N LYS A 185 -67.02 -40.00 -51.75
CA LYS A 185 -65.81 -40.83 -51.77
C LYS A 185 -65.26 -41.06 -50.37
N ILE A 186 -65.20 -40.03 -49.52
CA ILE A 186 -64.81 -40.19 -48.11
C ILE A 186 -65.74 -41.15 -47.39
N PHE A 187 -67.05 -41.02 -47.59
CA PHE A 187 -68.05 -41.94 -47.04
C PHE A 187 -67.77 -43.39 -47.46
N MET A 188 -67.51 -43.64 -48.75
CA MET A 188 -67.22 -44.99 -49.24
C MET A 188 -65.94 -45.59 -48.64
N LEU A 189 -64.89 -44.79 -48.45
CA LEU A 189 -63.65 -45.22 -47.79
C LEU A 189 -63.90 -45.51 -46.30
N PHE A 190 -64.55 -44.59 -45.60
CA PHE A 190 -64.84 -44.70 -44.17
C PHE A 190 -65.77 -45.87 -43.86
N TRP A 191 -66.83 -46.04 -44.66
CA TRP A 191 -67.74 -47.17 -44.54
C TRP A 191 -67.00 -48.50 -44.70
N TYR A 192 -66.12 -48.63 -45.70
CA TYR A 192 -65.31 -49.83 -45.87
C TYR A 192 -64.42 -50.11 -44.65
N ILE A 193 -63.75 -49.08 -44.11
CA ILE A 193 -62.89 -49.21 -42.92
C ILE A 193 -63.71 -49.60 -41.68
N MET A 194 -64.83 -48.95 -41.43
CA MET A 194 -65.70 -49.24 -40.27
C MET A 194 -66.33 -50.64 -40.35
N GLU A 195 -66.67 -51.12 -41.55
CA GLU A 195 -67.28 -52.44 -41.73
C GLU A 195 -66.25 -53.59 -41.78
N LYS A 196 -65.06 -53.35 -42.36
CA LYS A 196 -64.06 -54.42 -42.60
C LYS A 196 -62.88 -54.41 -41.64
N TRP A 197 -62.47 -53.26 -41.13
CA TRP A 197 -61.27 -53.12 -40.29
C TRP A 197 -61.60 -52.90 -38.82
N ALA A 198 -62.56 -52.02 -38.48
CA ALA A 198 -62.88 -51.68 -37.09
C ALA A 198 -63.27 -52.88 -36.19
N PRO A 199 -64.02 -53.91 -36.66
CA PRO A 199 -64.36 -55.06 -35.82
C PRO A 199 -63.17 -55.98 -35.49
N LEU A 200 -62.08 -55.90 -36.28
CA LEU A 200 -60.91 -56.78 -36.21
C LEU A 200 -59.63 -56.02 -35.82
N ALA A 201 -59.76 -54.78 -35.37
CA ALA A 201 -58.63 -53.89 -35.20
C ALA A 201 -57.76 -54.25 -33.99
N SER A 202 -56.43 -54.34 -34.20
CA SER A 202 -55.45 -54.35 -33.12
C SER A 202 -55.44 -53.01 -32.36
N PRO A 203 -54.83 -52.90 -31.17
CA PRO A 203 -54.76 -51.63 -30.43
C PRO A 203 -54.14 -50.48 -31.26
N MET A 204 -53.06 -50.77 -32.01
CA MET A 204 -52.44 -49.81 -32.93
C MET A 204 -53.38 -49.42 -34.07
N GLN A 205 -54.08 -50.39 -34.66
CA GLN A 205 -55.04 -50.10 -35.72
C GLN A 205 -56.26 -49.32 -35.21
N THR A 206 -56.73 -49.63 -33.99
CA THR A 206 -57.83 -48.92 -33.33
C THR A 206 -57.48 -47.44 -33.16
N LEU A 207 -56.25 -47.15 -32.73
CA LEU A 207 -55.74 -45.78 -32.63
C LEU A 207 -55.81 -45.05 -33.97
N SER A 208 -55.35 -45.67 -35.07
CA SER A 208 -55.42 -45.09 -36.40
C SER A 208 -56.87 -44.84 -36.87
N ILE A 209 -57.80 -45.74 -36.54
CA ILE A 209 -59.23 -45.58 -36.86
C ILE A 209 -59.84 -44.44 -36.03
N VAL A 210 -59.56 -44.38 -34.72
CA VAL A 210 -60.05 -43.30 -33.83
C VAL A 210 -59.56 -41.93 -34.28
N LYS A 211 -58.30 -41.82 -34.73
CA LYS A 211 -57.73 -40.59 -35.29
C LYS A 211 -58.47 -40.14 -36.56
N ALA A 212 -58.80 -41.08 -37.45
CA ALA A 212 -59.59 -40.79 -38.65
C ALA A 212 -61.06 -40.48 -38.36
N HIS A 213 -61.63 -41.10 -37.31
CA HIS A 213 -63.05 -41.05 -37.01
C HIS A 213 -63.58 -39.62 -36.78
N GLY A 214 -62.93 -38.83 -35.92
CA GLY A 214 -63.37 -37.47 -35.59
C GLY A 214 -63.50 -36.56 -36.81
N PRO A 215 -62.44 -36.37 -37.61
CA PRO A 215 -62.48 -35.55 -38.81
C PRO A 215 -63.47 -36.06 -39.86
N THR A 216 -63.57 -37.38 -40.06
CA THR A 216 -64.49 -37.95 -41.03
C THR A 216 -65.94 -37.78 -40.61
N VAL A 217 -66.31 -38.09 -39.37
CA VAL A 217 -67.67 -37.86 -38.87
C VAL A 217 -68.02 -36.38 -38.92
N SER A 218 -67.11 -35.49 -38.51
CA SER A 218 -67.31 -34.04 -38.58
C SER A 218 -67.57 -33.56 -40.01
N LEU A 219 -66.86 -34.10 -41.01
CA LEU A 219 -67.12 -33.84 -42.42
C LEU A 219 -68.49 -34.37 -42.86
N LEU A 220 -68.84 -35.61 -42.51
CA LEU A 220 -70.09 -36.23 -42.94
C LEU A 220 -71.34 -35.58 -42.33
N LEU A 221 -71.23 -34.90 -41.17
CA LEU A 221 -72.35 -34.21 -40.52
C LEU A 221 -72.97 -33.08 -41.37
N HIS A 222 -72.22 -32.50 -42.31
CA HIS A 222 -72.79 -31.49 -43.21
C HIS A 222 -73.77 -32.10 -44.24
N ARG A 223 -73.71 -33.41 -44.50
CA ARG A 223 -74.58 -34.13 -45.45
C ARG A 223 -75.76 -34.76 -44.73
N GLU A 224 -76.96 -34.30 -45.05
CA GLU A 224 -78.19 -34.83 -44.44
C GLU A 224 -78.35 -36.34 -44.62
N ASP A 225 -78.01 -36.85 -45.82
CA ASP A 225 -78.07 -38.29 -46.16
C ASP A 225 -77.17 -39.16 -45.27
N PHE A 226 -76.10 -38.59 -44.70
CA PHE A 226 -75.10 -39.31 -43.91
C PHE A 226 -75.20 -39.03 -42.41
N ARG A 227 -75.94 -38.00 -41.97
CA ARG A 227 -76.06 -37.59 -40.54
C ARG A 227 -76.45 -38.75 -39.62
N GLY A 228 -77.44 -39.55 -40.02
CA GLY A 228 -77.92 -40.69 -39.24
C GLY A 228 -76.84 -41.75 -39.02
N TYR A 229 -76.12 -42.11 -40.08
CA TYR A 229 -74.98 -43.03 -39.99
C TYR A 229 -73.84 -42.42 -39.16
N ALA A 230 -73.49 -41.15 -39.41
CA ALA A 230 -72.40 -40.44 -38.76
C ALA A 230 -72.58 -40.35 -37.23
N LEU A 231 -73.77 -39.92 -36.77
CA LEU A 231 -74.11 -39.90 -35.34
C LEU A 231 -74.23 -41.30 -34.74
N GLY A 232 -74.66 -42.29 -35.54
CA GLY A 232 -74.72 -43.70 -35.16
C GLY A 232 -73.36 -44.32 -34.80
N GLN A 233 -72.24 -43.72 -35.25
CA GLN A 233 -70.89 -44.18 -34.91
C GLN A 233 -70.36 -43.61 -33.58
N VAL A 234 -70.96 -42.55 -33.02
CA VAL A 234 -70.49 -41.92 -31.76
C VAL A 234 -70.48 -42.90 -30.57
N PRO A 235 -71.47 -43.80 -30.39
CA PRO A 235 -71.39 -44.82 -29.33
C PRO A 235 -70.19 -45.76 -29.48
N TRP A 236 -69.78 -46.11 -30.71
CA TRP A 236 -68.57 -46.91 -30.94
C TRP A 236 -67.33 -46.15 -30.47
N LEU A 237 -67.26 -44.84 -30.75
CA LEU A 237 -66.18 -43.96 -30.30
C LEU A 237 -66.10 -43.89 -28.76
N LEU A 238 -67.24 -43.67 -28.09
CA LEU A 238 -67.30 -43.62 -26.62
C LEU A 238 -66.86 -44.95 -25.97
N ASN A 239 -67.15 -46.09 -26.60
CA ASN A 239 -66.73 -47.41 -26.11
C ASN A 239 -65.21 -47.69 -26.26
N GLN A 240 -64.46 -46.80 -26.91
CA GLN A 240 -63.01 -46.93 -27.03
C GLN A 240 -62.23 -46.34 -25.84
N TYR A 241 -62.90 -45.68 -24.88
CA TYR A 241 -62.26 -45.21 -23.66
C TYR A 241 -61.73 -46.40 -22.82
N LYS A 242 -60.42 -46.66 -22.88
CA LYS A 242 -59.76 -47.85 -22.27
C LYS A 242 -58.28 -47.61 -21.95
N ASP A 243 -57.54 -47.03 -22.90
CA ASP A 243 -56.09 -46.85 -22.84
C ASP A 243 -55.76 -45.34 -22.92
N LYS A 244 -54.77 -44.89 -22.15
CA LYS A 244 -54.41 -43.46 -22.05
C LYS A 244 -54.13 -42.79 -23.39
N GLU A 245 -53.51 -43.49 -24.33
CA GLU A 245 -53.18 -42.95 -25.65
C GLU A 245 -54.45 -42.85 -26.52
N ILE A 246 -55.30 -43.89 -26.47
CA ILE A 246 -56.58 -43.92 -27.19
C ILE A 246 -57.55 -42.87 -26.62
N ASP A 247 -57.63 -42.74 -25.29
CA ASP A 247 -58.55 -41.85 -24.57
C ASP A 247 -58.42 -40.39 -25.04
N PHE A 248 -57.20 -39.91 -25.22
CA PHE A 248 -56.92 -38.57 -25.76
C PHE A 248 -57.50 -38.38 -27.16
N HIS A 249 -57.33 -39.37 -28.04
CA HIS A 249 -57.83 -39.31 -29.40
C HIS A 249 -59.35 -39.50 -29.47
N VAL A 250 -59.95 -40.25 -28.55
CA VAL A 250 -61.40 -40.35 -28.38
C VAL A 250 -61.98 -38.99 -27.99
N THR A 251 -61.43 -38.33 -26.97
CA THR A 251 -61.86 -37.00 -26.53
C THR A 251 -61.63 -35.94 -27.62
N GLN A 252 -60.52 -36.02 -28.36
CA GLN A 252 -60.26 -35.15 -29.51
C GLN A 252 -61.32 -35.31 -30.61
N SER A 253 -61.63 -36.56 -30.96
CA SER A 253 -62.66 -36.87 -31.96
C SER A 253 -64.03 -36.41 -31.49
N LEU A 254 -64.35 -36.58 -30.20
CA LEU A 254 -65.59 -36.07 -29.61
C LEU A 254 -65.65 -34.54 -29.63
N LYS A 255 -64.56 -33.84 -29.31
CA LYS A 255 -64.46 -32.38 -29.42
C LYS A 255 -64.75 -31.91 -30.84
N GLN A 256 -64.17 -32.56 -31.85
CA GLN A 256 -64.41 -32.23 -33.26
C GLN A 256 -65.88 -32.42 -33.64
N ILE A 257 -66.48 -33.53 -33.22
CA ILE A 257 -67.89 -33.85 -33.47
C ILE A 257 -68.82 -32.84 -32.76
N LEU A 258 -68.56 -32.51 -31.49
CA LEU A 258 -69.34 -31.52 -30.73
C LEU A 258 -69.22 -30.12 -31.35
N THR A 259 -68.02 -29.74 -31.80
CA THR A 259 -67.79 -28.47 -32.49
C THR A 259 -68.55 -28.42 -33.82
N ALA A 260 -68.49 -29.50 -34.60
CA ALA A 260 -69.25 -29.61 -35.86
C ALA A 260 -70.77 -29.63 -35.62
N ALA A 261 -71.24 -30.27 -34.54
CA ALA A 261 -72.64 -30.28 -34.16
C ALA A 261 -73.13 -28.87 -33.80
N VAL A 262 -72.35 -28.08 -33.07
CA VAL A 262 -72.66 -26.67 -32.81
C VAL A 262 -72.59 -25.83 -34.09
N LEU A 263 -71.57 -26.05 -34.94
CA LEU A 263 -71.39 -25.32 -36.20
C LEU A 263 -72.55 -25.55 -37.19
N TYR A 264 -73.07 -26.77 -37.26
CA TYR A 264 -74.17 -27.16 -38.15
C TYR A 264 -75.55 -27.15 -37.47
N ASP A 265 -75.65 -26.64 -36.23
CA ASP A 265 -76.88 -26.58 -35.41
C ASP A 265 -77.62 -27.93 -35.29
N ILE A 266 -76.86 -28.99 -34.99
CA ILE A 266 -77.34 -30.37 -34.88
C ILE A 266 -77.64 -30.69 -33.42
N GLY A 267 -78.93 -30.87 -33.09
CA GLY A 267 -79.37 -31.31 -31.77
C GLY A 267 -78.96 -32.75 -31.44
N LEU A 268 -78.24 -32.93 -30.33
CA LEU A 268 -77.84 -34.26 -29.84
C LEU A 268 -78.98 -34.91 -29.02
N PRO A 269 -79.29 -36.20 -29.25
CA PRO A 269 -80.26 -36.94 -28.43
C PRO A 269 -79.92 -36.87 -26.93
N ARG A 270 -80.92 -36.73 -26.05
CA ARG A 270 -80.72 -36.59 -24.59
C ARG A 270 -79.95 -37.77 -23.98
N SER A 271 -80.21 -38.99 -24.45
CA SER A 271 -79.46 -40.18 -24.04
C SER A 271 -77.98 -40.09 -24.40
N LEU A 272 -77.68 -39.61 -25.61
CA LEU A 272 -76.31 -39.39 -26.06
C LEU A 272 -75.62 -38.29 -25.25
N ARG A 273 -76.29 -37.16 -24.97
CA ARG A 273 -75.77 -36.07 -24.12
C ARG A 273 -75.42 -36.54 -22.71
N ARG A 274 -76.31 -37.32 -22.07
CA ARG A 274 -76.03 -37.89 -20.73
C ARG A 274 -74.84 -38.85 -20.74
N SER A 275 -74.74 -39.71 -21.77
CA SER A 275 -73.56 -40.58 -21.94
C SER A 275 -72.27 -39.79 -22.13
N ILE A 276 -72.33 -38.67 -22.86
CA ILE A 276 -71.19 -37.76 -23.04
C ILE A 276 -70.79 -37.12 -21.69
N PHE A 277 -71.73 -36.60 -20.89
CA PHE A 277 -71.43 -36.01 -19.57
C PHE A 277 -70.73 -37.00 -18.64
N ILE A 278 -71.24 -38.23 -18.56
CA ILE A 278 -70.68 -39.25 -17.67
C ILE A 278 -69.26 -39.63 -18.10
N ASN A 279 -69.05 -39.90 -19.40
CA ASN A 279 -67.73 -40.28 -19.90
C ASN A 279 -66.72 -39.13 -19.76
N LEU A 280 -67.11 -37.89 -20.06
CA LEU A 280 -66.24 -36.72 -19.89
C LEU A 280 -65.91 -36.46 -18.42
N LEU A 281 -66.88 -36.57 -17.49
CA LEU A 281 -66.62 -36.40 -16.06
C LEU A 281 -65.63 -37.45 -15.55
N GLN A 282 -65.75 -38.70 -16.01
CA GLN A 282 -64.78 -39.75 -15.69
C GLN A 282 -63.37 -39.46 -16.22
N GLN A 283 -63.24 -38.81 -17.38
CA GLN A 283 -61.93 -38.39 -17.89
C GLN A 283 -61.30 -37.27 -17.04
N ILE A 284 -62.11 -36.37 -16.48
CA ILE A 284 -61.65 -35.27 -15.62
C ILE A 284 -61.31 -35.76 -14.20
N CYS A 285 -62.04 -36.74 -13.68
CA CYS A 285 -61.84 -37.26 -12.32
C CYS A 285 -60.68 -38.26 -12.19
N ARG A 286 -59.96 -38.58 -13.26
CA ARG A 286 -58.81 -39.51 -13.24
C ARG A 286 -57.53 -38.80 -12.76
N ALA A 287 -56.66 -39.52 -12.06
CA ALA A 287 -55.40 -38.98 -11.56
C ALA A 287 -54.48 -38.50 -12.70
N PRO A 288 -53.80 -37.35 -12.55
CA PRO A 288 -53.07 -36.70 -13.64
C PRO A 288 -51.70 -37.37 -13.87
N GLU A 289 -51.62 -38.37 -14.73
CA GLU A 289 -50.36 -38.87 -15.31
C GLU A 289 -50.30 -38.48 -16.80
N PRO A 290 -49.24 -37.87 -17.35
CA PRO A 290 -49.16 -37.58 -18.78
C PRO A 290 -49.41 -38.86 -19.61
N PRO A 291 -50.28 -38.87 -20.65
CA PRO A 291 -50.94 -37.75 -21.35
C PRO A 291 -52.31 -37.31 -20.78
N VAL A 292 -52.71 -37.78 -19.60
CA VAL A 292 -54.03 -37.52 -18.97
C VAL A 292 -54.32 -36.03 -18.82
N LYS A 293 -53.32 -35.17 -18.60
CA LYS A 293 -53.52 -33.71 -18.48
C LYS A 293 -54.01 -33.06 -19.79
N GLU A 294 -53.49 -33.50 -20.94
CA GLU A 294 -53.98 -32.99 -22.22
C GLU A 294 -55.38 -33.50 -22.55
N ASN A 295 -55.68 -34.75 -22.15
CA ASN A 295 -57.01 -35.32 -22.24
C ASN A 295 -58.01 -34.56 -21.34
N GLU A 296 -57.63 -34.22 -20.11
CA GLU A 296 -58.41 -33.40 -19.17
C GLU A 296 -58.72 -32.00 -19.74
N MET A 297 -57.73 -31.33 -20.34
CA MET A 297 -57.94 -30.02 -21.00
C MET A 297 -58.92 -30.12 -22.18
N LYS A 298 -58.83 -31.19 -22.98
CA LYS A 298 -59.79 -31.43 -24.08
C LYS A 298 -61.17 -31.79 -23.56
N ALA A 299 -61.27 -32.61 -22.52
CA ALA A 299 -62.54 -32.97 -21.89
C ALA A 299 -63.22 -31.73 -21.26
N SER A 300 -62.43 -30.86 -20.62
CA SER A 300 -62.88 -29.57 -20.11
C SER A 300 -63.38 -28.65 -21.23
N SER A 301 -62.68 -28.62 -22.38
CA SER A 301 -63.15 -27.91 -23.58
C SER A 301 -64.50 -28.45 -24.07
N CYS A 302 -64.69 -29.78 -24.08
CA CYS A 302 -65.97 -30.39 -24.41
C CYS A 302 -67.07 -29.95 -23.43
N PHE A 303 -66.77 -29.88 -22.13
CA PHE A 303 -67.73 -29.38 -21.13
C PHE A 303 -68.09 -27.90 -21.34
N LEU A 304 -67.14 -27.04 -21.72
CA LEU A 304 -67.46 -25.64 -22.05
C LEU A 304 -68.40 -25.54 -23.27
N ILE A 305 -68.17 -26.34 -24.32
CA ILE A 305 -69.06 -26.42 -25.49
C ILE A 305 -70.48 -26.89 -25.05
N LEU A 306 -70.55 -27.78 -24.07
CA LEU A 306 -71.81 -28.26 -23.50
C LEU A 306 -72.48 -27.24 -22.57
N ALA A 307 -71.70 -26.48 -21.79
CA ALA A 307 -72.19 -25.39 -20.93
C ALA A 307 -72.82 -24.26 -21.76
N HIS A 308 -72.23 -23.96 -22.93
CA HIS A 308 -72.79 -23.01 -23.89
C HIS A 308 -74.12 -23.48 -24.50
N SER A 309 -74.19 -24.76 -24.87
CA SER A 309 -75.38 -25.31 -25.54
C SER A 309 -76.53 -25.66 -24.58
N ASN A 310 -76.27 -26.13 -23.35
CA ASN A 310 -77.30 -26.56 -22.37
C ASN A 310 -76.91 -26.36 -20.88
N PRO A 311 -76.88 -25.12 -20.34
CA PRO A 311 -76.40 -24.84 -18.98
C PRO A 311 -77.31 -25.37 -17.85
N GLY A 312 -78.64 -25.37 -18.04
CA GLY A 312 -79.57 -25.83 -17.00
C GLY A 312 -79.41 -27.32 -16.67
N GLU A 313 -79.38 -28.18 -17.69
CA GLU A 313 -79.18 -29.64 -17.51
C GLU A 313 -77.77 -29.95 -16.96
N LEU A 314 -76.79 -29.09 -17.24
CA LEU A 314 -75.44 -29.19 -16.66
C LEU A 314 -75.43 -28.85 -15.17
N MET A 315 -76.12 -27.80 -14.73
CA MET A 315 -76.21 -27.43 -13.31
C MET A 315 -76.96 -28.46 -12.48
N GLU A 316 -78.03 -29.06 -13.03
CA GLU A 316 -78.71 -30.19 -12.41
C GLU A 316 -77.78 -31.39 -12.24
N PHE A 317 -76.99 -31.69 -13.28
CA PHE A 317 -75.97 -32.75 -13.22
C PHE A 317 -74.90 -32.44 -12.17
N PHE A 318 -74.41 -31.20 -12.08
CA PHE A 318 -73.40 -30.81 -11.07
C PHE A 318 -73.92 -30.90 -9.64
N ASP A 319 -75.15 -30.46 -9.37
CA ASP A 319 -75.78 -30.57 -8.05
C ASP A 319 -76.03 -32.03 -7.64
N GLU A 320 -76.32 -32.93 -8.60
CA GLU A 320 -76.40 -34.38 -8.35
C GLU A 320 -75.02 -34.96 -8.00
N GLN A 321 -73.99 -34.62 -8.79
CA GLN A 321 -72.65 -35.22 -8.64
C GLN A 321 -71.84 -34.65 -7.45
N VAL A 322 -72.03 -33.39 -7.04
CA VAL A 322 -71.31 -32.78 -5.91
C VAL A 322 -71.64 -33.45 -4.57
N ARG A 323 -72.81 -34.10 -4.47
CA ARG A 323 -73.24 -34.88 -3.30
C ARG A 323 -72.65 -36.28 -3.25
N SER A 324 -71.78 -36.63 -4.21
CA SER A 324 -71.08 -37.91 -4.22
C SER A 324 -70.08 -38.01 -3.06
N ASN A 325 -69.97 -39.21 -2.48
CA ASN A 325 -68.95 -39.51 -1.47
C ASN A 325 -67.53 -39.55 -2.04
N ASN A 326 -67.36 -39.53 -3.36
CA ASN A 326 -66.05 -39.57 -4.02
C ASN A 326 -65.39 -38.19 -4.06
N GLU A 327 -64.25 -38.03 -3.37
CA GLU A 327 -63.42 -36.82 -3.36
C GLU A 327 -63.09 -36.32 -4.77
N ALA A 328 -62.67 -37.21 -5.67
CA ALA A 328 -62.26 -36.85 -7.04
C ALA A 328 -63.43 -36.27 -7.85
N ILE A 329 -64.65 -36.75 -7.61
CA ILE A 329 -65.85 -36.20 -8.26
C ILE A 329 -66.13 -34.80 -7.73
N ARG A 330 -66.09 -34.59 -6.40
CA ARG A 330 -66.33 -33.24 -5.83
C ARG A 330 -65.29 -32.22 -6.31
N VAL A 331 -64.02 -32.59 -6.31
CA VAL A 331 -62.93 -31.77 -6.87
C VAL A 331 -63.15 -31.50 -8.36
N GLY A 332 -63.47 -32.52 -9.15
CA GLY A 332 -63.73 -32.37 -10.59
C GLY A 332 -64.89 -31.43 -10.91
N ILE A 333 -65.99 -31.51 -10.15
CA ILE A 333 -67.14 -30.60 -10.29
C ILE A 333 -66.77 -29.16 -9.91
N LEU A 334 -66.05 -28.95 -8.81
CA LEU A 334 -65.59 -27.61 -8.41
C LEU A 334 -64.63 -27.00 -9.44
N THR A 335 -63.76 -27.80 -10.04
CA THR A 335 -62.88 -27.38 -11.15
C THR A 335 -63.68 -27.02 -12.39
N LEU A 336 -64.66 -27.83 -12.78
CA LEU A 336 -65.54 -27.54 -13.92
C LEU A 336 -66.38 -26.28 -13.71
N LEU A 337 -66.92 -26.08 -12.51
CA LEU A 337 -67.63 -24.85 -12.13
C LEU A 337 -66.70 -23.64 -12.20
N ARG A 338 -65.49 -23.76 -11.66
CA ARG A 338 -64.47 -22.69 -11.75
C ARG A 338 -64.14 -22.34 -13.20
N LEU A 339 -63.96 -23.34 -14.07
CA LEU A 339 -63.71 -23.12 -15.49
C LEU A 339 -64.89 -22.43 -16.19
N ALA A 340 -66.12 -22.83 -15.87
CA ALA A 340 -67.33 -22.24 -16.43
C ALA A 340 -67.53 -20.77 -15.98
N VAL A 341 -67.29 -20.47 -14.71
CA VAL A 341 -67.30 -19.10 -14.16
C VAL A 341 -66.18 -18.27 -14.79
N ASN A 342 -64.98 -18.85 -14.95
CA ASN A 342 -63.84 -18.14 -15.52
C ASN A 342 -64.02 -17.80 -17.01
N ALA A 343 -64.63 -18.70 -17.78
CA ALA A 343 -64.98 -18.50 -19.19
C ALA A 343 -66.03 -17.39 -19.40
N ASP A 344 -66.62 -16.88 -18.31
CA ASP A 344 -67.62 -15.82 -18.28
C ASP A 344 -68.82 -16.12 -19.20
N GLU A 345 -69.28 -17.38 -19.20
CA GLU A 345 -70.35 -17.83 -20.08
C GLU A 345 -71.65 -17.06 -19.76
N PRO A 346 -72.19 -16.27 -20.70
CA PRO A 346 -73.29 -15.35 -20.43
C PRO A 346 -74.55 -16.07 -19.93
N ARG A 347 -74.80 -17.30 -20.40
CA ARG A 347 -75.96 -18.11 -19.96
C ARG A 347 -75.80 -18.71 -18.56
N LEU A 348 -74.60 -18.66 -17.97
CA LEU A 348 -74.34 -19.17 -16.62
C LEU A 348 -74.65 -18.13 -15.53
N ARG A 349 -74.60 -16.82 -15.83
CA ARG A 349 -74.88 -15.74 -14.86
C ARG A 349 -76.29 -15.81 -14.25
N ASP A 350 -77.26 -16.35 -14.98
CA ASP A 350 -78.63 -16.57 -14.48
C ASP A 350 -78.70 -17.60 -13.33
N HIS A 351 -77.59 -18.30 -13.02
CA HIS A 351 -77.49 -19.38 -12.04
C HIS A 351 -76.53 -19.08 -10.87
N ILE A 352 -76.16 -17.82 -10.59
CA ILE A 352 -75.24 -17.41 -9.49
C ILE A 352 -75.63 -18.03 -8.14
N ILE A 353 -76.93 -17.95 -7.78
CA ILE A 353 -77.45 -18.50 -6.52
C ILE A 353 -77.24 -20.02 -6.44
N SER A 354 -77.39 -20.73 -7.56
CA SER A 354 -77.14 -22.18 -7.63
C SER A 354 -75.65 -22.51 -7.46
N ILE A 355 -74.77 -21.66 -7.96
CA ILE A 355 -73.31 -21.79 -7.77
C ILE A 355 -72.95 -21.56 -6.31
N GLU A 356 -73.39 -20.45 -5.70
CA GLU A 356 -73.15 -20.17 -4.27
C GLU A 356 -73.68 -21.30 -3.37
N ARG A 357 -74.86 -21.84 -3.68
CA ARG A 357 -75.44 -22.98 -2.96
C ARG A 357 -74.56 -24.23 -3.09
N THR A 358 -74.07 -24.51 -4.31
CA THR A 358 -73.16 -25.64 -4.56
C THR A 358 -71.87 -25.51 -3.75
N VAL A 359 -71.29 -24.31 -3.66
CA VAL A 359 -70.09 -24.03 -2.85
C VAL A 359 -70.38 -24.21 -1.36
N LYS A 360 -71.49 -23.66 -0.86
CA LYS A 360 -71.90 -23.76 0.55
C LYS A 360 -72.05 -25.22 1.02
N ILE A 361 -72.47 -26.15 0.14
CA ILE A 361 -72.59 -27.59 0.45
C ILE A 361 -71.22 -28.23 0.79
N VAL A 362 -70.13 -27.76 0.19
CA VAL A 362 -68.80 -28.37 0.32
C VAL A 362 -67.84 -27.65 1.27
N MET A 363 -68.21 -26.47 1.81
CA MET A 363 -67.37 -25.72 2.76
C MET A 363 -67.10 -26.47 4.08
N GLY A 364 -67.89 -27.50 4.40
CA GLY A 364 -67.68 -28.37 5.56
C GLY A 364 -66.82 -29.61 5.27
N ASP A 365 -66.27 -29.76 4.06
CA ASP A 365 -65.48 -30.92 3.68
C ASP A 365 -64.10 -30.91 4.37
N LEU A 366 -63.68 -32.07 4.87
CA LEU A 366 -62.41 -32.23 5.59
C LEU A 366 -61.22 -32.45 4.64
N SER A 367 -61.48 -32.79 3.37
CA SER A 367 -60.43 -33.01 2.37
C SER A 367 -59.70 -31.71 2.05
N THR A 368 -58.38 -31.70 2.24
CA THR A 368 -57.48 -30.60 1.87
C THR A 368 -57.61 -30.23 0.39
N LYS A 369 -57.81 -31.23 -0.50
CA LYS A 369 -58.03 -31.01 -1.94
C LYS A 369 -59.35 -30.31 -2.22
N VAL A 370 -60.44 -30.73 -1.57
CA VAL A 370 -61.75 -30.07 -1.72
C VAL A 370 -61.69 -28.65 -1.15
N ARG A 371 -61.07 -28.46 0.02
CA ARG A 371 -60.88 -27.13 0.63
C ARG A 371 -60.10 -26.19 -0.29
N ASN A 372 -59.03 -26.67 -0.92
CA ASN A 372 -58.28 -25.91 -1.94
C ASN A 372 -59.12 -25.58 -3.17
N SER A 373 -59.86 -26.55 -3.73
CA SER A 373 -60.75 -26.29 -4.86
C SER A 373 -61.85 -25.27 -4.54
N VAL A 374 -62.37 -25.27 -3.31
CA VAL A 374 -63.33 -24.27 -2.83
C VAL A 374 -62.69 -22.88 -2.78
N LEU A 375 -61.49 -22.74 -2.20
CA LEU A 375 -60.77 -21.46 -2.15
C LEU A 375 -60.52 -20.89 -3.56
N LEU A 376 -60.05 -21.72 -4.48
CA LEU A 376 -59.79 -21.33 -5.88
C LEU A 376 -61.08 -20.95 -6.63
N LEU A 377 -62.20 -21.60 -6.34
CA LEU A 377 -63.49 -21.22 -6.89
C LEU A 377 -63.98 -19.88 -6.30
N ILE A 378 -63.85 -19.67 -4.98
CA ILE A 378 -64.18 -18.40 -4.33
C ILE A 378 -63.36 -17.25 -4.92
N GLN A 379 -62.06 -17.47 -5.17
CA GLN A 379 -61.20 -16.50 -5.85
C GLN A 379 -61.75 -16.12 -7.23
N THR A 380 -62.02 -17.10 -8.09
CA THR A 380 -62.56 -16.87 -9.44
C THR A 380 -63.95 -16.23 -9.38
N MET A 381 -64.77 -16.57 -8.38
CA MET A 381 -66.05 -15.90 -8.14
C MET A 381 -65.88 -14.43 -7.74
N CYS A 382 -64.88 -14.08 -6.92
CA CYS A 382 -64.54 -12.68 -6.62
C CYS A 382 -64.11 -11.94 -7.89
N GLU A 383 -63.19 -12.52 -8.67
CA GLU A 383 -62.63 -11.92 -9.89
C GLU A 383 -63.69 -11.66 -10.97
N LYS A 384 -64.66 -12.57 -11.13
CA LYS A 384 -65.72 -12.47 -12.17
C LYS A 384 -67.02 -11.84 -11.68
N SER A 385 -67.05 -11.33 -10.44
CA SER A 385 -68.21 -10.71 -9.80
C SER A 385 -69.43 -11.64 -9.66
N TYR A 386 -69.20 -12.88 -9.20
CA TYR A 386 -70.22 -13.90 -8.89
C TYR A 386 -70.54 -13.98 -7.38
N ILE A 387 -70.38 -12.88 -6.63
CA ILE A 387 -70.68 -12.82 -5.18
C ILE A 387 -71.67 -11.69 -4.88
N GLU A 388 -72.77 -12.01 -4.22
CA GLU A 388 -73.76 -11.00 -3.80
C GLU A 388 -73.41 -10.30 -2.47
N ALA A 389 -73.67 -8.98 -2.39
CA ALA A 389 -73.32 -8.13 -1.24
C ALA A 389 -73.95 -8.55 0.10
N ARG A 390 -75.11 -9.23 0.08
CA ARG A 390 -75.83 -9.64 1.30
C ARG A 390 -75.42 -11.03 1.82
N GLU A 391 -74.98 -11.92 0.93
CA GLU A 391 -74.71 -13.32 1.24
C GLU A 391 -73.24 -13.72 1.08
N GLY A 392 -72.36 -12.81 0.64
CA GLY A 392 -70.95 -13.11 0.36
C GLY A 392 -70.04 -13.30 1.58
N TRP A 393 -70.41 -12.80 2.77
CA TRP A 393 -69.51 -12.85 3.94
C TRP A 393 -69.08 -14.26 4.35
N PRO A 394 -69.95 -15.29 4.42
CA PRO A 394 -69.53 -16.66 4.74
C PRO A 394 -68.43 -17.20 3.81
N LEU A 395 -68.43 -16.82 2.53
CA LEU A 395 -67.38 -17.22 1.58
C LEU A 395 -66.04 -16.54 1.90
N ILE A 396 -66.06 -15.26 2.26
CA ILE A 396 -64.86 -14.50 2.63
C ILE A 396 -64.33 -14.92 4.01
N ASP A 397 -65.21 -15.10 4.99
CA ASP A 397 -64.88 -15.60 6.33
C ASP A 397 -64.25 -16.99 6.27
N TYR A 398 -64.70 -17.82 5.32
CA TYR A 398 -64.08 -19.11 5.06
C TYR A 398 -62.61 -18.96 4.67
N VAL A 399 -62.25 -18.02 3.79
CA VAL A 399 -60.84 -17.77 3.42
C VAL A 399 -59.99 -17.45 4.65
N PHE A 400 -60.45 -16.56 5.54
CA PHE A 400 -59.74 -16.25 6.78
C PHE A 400 -59.68 -17.45 7.74
N SER A 401 -60.76 -18.21 7.87
CA SER A 401 -60.79 -19.39 8.73
C SER A 401 -59.81 -20.48 8.27
N GLN A 402 -59.70 -20.70 6.96
CA GLN A 402 -58.78 -21.67 6.37
C GLN A 402 -57.33 -21.26 6.62
N PHE A 403 -57.02 -19.97 6.49
CA PHE A 403 -55.68 -19.44 6.81
C PHE A 403 -55.26 -19.71 8.26
N ALA A 404 -56.16 -19.55 9.23
CA ALA A 404 -55.85 -19.73 10.65
C ALA A 404 -55.82 -21.20 11.13
N THR A 405 -56.23 -22.16 10.29
CA THR A 405 -56.48 -23.55 10.74
C THR A 405 -55.20 -24.27 11.19
N LEU A 406 -54.06 -24.07 10.52
CA LEU A 406 -52.79 -24.70 10.87
C LEU A 406 -52.35 -24.33 12.31
N ASN A 407 -52.47 -23.05 12.66
CA ASN A 407 -52.08 -22.55 13.98
C ASN A 407 -52.94 -23.14 15.11
N ARG A 408 -54.21 -23.42 14.84
CA ARG A 408 -55.12 -24.04 15.83
C ARG A 408 -54.88 -25.54 16.00
N ASN A 409 -54.47 -26.23 14.95
CA ASN A 409 -54.26 -27.69 14.98
C ASN A 409 -52.93 -28.09 15.65
N LEU A 410 -51.92 -27.22 15.65
CA LEU A 410 -50.63 -27.48 16.31
C LEU A 410 -50.72 -27.63 17.84
N GLU A 411 -51.78 -27.11 18.49
CA GLU A 411 -51.95 -27.21 19.95
C GLU A 411 -52.43 -28.59 20.44
N LYS A 412 -52.75 -29.55 19.55
CA LYS A 412 -53.12 -30.92 19.95
C LYS A 412 -52.21 -31.98 19.32
N PRO A 413 -51.38 -32.70 20.10
CA PRO A 413 -50.50 -33.73 19.56
C PRO A 413 -51.31 -35.02 19.32
N VAL A 414 -51.88 -35.19 18.13
CA VAL A 414 -52.46 -36.48 17.69
C VAL A 414 -51.44 -37.22 16.83
N LYS A 415 -50.89 -38.31 17.38
CA LYS A 415 -49.84 -39.16 16.81
C LYS A 415 -50.23 -39.75 15.43
N THR A 416 -49.18 -39.97 14.61
CA THR A 416 -49.07 -40.70 13.31
C THR A 416 -49.51 -39.95 12.03
N ASN A 417 -48.56 -39.82 11.08
CA ASN A 417 -48.58 -39.11 9.77
C ASN A 417 -48.54 -37.56 9.75
N PHE A 418 -47.75 -36.96 10.64
CA PHE A 418 -47.61 -35.49 10.72
C PHE A 418 -47.06 -34.80 9.46
N HIS A 419 -46.05 -35.37 8.78
CA HIS A 419 -45.32 -34.63 7.72
C HIS A 419 -46.09 -34.45 6.40
N GLU A 420 -46.93 -35.40 5.99
CA GLU A 420 -47.74 -35.25 4.76
C GLU A 420 -48.91 -34.28 5.00
N ASN A 421 -49.59 -34.42 6.14
CA ASN A 421 -50.69 -33.52 6.53
C ASN A 421 -50.23 -32.07 6.73
N GLU A 422 -49.01 -31.84 7.23
CA GLU A 422 -48.47 -30.49 7.43
C GLU A 422 -48.24 -29.77 6.10
N LYS A 423 -47.72 -30.46 5.07
CA LYS A 423 -47.56 -29.90 3.72
C LYS A 423 -48.89 -29.63 3.03
N GLU A 424 -49.87 -30.52 3.17
CA GLU A 424 -51.19 -30.32 2.58
C GLU A 424 -51.96 -29.17 3.25
N GLU A 425 -51.89 -29.03 4.57
CA GLU A 425 -52.48 -27.89 5.29
C GLU A 425 -51.73 -26.58 5.00
N GLU A 426 -50.41 -26.63 4.82
CA GLU A 426 -49.63 -25.47 4.37
C GLU A 426 -50.05 -25.01 2.98
N SER A 427 -50.32 -25.94 2.05
CA SER A 427 -50.89 -25.62 0.74
C SER A 427 -52.26 -24.94 0.83
N VAL A 428 -53.12 -25.35 1.77
CA VAL A 428 -54.42 -24.67 2.02
C VAL A 428 -54.22 -23.26 2.56
N ARG A 429 -53.25 -23.07 3.45
CA ARG A 429 -52.89 -21.76 4.01
C ARG A 429 -52.32 -20.81 2.94
N GLU A 430 -51.42 -21.31 2.09
CA GLU A 430 -50.86 -20.56 0.96
C GLU A 430 -51.95 -20.15 -0.04
N THR A 431 -52.83 -21.09 -0.41
CA THR A 431 -53.95 -20.79 -1.31
C THR A 431 -54.86 -19.74 -0.69
N SER A 432 -55.18 -19.83 0.60
CA SER A 432 -55.97 -18.83 1.32
C SER A 432 -55.32 -17.44 1.30
N LEU A 433 -53.99 -17.38 1.49
CA LEU A 433 -53.23 -16.12 1.40
C LEU A 433 -53.25 -15.53 -0.01
N GLU A 434 -53.15 -16.38 -1.03
CA GLU A 434 -53.22 -15.94 -2.43
C GLU A 434 -54.59 -15.35 -2.76
N VAL A 435 -55.68 -15.99 -2.32
CA VAL A 435 -57.04 -15.42 -2.47
C VAL A 435 -57.14 -14.04 -1.82
N LEU A 436 -56.54 -13.82 -0.65
CA LEU A 436 -56.54 -12.51 0.01
C LEU A 436 -55.70 -11.46 -0.74
N LYS A 437 -54.64 -11.85 -1.44
CA LYS A 437 -53.80 -10.94 -2.24
C LYS A 437 -54.47 -10.50 -3.53
N THR A 438 -55.23 -11.39 -4.17
CA THR A 438 -55.92 -11.11 -5.44
C THR A 438 -57.31 -10.52 -5.26
N LEU A 439 -57.83 -10.48 -4.03
CA LEU A 439 -59.13 -9.90 -3.73
C LEU A 439 -59.13 -8.39 -4.03
N ASP A 440 -59.87 -7.98 -5.06
CA ASP A 440 -60.15 -6.57 -5.30
C ASP A 440 -61.31 -6.11 -4.39
N PRO A 441 -61.02 -5.28 -3.36
CA PRO A 441 -62.03 -4.86 -2.39
C PRO A 441 -63.03 -3.84 -2.97
N LEU A 442 -62.82 -3.34 -4.18
CA LEU A 442 -63.69 -2.36 -4.84
C LEU A 442 -64.67 -2.99 -5.85
N VAL A 443 -64.64 -4.32 -6.03
CA VAL A 443 -65.66 -5.06 -6.81
C VAL A 443 -67.06 -4.77 -6.27
N ILE A 444 -68.05 -4.68 -7.17
CA ILE A 444 -69.43 -4.30 -6.83
C ILE A 444 -69.95 -5.14 -5.65
N GLY A 445 -70.27 -4.48 -4.53
CA GLY A 445 -70.79 -5.11 -3.31
C GLY A 445 -69.73 -5.50 -2.26
N MET A 446 -68.44 -5.60 -2.62
CA MET A 446 -67.37 -5.98 -1.68
C MET A 446 -67.10 -4.97 -0.56
N PRO A 447 -67.15 -3.64 -0.78
CA PRO A 447 -66.94 -2.68 0.31
C PRO A 447 -67.90 -2.88 1.47
N GLN A 448 -69.17 -3.22 1.18
CA GLN A 448 -70.20 -3.52 2.18
C GLN A 448 -69.99 -4.87 2.89
N VAL A 449 -69.36 -5.84 2.21
CA VAL A 449 -69.05 -7.17 2.77
C VAL A 449 -67.86 -7.09 3.71
N LEU A 450 -66.80 -6.38 3.31
CA LEU A 450 -65.52 -6.35 4.03
C LEU A 450 -65.51 -5.38 5.22
N TRP A 451 -66.06 -4.17 5.06
CA TRP A 451 -65.98 -3.13 6.10
C TRP A 451 -67.20 -3.17 7.04
N PRO A 452 -67.04 -3.04 8.38
CA PRO A 452 -65.80 -2.89 9.16
C PRO A 452 -65.19 -4.21 9.65
N ARG A 453 -65.72 -5.37 9.23
CA ARG A 453 -65.32 -6.71 9.72
C ARG A 453 -63.84 -7.01 9.49
N ILE A 454 -63.24 -6.49 8.43
CA ILE A 454 -61.82 -6.70 8.11
C ILE A 454 -60.85 -6.27 9.24
N LEU A 455 -61.22 -5.28 10.06
CA LEU A 455 -60.39 -4.82 11.17
C LEU A 455 -60.23 -5.87 12.29
N THR A 456 -61.16 -6.83 12.42
CA THR A 456 -61.09 -7.86 13.47
C THR A 456 -59.92 -8.83 13.28
N PHE A 457 -59.34 -8.87 12.07
CA PHE A 457 -58.22 -9.74 11.72
C PHE A 457 -56.84 -9.08 11.91
N VAL A 458 -56.77 -7.78 12.26
CA VAL A 458 -55.49 -7.07 12.48
C VAL A 458 -54.78 -7.56 13.75
N VAL A 459 -55.52 -7.68 14.85
CA VAL A 459 -54.97 -7.89 16.20
C VAL A 459 -54.58 -9.35 16.50
N PRO A 460 -55.37 -10.38 16.14
CA PRO A 460 -55.04 -11.76 16.50
C PRO A 460 -53.73 -12.25 15.86
N ALA A 461 -52.92 -12.97 16.64
CA ALA A 461 -51.61 -13.47 16.21
C ALA A 461 -51.68 -14.48 15.06
N GLU A 462 -52.79 -15.23 14.96
CA GLU A 462 -53.01 -16.24 13.92
C GLU A 462 -53.04 -15.65 12.49
N TYR A 463 -53.25 -14.34 12.35
CA TYR A 463 -53.30 -13.63 11.07
C TYR A 463 -52.01 -12.83 10.75
N THR A 464 -50.93 -12.96 11.55
CA THR A 464 -49.70 -12.15 11.40
C THR A 464 -49.12 -12.17 9.98
N GLU A 465 -49.16 -13.32 9.32
CA GLU A 465 -48.63 -13.48 7.94
C GLU A 465 -49.60 -13.00 6.85
N ALA A 466 -50.89 -12.80 7.16
CA ALA A 466 -51.88 -12.22 6.25
C ALA A 466 -52.01 -10.69 6.40
N LEU A 467 -51.23 -10.06 7.29
CA LEU A 467 -51.36 -8.63 7.58
C LEU A 467 -51.03 -7.74 6.37
N GLU A 468 -50.11 -8.14 5.50
CA GLU A 468 -49.78 -7.36 4.31
C GLU A 468 -50.97 -7.18 3.35
N PRO A 469 -51.60 -8.26 2.82
CA PRO A 469 -52.78 -8.10 1.98
C PRO A 469 -53.94 -7.46 2.75
N LEU A 470 -54.09 -7.75 4.04
CA LEU A 470 -55.10 -7.14 4.89
C LEU A 470 -54.95 -5.61 4.98
N PHE A 471 -53.73 -5.11 5.24
CA PHE A 471 -53.44 -3.67 5.28
C PHE A 471 -53.66 -3.01 3.92
N SER A 472 -53.36 -3.71 2.82
CA SER A 472 -53.66 -3.23 1.47
C SER A 472 -55.17 -3.07 1.25
N ILE A 473 -55.95 -4.11 1.57
CA ILE A 473 -57.42 -4.09 1.48
C ILE A 473 -58.00 -2.93 2.31
N ILE A 474 -57.58 -2.80 3.58
CA ILE A 474 -58.05 -1.75 4.48
C ILE A 474 -57.70 -0.36 3.90
N ARG A 475 -56.46 -0.18 3.43
CA ARG A 475 -56.03 1.09 2.82
C ARG A 475 -56.84 1.43 1.58
N ILE A 476 -57.11 0.47 0.69
CA ILE A 476 -57.90 0.70 -0.53
C ILE A 476 -59.34 1.09 -0.16
N LEU A 477 -59.97 0.39 0.80
CA LEU A 477 -61.31 0.71 1.27
C LEU A 477 -61.40 2.12 1.86
N ILE A 478 -60.43 2.52 2.70
CA ILE A 478 -60.42 3.86 3.29
C ILE A 478 -60.12 4.94 2.25
N MET A 479 -59.13 4.73 1.36
CA MET A 479 -58.81 5.68 0.29
C MET A 479 -59.98 5.86 -0.70
N ALA A 480 -60.74 4.80 -0.97
CA ALA A 480 -61.94 4.89 -1.80
C ALA A 480 -63.04 5.71 -1.12
N GLU A 481 -63.18 5.59 0.21
CA GLU A 481 -64.11 6.43 0.98
C GLU A 481 -63.66 7.89 1.06
N GLU A 482 -62.37 8.17 1.31
CA GLU A 482 -61.82 9.53 1.31
C GLU A 482 -62.04 10.23 -0.04
N LYS A 483 -61.82 9.51 -1.16
CA LYS A 483 -62.12 10.02 -2.50
C LYS A 483 -63.62 10.34 -2.70
N LYS A 484 -64.52 9.55 -2.09
CA LYS A 484 -65.97 9.83 -2.12
C LYS A 484 -66.35 11.01 -1.23
N GLN A 485 -65.67 11.23 -0.11
CA GLN A 485 -65.94 12.40 0.73
C GLN A 485 -65.56 13.72 0.03
N HIS A 486 -64.61 13.71 -0.91
CA HIS A 486 -64.26 14.88 -1.72
C HIS A 486 -65.18 15.09 -2.93
N SER A 487 -65.96 14.08 -3.36
CA SER A 487 -67.03 14.25 -4.33
C SER A 487 -68.35 14.52 -3.61
N ALA A 488 -68.74 15.79 -3.55
CA ALA A 488 -69.87 16.31 -2.76
C ALA A 488 -71.29 15.75 -3.09
N LYS A 489 -71.43 14.63 -3.80
CA LYS A 489 -72.72 14.03 -4.21
C LYS A 489 -72.91 12.54 -3.91
N GLU A 490 -71.94 11.81 -3.37
CA GLU A 490 -72.09 10.35 -3.15
C GLU A 490 -71.52 9.84 -1.81
N SER A 491 -71.76 10.57 -0.71
CA SER A 491 -71.42 10.10 0.65
C SER A 491 -72.39 8.98 1.08
N THR A 492 -72.08 7.73 0.72
CA THR A 492 -72.71 6.54 1.31
C THR A 492 -71.95 6.18 2.58
N ALA A 493 -72.63 6.24 3.72
CA ALA A 493 -72.13 6.17 5.09
C ALA A 493 -71.44 4.84 5.52
N LEU A 494 -70.50 4.33 4.72
CA LEU A 494 -69.84 3.05 4.98
C LEU A 494 -68.96 3.10 6.23
N VAL A 495 -68.43 4.26 6.63
CA VAL A 495 -67.43 4.34 7.71
C VAL A 495 -67.99 4.59 9.13
N VAL A 496 -69.29 4.85 9.32
CA VAL A 496 -69.81 5.25 10.66
C VAL A 496 -70.76 4.23 11.31
N SER A 497 -71.23 3.19 10.61
CA SER A 497 -72.12 2.18 11.22
C SER A 497 -71.35 0.93 11.65
N THR A 498 -70.88 0.93 12.90
CA THR A 498 -70.43 -0.27 13.59
C THR A 498 -71.65 -1.10 13.99
N GLY A 499 -72.13 -1.93 13.06
CA GLY A 499 -73.11 -2.98 13.38
C GLY A 499 -72.55 -3.97 14.42
N ALA A 500 -73.26 -5.09 14.68
CA ALA A 500 -73.03 -6.08 15.75
C ALA A 500 -71.64 -6.77 15.84
N VAL A 501 -70.59 -6.23 15.21
CA VAL A 501 -69.22 -6.72 15.18
C VAL A 501 -68.41 -6.12 16.32
N LYS A 502 -67.80 -6.96 17.16
CA LYS A 502 -66.91 -6.53 18.24
C LYS A 502 -65.55 -6.15 17.66
N LEU A 503 -65.37 -4.86 17.34
CA LEU A 503 -64.12 -4.33 16.81
C LEU A 503 -63.00 -4.32 17.87
N PRO A 504 -61.72 -4.45 17.48
CA PRO A 504 -60.61 -4.29 18.41
C PRO A 504 -60.59 -2.87 18.99
N SER A 505 -60.16 -2.72 20.25
CA SER A 505 -60.07 -1.40 20.86
C SER A 505 -59.01 -0.54 20.14
N PRO A 506 -59.11 0.80 20.20
CA PRO A 506 -58.09 1.67 19.64
C PRO A 506 -56.67 1.40 20.18
N GLN A 507 -56.56 1.02 21.45
CA GLN A 507 -55.30 0.63 22.09
C GLN A 507 -54.76 -0.70 21.56
N GLN A 508 -55.62 -1.70 21.33
CA GLN A 508 -55.23 -2.98 20.72
C GLN A 508 -54.73 -2.78 19.28
N LEU A 509 -55.41 -1.93 18.50
CA LEU A 509 -54.97 -1.57 17.16
C LEU A 509 -53.63 -0.84 17.18
N LEU A 510 -53.45 0.17 18.02
CA LEU A 510 -52.17 0.89 18.14
C LEU A 510 -51.05 -0.08 18.55
N ALA A 511 -51.27 -0.86 19.60
CA ALA A 511 -50.27 -1.78 20.11
C ALA A 511 -49.80 -2.74 19.02
N ARG A 512 -50.74 -3.30 18.25
CA ARG A 512 -50.43 -4.25 17.18
C ARG A 512 -49.71 -3.59 16.01
N LEU A 513 -50.24 -2.47 15.50
CA LEU A 513 -49.66 -1.80 14.33
C LEU A 513 -48.27 -1.24 14.63
N LEU A 514 -48.05 -0.70 15.83
CA LEU A 514 -46.75 -0.17 16.21
C LEU A 514 -45.69 -1.28 16.29
N VAL A 515 -46.02 -2.45 16.85
CA VAL A 515 -45.09 -3.59 16.92
C VAL A 515 -44.80 -4.16 15.54
N ILE A 516 -45.82 -4.31 14.69
CA ILE A 516 -45.66 -4.81 13.31
C ILE A 516 -44.93 -3.80 12.42
N SER A 517 -44.77 -2.53 12.84
CA SER A 517 -43.98 -1.53 12.10
C SER A 517 -42.46 -1.78 12.18
N MET A 518 -41.97 -2.59 13.13
CA MET A 518 -40.53 -2.83 13.32
C MET A 518 -39.81 -3.50 12.14
N PRO A 519 -40.37 -4.57 11.53
CA PRO A 519 -39.78 -5.21 10.36
C PRO A 519 -39.68 -4.33 9.11
N ALA A 520 -40.27 -3.13 9.09
CA ALA A 520 -40.08 -2.17 7.99
C ALA A 520 -38.59 -1.80 7.81
N SER A 521 -37.83 -1.73 8.91
CA SER A 521 -36.37 -1.52 8.87
C SER A 521 -35.59 -2.65 8.18
N LEU A 522 -36.19 -3.84 8.09
CA LEU A 522 -35.64 -5.01 7.40
C LEU A 522 -36.17 -5.15 5.97
N GLY A 523 -36.96 -4.19 5.48
CA GLY A 523 -37.58 -4.21 4.16
C GLY A 523 -38.86 -5.05 4.07
N GLU A 524 -39.43 -5.51 5.19
CA GLU A 524 -40.65 -6.32 5.15
C GLU A 524 -41.90 -5.47 4.91
N LEU A 525 -42.67 -5.84 3.89
CA LEU A 525 -43.85 -5.10 3.41
C LEU A 525 -44.96 -4.98 4.46
N ARG A 526 -45.14 -5.98 5.34
CA ARG A 526 -46.09 -5.91 6.47
C ARG A 526 -45.78 -4.75 7.41
N GLY A 527 -44.50 -4.42 7.63
CA GLY A 527 -44.11 -3.31 8.48
C GLY A 527 -44.35 -1.96 7.84
N ALA A 528 -44.02 -1.84 6.54
CA ALA A 528 -44.37 -0.64 5.78
C ALA A 528 -45.90 -0.44 5.70
N GLY A 529 -46.65 -1.53 5.53
CA GLY A 529 -48.11 -1.54 5.55
C GLY A 529 -48.70 -1.09 6.88
N ALA A 530 -48.13 -1.52 8.01
CA ALA A 530 -48.59 -1.11 9.34
C ALA A 530 -48.45 0.40 9.57
N ILE A 531 -47.32 1.00 9.17
CA ILE A 531 -47.13 2.46 9.25
C ILE A 531 -48.04 3.19 8.25
N GLY A 532 -48.17 2.65 7.04
CA GLY A 532 -49.11 3.15 6.05
C GLY A 532 -50.53 3.21 6.61
N LEU A 533 -50.92 2.21 7.41
CA LEU A 533 -52.22 2.17 8.06
C LEU A 533 -52.31 3.14 9.26
N LEU A 534 -51.27 3.25 10.11
CA LEU A 534 -51.22 4.26 11.17
C LEU A 534 -51.40 5.68 10.63
N LYS A 535 -50.88 5.96 9.42
CA LYS A 535 -51.04 7.26 8.75
C LYS A 535 -52.48 7.60 8.39
N ILE A 536 -53.32 6.59 8.16
CA ILE A 536 -54.70 6.72 7.67
C ILE A 536 -55.72 6.53 8.80
N LEU A 537 -55.32 5.92 9.91
CA LEU A 537 -56.19 5.65 11.06
C LEU A 537 -56.06 6.58 12.29
N PRO A 538 -55.54 7.83 12.24
CA PRO A 538 -55.40 8.62 13.46
C PRO A 538 -56.74 8.87 14.15
N GLU A 539 -57.81 9.08 13.38
CA GLU A 539 -59.17 9.29 13.92
C GLU A 539 -59.74 8.04 14.62
N ILE A 540 -59.41 6.84 14.12
CA ILE A 540 -59.83 5.57 14.75
C ILE A 540 -59.02 5.30 16.03
N ILE A 541 -57.72 5.64 16.05
CA ILE A 541 -56.87 5.41 17.22
C ILE A 541 -57.19 6.41 18.33
N HIS A 542 -57.02 7.71 18.05
CA HIS A 542 -57.40 8.76 18.99
C HIS A 542 -57.45 10.13 18.27
N PRO A 543 -58.55 10.89 18.36
CA PRO A 543 -58.74 12.14 17.60
C PRO A 543 -57.65 13.19 17.83
N LYS A 544 -57.04 13.25 19.03
CA LYS A 544 -55.92 14.18 19.32
C LYS A 544 -54.63 13.88 18.52
N LEU A 545 -54.51 12.71 17.89
CA LEU A 545 -53.31 12.31 17.15
C LEU A 545 -53.32 12.80 15.70
N VAL A 546 -54.48 13.20 15.15
CA VAL A 546 -54.63 13.61 13.74
C VAL A 546 -53.59 14.65 13.34
N ASP A 547 -53.47 15.75 14.08
CA ASP A 547 -52.51 16.81 13.77
C ASP A 547 -51.05 16.35 13.94
N LEU A 548 -50.75 15.58 15.00
CA LEU A 548 -49.39 15.12 15.29
C LEU A 548 -48.90 14.15 14.21
N TRP A 549 -49.72 13.16 13.88
CA TRP A 549 -49.38 12.10 12.94
C TRP A 549 -49.36 12.58 11.50
N LYS A 550 -50.15 13.62 11.15
CA LYS A 550 -50.10 14.28 9.84
C LYS A 550 -48.73 14.87 9.54
N THR A 551 -47.97 15.29 10.56
CA THR A 551 -46.59 15.77 10.42
C THR A 551 -45.56 14.67 10.65
N ARG A 552 -45.68 13.91 11.74
CA ARG A 552 -44.65 12.94 12.18
C ARG A 552 -44.58 11.67 11.33
N LEU A 553 -45.69 11.12 10.86
CA LEU A 553 -45.66 9.87 10.09
C LEU A 553 -45.03 10.04 8.70
N PRO A 554 -45.26 11.15 7.96
CA PRO A 554 -44.48 11.44 6.74
C PRO A 554 -42.97 11.54 6.99
N GLU A 555 -42.54 12.25 8.05
CA GLU A 555 -41.12 12.33 8.44
C GLU A 555 -40.55 10.95 8.76
N LEU A 556 -41.36 10.09 9.36
CA LEU A 556 -40.99 8.72 9.70
C LEU A 556 -40.96 7.80 8.47
N LEU A 557 -41.70 8.08 7.41
CA LEU A 557 -41.68 7.31 6.15
C LEU A 557 -40.50 7.69 5.24
N GLN A 558 -39.98 8.91 5.33
CA GLN A 558 -38.94 9.43 4.45
C GLN A 558 -37.66 8.56 4.39
N PRO A 559 -37.16 8.01 5.52
CA PRO A 559 -35.99 7.14 5.49
C PRO A 559 -36.23 5.78 4.82
N LEU A 560 -37.48 5.31 4.71
CA LEU A 560 -37.81 3.99 4.14
C LEU A 560 -37.73 3.97 2.60
N GLU A 561 -37.63 5.14 1.97
CA GLU A 561 -37.37 5.25 0.53
C GLU A 561 -35.94 4.79 0.17
N GLY A 562 -35.02 4.76 1.16
CA GLY A 562 -33.67 4.23 1.04
C GLY A 562 -33.57 2.79 1.57
N LYS A 563 -32.96 1.89 0.78
CA LYS A 563 -32.98 0.42 0.99
C LYS A 563 -32.43 -0.11 2.32
N ASN A 564 -31.84 0.69 3.21
CA ASN A 564 -31.29 0.21 4.49
C ASN A 564 -31.33 1.31 5.55
N ILE A 565 -32.37 1.31 6.40
CA ILE A 565 -32.35 2.12 7.64
C ILE A 565 -31.68 1.29 8.73
N SER A 566 -30.84 1.92 9.54
CA SER A 566 -30.38 1.35 10.82
C SER A 566 -31.58 0.92 11.67
N THR A 567 -31.66 -0.37 11.98
CA THR A 567 -32.72 -0.94 12.85
C THR A 567 -32.82 -0.19 14.18
N VAL A 568 -31.69 0.29 14.72
CA VAL A 568 -31.63 1.08 15.96
C VAL A 568 -32.24 2.48 15.78
N LEU A 569 -31.96 3.14 14.66
CA LEU A 569 -32.54 4.45 14.36
C LEU A 569 -34.06 4.32 14.18
N TRP A 570 -34.49 3.30 13.43
CA TRP A 570 -35.91 3.02 13.20
C TRP A 570 -36.69 2.76 14.50
N GLU A 571 -36.12 1.91 15.36
CA GLU A 571 -36.66 1.61 16.68
C GLU A 571 -36.80 2.88 17.53
N THR A 572 -35.77 3.74 17.52
CA THR A 572 -35.76 5.01 18.26
C THR A 572 -36.86 5.95 17.75
N MET A 573 -37.04 6.04 16.43
CA MET A 573 -38.11 6.86 15.81
C MET A 573 -39.51 6.36 16.19
N LEU A 574 -39.74 5.04 16.20
CA LEU A 574 -41.02 4.45 16.60
C LEU A 574 -41.31 4.63 18.10
N LEU A 575 -40.31 4.48 18.97
CA LEU A 575 -40.46 4.74 20.40
C LEU A 575 -40.73 6.23 20.68
N GLN A 576 -40.09 7.12 19.93
CA GLN A 576 -40.36 8.56 20.01
C GLN A 576 -41.77 8.91 19.54
N LEU A 577 -42.26 8.29 18.45
CA LEU A 577 -43.65 8.45 18.00
C LEU A 577 -44.64 7.98 19.08
N LEU A 578 -44.40 6.82 19.71
CA LEU A 578 -45.23 6.32 20.81
C LEU A 578 -45.28 7.32 21.98
N LYS A 579 -44.11 7.82 22.38
CA LYS A 579 -43.97 8.78 23.48
C LYS A 579 -44.70 10.10 23.19
N GLU A 580 -44.49 10.69 22.02
CA GLU A 580 -45.20 11.91 21.60
C GLU A 580 -46.72 11.68 21.49
N SER A 581 -47.14 10.50 21.03
CA SER A 581 -48.55 10.12 20.95
C SER A 581 -49.19 10.01 22.34
N LEU A 582 -48.54 9.34 23.30
CA LEU A 582 -49.03 9.22 24.66
C LEU A 582 -49.12 10.57 25.38
N TRP A 583 -48.12 11.45 25.18
CA TRP A 583 -48.17 12.82 25.69
C TRP A 583 -49.30 13.64 25.07
N LYS A 584 -49.57 13.48 23.77
CA LYS A 584 -50.66 14.19 23.08
C LYS A 584 -52.04 13.69 23.52
N ILE A 585 -52.20 12.39 23.78
CA ILE A 585 -53.43 11.79 24.31
C ILE A 585 -53.67 12.31 25.74
N SER A 586 -52.65 12.25 26.59
CA SER A 586 -52.65 12.71 27.99
C SER A 586 -53.83 12.11 28.79
N ASP A 587 -54.02 10.80 28.67
CA ASP A 587 -55.04 10.04 29.40
C ASP A 587 -54.39 8.83 30.09
N VAL A 588 -54.47 8.81 31.41
CA VAL A 588 -53.88 7.77 32.26
C VAL A 588 -54.56 6.42 32.05
N ALA A 589 -55.90 6.38 31.97
CA ALA A 589 -56.63 5.15 31.76
C ALA A 589 -56.33 4.56 30.37
N TRP A 590 -56.22 5.43 29.36
CA TRP A 590 -55.84 5.03 28.01
C TRP A 590 -54.43 4.42 27.97
N THR A 591 -53.49 5.03 28.70
CA THR A 591 -52.09 4.56 28.81
C THR A 591 -52.00 3.24 29.58
N ILE A 592 -52.79 3.06 30.65
CA ILE A 592 -52.89 1.80 31.40
C ILE A 592 -53.44 0.68 30.52
N GLN A 593 -54.49 0.94 29.74
CA GLN A 593 -55.05 -0.05 28.82
C GLN A 593 -54.05 -0.44 27.74
N LEU A 594 -53.33 0.53 27.16
CA LEU A 594 -52.27 0.23 26.18
C LEU A 594 -51.16 -0.64 26.79
N THR A 595 -50.79 -0.40 28.05
CA THR A 595 -49.82 -1.24 28.78
C THR A 595 -50.30 -2.69 28.89
N GLN A 596 -51.58 -2.90 29.20
CA GLN A 596 -52.18 -4.24 29.27
C GLN A 596 -52.22 -4.91 27.89
N ASP A 597 -52.55 -4.16 26.84
CA ASP A 597 -52.62 -4.68 25.48
C ASP A 597 -51.23 -5.06 24.94
N PHE A 598 -50.18 -4.29 25.27
CA PHE A 598 -48.80 -4.69 24.98
C PHE A 598 -48.40 -5.96 25.74
N LYS A 599 -48.79 -6.12 27.02
CA LYS A 599 -48.53 -7.36 27.77
C LYS A 599 -49.22 -8.57 27.12
N GLN A 600 -50.47 -8.43 26.68
CA GLN A 600 -51.22 -9.51 26.04
C GLN A 600 -50.58 -9.96 24.72
N GLN A 601 -49.91 -9.06 23.99
CA GLN A 601 -49.22 -9.40 22.73
C GLN A 601 -47.88 -10.13 22.93
N MET A 602 -47.35 -10.22 24.16
CA MET A 602 -46.02 -10.79 24.42
C MET A 602 -45.89 -12.26 24.00
N GLY A 603 -46.99 -13.02 24.07
CA GLY A 603 -47.06 -14.42 23.64
C GLY A 603 -47.12 -14.62 22.11
N SER A 604 -47.39 -13.56 21.35
CA SER A 604 -47.61 -13.61 19.90
C SER A 604 -46.32 -13.66 19.07
N TYR A 605 -45.15 -13.49 19.71
CA TYR A 605 -43.85 -13.34 19.03
C TYR A 605 -42.80 -14.29 19.64
N SER A 606 -41.91 -14.81 18.79
CA SER A 606 -40.80 -15.67 19.21
C SER A 606 -39.79 -14.89 20.05
N ASN A 607 -39.08 -15.56 20.98
CA ASN A 607 -38.20 -14.88 21.95
C ASN A 607 -37.03 -14.11 21.31
N ASN A 608 -36.67 -14.45 20.07
CA ASN A 608 -35.55 -13.84 19.36
C ASN A 608 -36.00 -12.78 18.34
N SER A 609 -37.30 -12.57 18.17
CA SER A 609 -37.86 -11.68 17.15
C SER A 609 -37.58 -10.21 17.47
N THR A 610 -37.44 -9.38 16.43
CA THR A 610 -37.23 -7.92 16.58
C THR A 610 -38.48 -7.25 17.13
N GLU A 611 -39.66 -7.77 16.78
CA GLU A 611 -40.96 -7.33 17.29
C GLU A 611 -41.06 -7.50 18.81
N LYS A 612 -40.62 -8.65 19.35
CA LYS A 612 -40.65 -8.88 20.80
C LYS A 612 -39.67 -7.99 21.57
N LYS A 613 -38.47 -7.78 21.01
CA LYS A 613 -37.46 -6.86 21.58
C LYS A 613 -37.98 -5.43 21.62
N PHE A 614 -38.63 -4.97 20.56
CA PHE A 614 -39.28 -3.67 20.53
C PHE A 614 -40.45 -3.59 21.50
N LEU A 615 -41.27 -4.64 21.61
CA LEU A 615 -42.38 -4.69 22.55
C LEU A 615 -41.93 -4.48 24.00
N TRP A 616 -40.79 -5.03 24.41
CA TRP A 616 -40.21 -4.76 25.75
C TRP A 616 -39.89 -3.27 25.95
N LYS A 617 -39.30 -2.63 24.94
CA LYS A 617 -38.94 -1.21 24.99
C LYS A 617 -40.20 -0.32 24.94
N ALA A 618 -41.15 -0.63 24.07
CA ALA A 618 -42.44 0.07 23.95
C ALA A 618 -43.24 0.00 25.25
N LEU A 619 -43.23 -1.15 25.92
CA LEU A 619 -43.84 -1.32 27.24
C LEU A 619 -43.13 -0.46 28.30
N GLY A 620 -41.79 -0.44 28.31
CA GLY A 620 -41.00 0.45 29.17
C GLY A 620 -41.29 1.93 28.94
N THR A 621 -41.35 2.36 27.67
CA THR A 621 -41.70 3.74 27.27
C THR A 621 -43.14 4.10 27.65
N THR A 622 -44.09 3.16 27.52
CA THR A 622 -45.49 3.37 27.93
C THR A 622 -45.59 3.56 29.44
N LEU A 623 -44.87 2.75 30.22
CA LEU A 623 -44.78 2.92 31.67
C LEU A 623 -44.10 4.23 32.06
N ALA A 624 -43.06 4.66 31.35
CA ALA A 624 -42.44 5.98 31.55
C ALA A 624 -43.43 7.12 31.29
N CYS A 625 -44.37 6.98 30.34
CA CYS A 625 -45.38 8.00 30.05
C CYS A 625 -46.59 7.96 31.00
N CYS A 626 -46.77 6.88 31.77
CA CYS A 626 -47.90 6.74 32.68
C CYS A 626 -47.71 7.63 33.92
N GLN A 627 -48.70 8.45 34.26
CA GLN A 627 -48.63 9.34 35.43
C GLN A 627 -49.02 8.64 36.74
N ASP A 628 -49.65 7.46 36.67
CA ASP A 628 -50.04 6.67 37.86
C ASP A 628 -48.83 5.90 38.41
N SER A 629 -48.23 6.47 39.46
CA SER A 629 -47.05 5.91 40.12
C SER A 629 -47.32 4.57 40.80
N ASP A 630 -48.54 4.32 41.30
CA ASP A 630 -48.89 3.07 41.97
C ASP A 630 -49.06 1.95 40.96
N PHE A 631 -49.69 2.23 39.82
CA PHE A 631 -49.76 1.29 38.70
C PHE A 631 -48.35 0.94 38.19
N VAL A 632 -47.50 1.94 37.96
CA VAL A 632 -46.12 1.73 37.51
C VAL A 632 -45.34 0.88 38.52
N ASN A 633 -45.43 1.19 39.82
CA ASN A 633 -44.79 0.40 40.89
C ASN A 633 -45.27 -1.06 40.90
N SER A 634 -46.58 -1.28 40.75
CA SER A 634 -47.16 -2.63 40.69
C SER A 634 -46.67 -3.40 39.46
N GLN A 635 -46.63 -2.77 38.29
CA GLN A 635 -46.15 -3.41 37.05
C GLN A 635 -44.66 -3.77 37.14
N ILE A 636 -43.82 -2.88 37.66
CA ILE A 636 -42.38 -3.16 37.86
C ILE A 636 -42.18 -4.36 38.78
N LYS A 637 -42.91 -4.44 39.90
CA LYS A 637 -42.87 -5.59 40.82
C LYS A 637 -43.30 -6.89 40.15
N GLU A 638 -44.35 -6.83 39.34
CA GLU A 638 -44.85 -7.99 38.59
C GLU A 638 -43.79 -8.52 37.62
N PHE A 639 -43.14 -7.64 36.84
CA PHE A 639 -42.09 -8.06 35.91
C PHE A 639 -40.87 -8.67 36.61
N LEU A 640 -40.47 -8.14 37.77
CA LEU A 640 -39.34 -8.68 38.54
C LEU A 640 -39.65 -10.04 39.19
N THR A 641 -40.89 -10.25 39.65
CA THR A 641 -41.28 -11.47 40.40
C THR A 641 -41.82 -12.59 39.51
N ALA A 642 -42.44 -12.27 38.37
CA ALA A 642 -43.04 -13.25 37.45
C ALA A 642 -42.62 -13.03 35.98
N PRO A 643 -41.32 -13.05 35.63
CA PRO A 643 -40.83 -12.70 34.30
C PRO A 643 -41.11 -13.74 33.20
N ASN A 644 -41.79 -14.84 33.51
CA ASN A 644 -41.99 -15.98 32.60
C ASN A 644 -42.69 -15.60 31.29
N GLN A 645 -43.50 -14.53 31.29
CA GLN A 645 -44.21 -14.07 30.09
C GLN A 645 -43.29 -13.38 29.07
N LEU A 646 -42.09 -12.95 29.48
CA LEU A 646 -41.20 -12.15 28.64
C LEU A 646 -40.36 -13.01 27.69
N GLY A 647 -40.19 -14.31 27.95
CA GLY A 647 -39.29 -15.17 27.17
C GLY A 647 -37.84 -15.07 27.65
N ASP A 648 -37.05 -14.20 27.02
CA ASP A 648 -35.71 -13.84 27.56
C ASP A 648 -35.87 -12.85 28.70
N GLN A 649 -35.91 -13.40 29.92
CA GLN A 649 -36.14 -12.64 31.14
C GLN A 649 -35.10 -11.53 31.36
N ARG A 650 -33.81 -11.80 31.10
CA ARG A 650 -32.73 -10.81 31.29
C ARG A 650 -32.95 -9.63 30.35
N GLN A 651 -33.09 -9.90 29.06
CA GLN A 651 -33.14 -8.86 28.04
C GLN A 651 -34.47 -8.08 28.09
N GLY A 652 -35.58 -8.77 28.34
CA GLY A 652 -36.90 -8.16 28.47
C GLY A 652 -37.02 -7.22 29.66
N ILE A 653 -36.62 -7.66 30.86
CA ILE A 653 -36.71 -6.82 32.06
C ILE A 653 -35.72 -5.65 32.00
N THR A 654 -34.50 -5.89 31.52
CA THR A 654 -33.50 -4.82 31.33
C THR A 654 -34.07 -3.71 30.43
N SER A 655 -34.74 -4.07 29.34
CA SER A 655 -35.35 -3.10 28.42
C SER A 655 -36.55 -2.38 29.06
N ILE A 656 -37.48 -3.12 29.67
CA ILE A 656 -38.68 -2.52 30.30
C ILE A 656 -38.28 -1.54 31.41
N LEU A 657 -37.39 -1.96 32.31
CA LEU A 657 -36.99 -1.14 33.47
C LEU A 657 -36.05 -0.01 33.09
N GLY A 658 -35.16 -0.22 32.11
CA GLY A 658 -34.36 0.85 31.53
C GLY A 658 -35.26 1.98 31.03
N TYR A 659 -36.12 1.71 30.05
CA TYR A 659 -36.99 2.76 29.49
C TYR A 659 -37.98 3.34 30.52
N CYS A 660 -38.49 2.54 31.46
CA CYS A 660 -39.37 3.04 32.53
C CYS A 660 -38.66 4.06 33.45
N ALA A 661 -37.34 3.92 33.66
CA ALA A 661 -36.55 4.81 34.50
C ALA A 661 -36.51 6.25 33.99
N GLU A 662 -36.83 6.51 32.72
CA GLU A 662 -36.80 7.84 32.12
C GLU A 662 -37.64 8.89 32.86
N ASN A 663 -38.81 8.49 33.38
CA ASN A 663 -39.66 9.36 34.20
C ASN A 663 -39.93 8.81 35.60
N HIS A 664 -39.63 7.54 35.86
CA HIS A 664 -39.91 6.86 37.14
C HIS A 664 -38.65 6.30 37.81
N LEU A 665 -37.50 6.96 37.65
CA LEU A 665 -36.20 6.54 38.19
C LEU A 665 -36.26 6.13 39.67
N ASP A 666 -36.85 6.99 40.52
CA ASP A 666 -36.94 6.73 41.96
C ASP A 666 -37.77 5.48 42.28
N ILE A 667 -38.85 5.23 41.53
CA ILE A 667 -39.70 4.04 41.70
C ILE A 667 -38.91 2.80 41.26
N VAL A 668 -38.27 2.85 40.09
CA VAL A 668 -37.49 1.74 39.54
C VAL A 668 -36.35 1.38 40.49
N LEU A 669 -35.54 2.34 40.94
CA LEU A 669 -34.43 2.10 41.87
C LEU A 669 -34.92 1.55 43.21
N LYS A 670 -36.00 2.10 43.77
CA LYS A 670 -36.57 1.62 45.04
C LYS A 670 -37.07 0.18 44.93
N VAL A 671 -37.81 -0.16 43.88
CA VAL A 671 -38.34 -1.50 43.68
C VAL A 671 -37.21 -2.49 43.38
N LEU A 672 -36.24 -2.11 42.55
CA LEU A 672 -35.07 -2.95 42.21
C LEU A 672 -34.20 -3.25 43.44
N LYS A 673 -33.92 -2.23 44.28
CA LYS A 673 -33.19 -2.39 45.54
C LYS A 673 -33.96 -3.27 46.55
N THR A 674 -35.28 -3.11 46.60
CA THR A 674 -36.14 -3.97 47.43
C THR A 674 -36.09 -5.43 46.97
N PHE A 675 -36.16 -5.67 45.66
CA PHE A 675 -36.03 -7.00 45.06
C PHE A 675 -34.65 -7.60 45.35
N GLN A 676 -33.57 -6.87 45.13
CA GLN A 676 -32.19 -7.30 45.42
C GLN A 676 -32.01 -7.71 46.90
N ASN A 677 -32.58 -6.96 47.83
CA ASN A 677 -32.45 -7.24 49.27
C ASN A 677 -33.29 -8.44 49.73
N GLN A 678 -34.43 -8.71 49.09
CA GLN A 678 -35.34 -9.81 49.44
C GLN A 678 -34.95 -11.13 48.78
N GLU A 679 -34.34 -11.07 47.60
CA GLU A 679 -33.95 -12.26 46.83
C GLU A 679 -32.79 -13.02 47.46
N LYS A 680 -33.05 -14.27 47.86
CA LYS A 680 -32.00 -15.24 48.16
C LYS A 680 -31.47 -15.86 46.87
N PHE A 681 -30.68 -15.11 46.10
CA PHE A 681 -30.17 -15.51 44.79
C PHE A 681 -29.58 -16.94 44.72
N PHE A 682 -28.91 -17.39 45.78
CA PHE A 682 -28.38 -18.77 45.83
C PHE A 682 -29.50 -19.83 45.76
N MET A 683 -30.58 -19.60 46.51
CA MET A 683 -31.74 -20.49 46.53
C MET A 683 -32.50 -20.43 45.21
N ASN A 684 -32.45 -19.29 44.52
CA ASN A 684 -33.05 -19.10 43.20
C ASN A 684 -32.26 -19.77 42.08
N ARG A 685 -30.92 -19.78 42.13
CA ARG A 685 -30.10 -20.60 41.22
C ARG A 685 -30.37 -22.09 41.37
N CYS A 686 -30.55 -22.58 42.61
CA CYS A 686 -31.01 -23.95 42.84
C CYS A 686 -32.45 -24.18 42.36
N LYS A 687 -33.39 -23.27 42.65
CA LYS A 687 -34.77 -23.38 42.16
C LYS A 687 -34.84 -23.34 40.63
N SER A 688 -33.97 -22.59 39.95
CA SER A 688 -33.95 -22.57 38.49
C SER A 688 -33.43 -23.90 37.92
N LEU A 689 -32.45 -24.52 38.58
CA LEU A 689 -31.96 -25.86 38.23
C LEU A 689 -33.02 -26.95 38.45
N PHE A 690 -33.86 -26.85 39.49
CA PHE A 690 -34.87 -27.86 39.81
C PHE A 690 -36.26 -27.63 39.23
N SER A 691 -36.71 -26.38 39.07
CA SER A 691 -38.08 -26.06 38.65
C SER A 691 -38.23 -25.70 37.17
N GLY A 692 -37.11 -25.58 36.44
CA GLY A 692 -37.09 -25.05 35.08
C GLY A 692 -37.52 -23.58 34.96
N LYS A 693 -38.05 -22.97 36.04
CA LYS A 693 -38.34 -21.54 36.10
C LYS A 693 -37.03 -20.81 36.33
N LYS A 694 -36.47 -20.25 35.26
CA LYS A 694 -35.38 -19.28 35.37
C LYS A 694 -35.87 -18.11 36.22
N SER A 695 -35.05 -17.73 37.17
CA SER A 695 -35.20 -16.57 38.02
C SER A 695 -34.06 -15.62 37.70
N LEU A 696 -34.27 -14.32 37.91
CA LEU A 696 -33.20 -13.35 37.77
C LEU A 696 -32.00 -13.72 38.64
N THR A 697 -30.83 -13.78 38.01
CA THR A 697 -29.54 -13.96 38.66
C THR A 697 -28.94 -12.60 39.04
N LYS A 698 -27.90 -12.61 39.87
CA LYS A 698 -27.20 -11.38 40.25
C LYS A 698 -26.59 -10.65 39.04
N THR A 699 -26.11 -11.40 38.03
CA THR A 699 -25.60 -10.81 36.78
C THR A 699 -26.72 -10.14 35.98
N ASP A 700 -27.92 -10.70 35.98
CA ASP A 700 -29.09 -10.07 35.34
C ASP A 700 -29.44 -8.73 36.01
N VAL A 701 -29.48 -8.69 37.35
CA VAL A 701 -29.79 -7.46 38.10
C VAL A 701 -28.72 -6.39 37.87
N MET A 702 -27.46 -6.78 37.73
CA MET A 702 -26.36 -5.86 37.43
C MET A 702 -26.56 -5.17 36.07
N VAL A 703 -26.95 -5.92 35.03
CA VAL A 703 -27.26 -5.37 33.70
C VAL A 703 -28.49 -4.46 33.75
N ILE A 704 -29.50 -4.80 34.57
CA ILE A 704 -30.66 -3.92 34.78
C ILE A 704 -30.22 -2.56 35.35
N TYR A 705 -29.32 -2.53 36.33
CA TYR A 705 -28.78 -1.25 36.85
C TYR A 705 -28.04 -0.43 35.79
N GLY A 706 -27.27 -1.08 34.91
CA GLY A 706 -26.63 -0.43 33.76
C GLY A 706 -27.64 0.24 32.83
N ALA A 707 -28.70 -0.48 32.45
CA ALA A 707 -29.75 0.04 31.59
C ALA A 707 -30.60 1.14 32.27
N VAL A 708 -30.87 1.01 33.57
CA VAL A 708 -31.55 2.05 34.35
C VAL A 708 -30.72 3.33 34.37
N ALA A 709 -29.39 3.24 34.45
CA ALA A 709 -28.51 4.41 34.35
C ALA A 709 -28.60 5.06 32.96
N LEU A 710 -28.49 4.25 31.89
CA LEU A 710 -28.52 4.71 30.49
C LEU A 710 -29.78 5.51 30.14
N HIS A 711 -30.91 5.13 30.71
CA HIS A 711 -32.21 5.75 30.42
C HIS A 711 -32.68 6.71 31.52
N ALA A 712 -31.92 6.90 32.59
CA ALA A 712 -32.29 7.81 33.66
C ALA A 712 -32.41 9.26 33.15
N PRO A 713 -33.33 10.07 33.70
CA PRO A 713 -33.41 11.48 33.38
C PRO A 713 -32.10 12.16 33.77
N LYS A 714 -31.45 12.79 32.78
CA LYS A 714 -30.12 13.43 32.89
C LYS A 714 -29.95 14.28 34.16
N LYS A 715 -31.00 15.05 34.51
CA LYS A 715 -31.02 15.95 35.68
C LYS A 715 -30.97 15.23 37.04
N GLN A 716 -31.36 13.96 37.12
CA GLN A 716 -31.42 13.21 38.39
C GLN A 716 -30.31 12.16 38.49
N LEU A 717 -29.85 11.61 37.36
CA LEU A 717 -28.87 10.52 37.28
C LEU A 717 -27.66 10.77 38.18
N LEU A 718 -26.98 11.91 37.99
CA LEU A 718 -25.71 12.20 38.65
C LEU A 718 -25.82 12.25 40.18
N SER A 719 -26.95 12.75 40.69
CA SER A 719 -27.21 12.82 42.14
C SER A 719 -27.46 11.45 42.80
N ARG A 720 -27.93 10.47 42.03
CA ARG A 720 -28.26 9.11 42.49
C ARG A 720 -27.17 8.08 42.14
N LEU A 721 -26.32 8.39 41.17
CA LEU A 721 -25.42 7.44 40.50
C LEU A 721 -24.52 6.67 41.48
N ASN A 722 -23.76 7.39 42.29
CA ASN A 722 -22.79 6.79 43.21
C ASN A 722 -23.49 5.92 44.28
N GLN A 723 -24.56 6.45 44.88
CA GLN A 723 -25.20 5.83 46.04
C GLN A 723 -26.17 4.70 45.68
N ASP A 724 -26.92 4.83 44.58
CA ASP A 724 -28.04 3.92 44.27
C ASP A 724 -27.80 3.02 43.06
N ILE A 725 -26.83 3.33 42.19
CA ILE A 725 -26.54 2.52 40.99
C ILE A 725 -25.18 1.83 41.13
N ILE A 726 -24.08 2.59 41.19
CA ILE A 726 -22.73 2.01 41.13
C ILE A 726 -22.40 1.20 42.37
N SER A 727 -22.78 1.68 43.56
CA SER A 727 -22.62 0.91 44.79
C SER A 727 -23.27 -0.47 44.69
N GLN A 728 -24.42 -0.57 44.01
CA GLN A 728 -25.16 -1.81 43.82
C GLN A 728 -24.49 -2.69 42.77
N VAL A 729 -24.07 -2.14 41.63
CA VAL A 729 -23.31 -2.86 40.59
C VAL A 729 -22.01 -3.44 41.14
N LEU A 730 -21.23 -2.66 41.89
CA LEU A 730 -19.99 -3.11 42.53
C LEU A 730 -20.25 -4.16 43.61
N SER A 731 -21.29 -3.98 44.43
CA SER A 731 -21.70 -4.98 45.43
C SER A 731 -22.10 -6.29 44.77
N LEU A 732 -22.90 -6.25 43.71
CA LEU A 732 -23.31 -7.44 42.96
C LEU A 732 -22.12 -8.14 42.31
N HIS A 733 -21.22 -7.38 41.68
CA HIS A 733 -19.98 -7.93 41.10
C HIS A 733 -19.12 -8.60 42.17
N GLY A 734 -18.82 -7.90 43.28
CA GLY A 734 -18.03 -8.45 44.38
C GLY A 734 -18.64 -9.73 44.99
N GLN A 735 -19.96 -9.76 45.14
CA GLN A 735 -20.67 -10.96 45.61
C GLN A 735 -20.67 -12.13 44.62
N CYS A 736 -20.51 -11.87 43.32
CA CYS A 736 -20.40 -12.91 42.28
C CYS A 736 -18.96 -13.40 42.12
N SER A 737 -17.96 -12.55 42.39
CA SER A 737 -16.54 -12.91 42.38
C SER A 737 -16.10 -13.63 43.66
N GLN A 738 -16.87 -13.52 44.75
CA GLN A 738 -16.59 -14.24 45.99
C GLN A 738 -17.24 -15.63 46.00
N VAL A 739 -16.43 -16.68 46.15
CA VAL A 739 -16.88 -18.03 46.47
C VAL A 739 -16.47 -18.33 47.91
N LEU A 740 -17.43 -18.65 48.77
CA LEU A 740 -17.19 -18.89 50.21
C LEU A 740 -16.51 -17.71 50.95
N GLY A 741 -16.75 -16.48 50.51
CA GLY A 741 -16.13 -15.27 51.08
C GLY A 741 -14.68 -15.05 50.65
N MET A 742 -14.11 -15.94 49.86
CA MET A 742 -12.81 -15.74 49.23
C MET A 742 -13.01 -15.18 47.83
N SER A 743 -12.27 -14.11 47.52
CA SER A 743 -12.12 -13.62 46.16
C SER A 743 -11.52 -14.74 45.30
N VAL A 744 -12.32 -15.32 44.41
CA VAL A 744 -11.84 -16.24 43.39
C VAL A 744 -11.85 -15.45 42.09
N MET A 745 -10.74 -15.45 41.34
CA MET A 745 -10.74 -14.93 39.97
C MET A 745 -11.72 -15.77 39.15
N ASN A 746 -12.95 -15.28 39.10
CA ASN A 746 -14.05 -15.99 38.50
C ASN A 746 -13.94 -15.72 37.00
N LYS A 747 -13.37 -16.68 36.26
CA LYS A 747 -13.30 -16.68 34.79
C LYS A 747 -14.68 -16.91 34.14
N ASP A 748 -15.75 -16.54 34.83
CA ASP A 748 -17.11 -16.61 34.33
C ASP A 748 -17.31 -15.47 33.33
N MET A 749 -17.23 -15.83 32.05
CA MET A 749 -17.41 -14.89 30.95
C MET A 749 -18.75 -14.15 31.03
N ASP A 750 -19.83 -14.78 31.55
CA ASP A 750 -21.13 -14.11 31.68
C ASP A 750 -21.08 -12.97 32.71
N LEU A 751 -20.35 -13.17 33.82
CA LEU A 751 -20.14 -12.14 34.83
C LEU A 751 -19.32 -10.98 34.28
N GLN A 752 -18.17 -11.27 33.64
CA GLN A 752 -17.29 -10.25 33.06
C GLN A 752 -18.02 -9.44 31.98
N MET A 753 -18.76 -10.12 31.09
CA MET A 753 -19.55 -9.49 30.04
C MET A 753 -20.69 -8.62 30.60
N SER A 754 -21.40 -9.12 31.60
CA SER A 754 -22.49 -8.38 32.25
C SER A 754 -21.96 -7.14 32.98
N PHE A 755 -20.79 -7.26 33.63
CA PHE A 755 -20.16 -6.14 34.33
C PHE A 755 -19.69 -5.09 33.33
N THR A 756 -18.88 -5.49 32.34
CA THR A 756 -18.39 -4.59 31.27
C THR A 756 -19.53 -3.88 30.54
N ARG A 757 -20.65 -4.59 30.26
CA ARG A 757 -21.84 -3.99 29.68
C ARG A 757 -22.44 -2.91 30.58
N SER A 758 -22.65 -3.23 31.86
CA SER A 758 -23.24 -2.30 32.82
C SER A 758 -22.38 -1.05 32.99
N ILE A 759 -21.05 -1.21 33.05
CA ILE A 759 -20.11 -0.09 33.14
C ILE A 759 -20.08 0.75 31.86
N THR A 760 -20.17 0.12 30.69
CA THR A 760 -20.29 0.84 29.41
C THR A 760 -21.57 1.67 29.36
N GLU A 761 -22.71 1.07 29.71
CA GLU A 761 -24.03 1.74 29.73
C GLU A 761 -24.03 2.91 30.74
N ILE A 762 -23.44 2.74 31.92
CA ILE A 762 -23.22 3.82 32.89
C ILE A 762 -22.30 4.90 32.32
N GLY A 763 -21.20 4.53 31.67
CA GLY A 763 -20.26 5.48 31.08
C GLY A 763 -20.91 6.38 30.03
N ILE A 764 -21.72 5.79 29.14
CA ILE A 764 -22.54 6.53 28.17
C ILE A 764 -23.53 7.45 28.88
N ALA A 765 -24.23 6.95 29.90
CA ALA A 765 -25.23 7.73 30.65
C ALA A 765 -24.64 8.99 31.31
N VAL A 766 -23.44 8.87 31.90
CA VAL A 766 -22.75 9.99 32.55
C VAL A 766 -22.26 10.98 31.52
N GLN A 767 -21.73 10.51 30.39
CA GLN A 767 -21.29 11.38 29.30
C GLN A 767 -22.47 12.18 28.74
N ASP A 768 -23.60 11.52 28.48
CA ASP A 768 -24.80 12.14 27.93
C ASP A 768 -25.49 13.12 28.89
N ALA A 769 -25.26 13.01 30.21
CA ALA A 769 -25.84 13.92 31.19
C ALA A 769 -25.26 15.35 31.13
N GLU A 770 -24.09 15.54 30.49
CA GLU A 770 -23.46 16.84 30.18
C GLU A 770 -23.33 17.83 31.36
N ASP A 771 -23.09 17.36 32.59
CA ASP A 771 -22.75 18.26 33.71
C ASP A 771 -21.24 18.45 33.81
N GLN A 772 -20.78 19.66 33.49
CA GLN A 772 -19.37 19.99 33.54
C GLN A 772 -18.75 19.93 34.95
N GLY A 773 -19.55 19.99 36.02
CA GLY A 773 -19.07 19.98 37.41
C GLY A 773 -18.95 18.58 38.04
N PHE A 774 -19.55 17.56 37.44
CA PHE A 774 -19.61 16.23 38.05
C PHE A 774 -18.28 15.48 37.94
N GLN A 775 -17.79 14.96 39.07
CA GLN A 775 -16.60 14.11 39.12
C GLN A 775 -16.97 12.66 39.41
N PHE A 776 -16.64 11.78 38.47
CA PHE A 776 -16.96 10.36 38.55
C PHE A 776 -15.96 9.61 39.43
N SER A 777 -16.26 9.55 40.73
CA SER A 777 -15.36 9.02 41.77
C SER A 777 -14.92 7.56 41.59
N TYR A 778 -15.62 6.76 40.79
CA TYR A 778 -15.30 5.34 40.55
C TYR A 778 -14.48 5.10 39.27
N LYS A 779 -14.14 6.16 38.52
CA LYS A 779 -13.49 6.07 37.20
C LYS A 779 -12.26 5.17 37.20
N GLU A 780 -11.26 5.46 38.03
CA GLU A 780 -9.98 4.73 38.07
C GLU A 780 -10.17 3.26 38.47
N MET A 781 -11.00 3.00 39.49
CA MET A 781 -11.32 1.65 39.94
C MET A 781 -11.95 0.82 38.81
N LEU A 782 -12.90 1.40 38.08
CA LEU A 782 -13.59 0.72 36.99
C LEU A 782 -12.66 0.47 35.80
N ILE A 783 -11.79 1.43 35.46
CA ILE A 783 -10.74 1.23 34.45
C ILE A 783 -9.80 0.09 34.88
N GLY A 784 -9.42 0.02 36.15
CA GLY A 784 -8.61 -1.07 36.71
C GLY A 784 -9.23 -2.44 36.44
N TYR A 785 -10.52 -2.63 36.74
CA TYR A 785 -11.23 -3.88 36.43
C TYR A 785 -11.25 -4.21 34.93
N MET A 786 -11.46 -3.21 34.06
CA MET A 786 -11.46 -3.44 32.61
C MET A 786 -10.08 -3.85 32.10
N LEU A 787 -9.00 -3.25 32.61
CA LEU A 787 -7.63 -3.63 32.27
C LEU A 787 -7.29 -5.04 32.76
N ASP A 788 -7.72 -5.41 33.96
CA ASP A 788 -7.52 -6.77 34.48
C ASP A 788 -8.23 -7.81 33.59
N PHE A 789 -9.44 -7.52 33.12
CA PHE A 789 -10.12 -8.39 32.14
C PHE A 789 -9.37 -8.53 30.82
N ILE A 790 -8.69 -7.47 30.36
CA ILE A 790 -7.88 -7.51 29.13
C ILE A 790 -6.58 -8.29 29.36
N ARG A 791 -5.97 -8.18 30.55
CA ARG A 791 -4.75 -8.90 30.94
C ARG A 791 -4.98 -10.40 31.11
N ASP A 792 -6.16 -10.79 31.56
CA ASP A 792 -6.56 -12.20 31.76
C ASP A 792 -6.81 -12.95 30.43
N GLU A 793 -6.97 -12.23 29.32
CA GLU A 793 -7.17 -12.81 27.99
C GLU A 793 -5.84 -13.28 27.34
N PRO A 794 -5.84 -14.42 26.62
CA PRO A 794 -4.64 -15.03 26.03
C PRO A 794 -4.02 -14.19 24.89
N LEU A 795 -2.68 -14.12 24.82
CA LEU A 795 -1.93 -13.33 23.82
C LEU A 795 -1.81 -13.98 22.44
N ASP A 796 -2.22 -15.23 22.30
CA ASP A 796 -2.09 -16.07 21.11
C ASP A 796 -3.43 -16.40 20.44
N SER A 797 -4.56 -16.15 21.11
CA SER A 797 -5.91 -16.47 20.59
C SER A 797 -6.94 -15.34 20.78
N LEU A 798 -8.03 -15.42 20.00
CA LEU A 798 -9.21 -14.56 20.07
C LEU A 798 -10.46 -15.41 20.27
N ALA A 799 -10.62 -15.96 21.48
CA ALA A 799 -11.74 -16.86 21.80
C ALA A 799 -12.94 -16.14 22.44
N SER A 800 -12.76 -14.92 22.94
CA SER A 800 -13.74 -14.23 23.78
C SER A 800 -14.00 -12.79 23.32
N PRO A 801 -15.24 -12.28 23.48
CA PRO A 801 -15.59 -10.89 23.20
C PRO A 801 -15.22 -9.90 24.32
N ILE A 802 -14.62 -10.36 25.43
CA ILE A 802 -14.34 -9.50 26.60
C ILE A 802 -13.38 -8.38 26.24
N ARG A 803 -12.29 -8.68 25.52
CA ARG A 803 -11.22 -7.71 25.21
C ARG A 803 -11.74 -6.43 24.54
N TRP A 804 -12.46 -6.56 23.42
CA TRP A 804 -12.98 -5.40 22.71
C TRP A 804 -14.12 -4.68 23.43
N LYS A 805 -14.91 -5.41 24.23
CA LYS A 805 -15.95 -4.79 25.08
C LYS A 805 -15.35 -3.99 26.22
N ALA A 806 -14.28 -4.49 26.83
CA ALA A 806 -13.52 -3.78 27.85
C ALA A 806 -12.85 -2.52 27.27
N LEU A 807 -12.28 -2.58 26.05
CA LEU A 807 -11.78 -1.41 25.33
C LEU A 807 -12.85 -0.33 25.13
N ILE A 808 -14.07 -0.73 24.77
CA ILE A 808 -15.20 0.21 24.62
C ILE A 808 -15.56 0.83 25.98
N ALA A 809 -15.62 0.04 27.06
CA ALA A 809 -15.88 0.54 28.39
C ALA A 809 -14.81 1.56 28.82
N ILE A 810 -13.52 1.24 28.63
CA ILE A 810 -12.39 2.13 28.91
C ILE A 810 -12.53 3.44 28.12
N ARG A 811 -12.91 3.37 26.83
CA ARG A 811 -13.11 4.57 25.99
C ARG A 811 -14.20 5.50 26.53
N TYR A 812 -15.32 4.96 27.00
CA TYR A 812 -16.37 5.78 27.59
C TYR A 812 -15.97 6.33 28.96
N LEU A 813 -15.31 5.52 29.79
CA LEU A 813 -14.81 5.95 31.09
C LEU A 813 -13.73 7.04 30.97
N SER A 814 -12.84 6.97 29.97
CA SER A 814 -11.74 7.92 29.79
C SER A 814 -12.23 9.34 29.50
N LYS A 815 -13.37 9.49 28.80
CA LYS A 815 -14.02 10.78 28.52
C LYS A 815 -14.66 11.46 29.74
N LEU A 816 -14.93 10.72 30.82
CA LEU A 816 -15.59 11.27 32.02
C LEU A 816 -14.60 12.09 32.86
N LYS A 817 -15.09 13.08 33.62
CA LYS A 817 -14.26 13.80 34.60
C LYS A 817 -14.14 12.98 35.90
N PRO A 818 -13.04 13.05 36.68
CA PRO A 818 -11.83 13.85 36.42
C PRO A 818 -11.04 13.29 35.23
N GLN A 819 -10.35 14.17 34.50
CA GLN A 819 -9.46 13.75 33.40
C GLN A 819 -8.37 12.84 33.96
N LEU A 820 -8.01 11.80 33.21
CA LEU A 820 -6.89 10.94 33.57
C LEU A 820 -5.58 11.70 33.37
N SER A 821 -4.56 11.36 34.14
CA SER A 821 -3.22 11.88 33.87
C SER A 821 -2.70 11.32 32.56
N LEU A 822 -1.71 11.99 31.95
CA LEU A 822 -1.02 11.48 30.77
C LEU A 822 -0.42 10.09 31.03
N GLN A 823 0.17 9.88 32.22
CA GLN A 823 0.74 8.58 32.59
C GLN A 823 -0.33 7.48 32.60
N ASP A 824 -1.54 7.78 33.06
CA ASP A 824 -2.65 6.82 33.03
C ASP A 824 -3.08 6.53 31.58
N HIS A 825 -3.18 7.56 30.74
CA HIS A 825 -3.46 7.39 29.30
C HIS A 825 -2.40 6.49 28.65
N LEU A 826 -1.11 6.76 28.87
CA LEU A 826 -0.02 5.97 28.32
C LEU A 826 -0.07 4.53 28.81
N ASN A 827 -0.22 4.29 30.12
CA ASN A 827 -0.32 2.95 30.69
C ASN A 827 -1.50 2.15 30.12
N ILE A 828 -2.66 2.79 29.97
CA ILE A 828 -3.86 2.17 29.39
C ILE A 828 -3.59 1.82 27.92
N LEU A 829 -3.13 2.78 27.13
CA LEU A 829 -2.91 2.58 25.69
C LEU A 829 -1.82 1.54 25.42
N GLU A 830 -0.69 1.60 26.13
CA GLU A 830 0.43 0.66 25.99
C GLU A 830 -0.01 -0.77 26.28
N GLU A 831 -0.72 -1.01 27.39
CA GLU A 831 -1.24 -2.34 27.74
C GLU A 831 -2.13 -2.86 26.61
N ASN A 832 -3.07 -2.05 26.14
CA ASN A 832 -4.03 -2.45 25.11
C ASN A 832 -3.38 -2.70 23.75
N ILE A 833 -2.40 -1.87 23.36
CA ILE A 833 -1.60 -2.05 22.14
C ILE A 833 -0.82 -3.38 22.21
N ARG A 834 -0.13 -3.62 23.34
CA ARG A 834 0.68 -4.83 23.58
C ARG A 834 -0.15 -6.11 23.60
N ARG A 835 -1.45 -6.05 23.90
CA ARG A 835 -2.35 -7.22 23.85
C ARG A 835 -2.94 -7.51 22.46
N LEU A 836 -2.88 -6.57 21.51
CA LEU A 836 -3.54 -6.71 20.21
C LEU A 836 -2.59 -6.72 19.02
N LEU A 837 -1.63 -5.80 18.94
CA LEU A 837 -0.70 -5.76 17.79
C LEU A 837 0.13 -7.04 17.63
N PRO A 838 0.66 -7.67 18.71
CA PRO A 838 1.52 -8.86 18.61
C PRO A 838 0.78 -10.17 18.33
N LEU A 839 -0.55 -10.17 18.26
CA LEU A 839 -1.32 -11.40 18.00
C LEU A 839 -0.78 -12.13 16.74
N PRO A 840 -0.92 -13.46 16.62
CA PRO A 840 -0.57 -14.16 15.39
C PRO A 840 -1.30 -13.56 14.16
N PRO A 841 -0.75 -13.69 12.93
CA PRO A 841 -1.45 -13.29 11.71
C PRO A 841 -2.91 -13.77 11.67
N LEU A 842 -3.82 -13.01 11.08
CA LEU A 842 -5.26 -13.34 11.09
C LEU A 842 -5.53 -14.74 10.50
N GLU A 843 -4.74 -15.17 9.52
CA GLU A 843 -4.80 -16.50 8.93
C GLU A 843 -4.49 -17.61 9.95
N ASN A 844 -3.53 -17.37 10.85
CA ASN A 844 -3.19 -18.31 11.91
C ASN A 844 -4.26 -18.32 13.01
N LEU A 845 -4.79 -17.17 13.39
CA LEU A 845 -5.90 -17.09 14.34
C LEU A 845 -7.13 -17.83 13.80
N LYS A 846 -7.45 -17.66 12.51
CA LYS A 846 -8.54 -18.39 11.86
C LYS A 846 -8.29 -19.91 11.84
N SER A 847 -7.04 -20.37 11.79
CA SER A 847 -6.76 -21.81 11.78
C SER A 847 -7.06 -22.50 13.12
N GLU A 848 -7.22 -21.75 14.22
CA GLU A 848 -7.70 -22.27 15.51
C GLU A 848 -9.21 -22.62 15.49
N GLY A 849 -9.98 -22.02 14.57
CA GLY A 849 -11.41 -22.30 14.41
C GLY A 849 -11.66 -23.68 13.80
N GLN A 850 -12.31 -24.57 14.55
CA GLN A 850 -12.61 -25.94 14.10
C GLN A 850 -13.71 -25.99 13.03
N THR A 851 -14.65 -25.06 13.08
CA THR A 851 -15.75 -24.92 12.11
C THR A 851 -15.69 -23.58 11.39
N ASP A 852 -16.33 -23.45 10.23
CA ASP A 852 -16.37 -22.17 9.51
C ASP A 852 -17.07 -21.06 10.33
N LYS A 853 -18.03 -21.44 11.19
CA LYS A 853 -18.64 -20.51 12.16
C LYS A 853 -17.62 -20.00 13.19
N ASP A 854 -16.71 -20.85 13.64
CA ASP A 854 -15.64 -20.44 14.56
C ASP A 854 -14.67 -19.49 13.86
N LYS A 855 -14.32 -19.76 12.60
CA LYS A 855 -13.45 -18.89 11.78
C LYS A 855 -14.06 -17.51 11.54
N GLU A 856 -15.35 -17.47 11.18
CA GLU A 856 -16.12 -16.22 11.05
C GLU A 856 -16.22 -15.49 12.40
N HIS A 857 -16.41 -16.21 13.50
CA HIS A 857 -16.43 -15.63 14.84
C HIS A 857 -15.08 -15.01 15.23
N ILE A 858 -13.97 -15.70 14.98
CA ILE A 858 -12.61 -15.20 15.23
C ILE A 858 -12.33 -13.96 14.39
N GLN A 859 -12.71 -13.96 13.11
CA GLN A 859 -12.60 -12.77 12.26
C GLN A 859 -13.41 -11.59 12.81
N PHE A 860 -14.66 -11.83 13.20
CA PHE A 860 -15.50 -10.80 13.81
C PHE A 860 -14.87 -10.25 15.09
N LEU A 861 -14.34 -11.10 15.97
CA LEU A 861 -13.66 -10.69 17.20
C LEU A 861 -12.40 -9.88 16.90
N TYR A 862 -11.60 -10.26 15.90
CA TYR A 862 -10.42 -9.53 15.45
C TYR A 862 -10.78 -8.12 14.95
N GLU A 863 -11.72 -8.03 14.01
CA GLU A 863 -12.15 -6.75 13.43
C GLU A 863 -12.72 -5.81 14.49
N ARG A 864 -13.54 -6.33 15.42
CA ARG A 864 -14.10 -5.54 16.53
C ARG A 864 -13.05 -5.11 17.53
N SER A 865 -12.04 -5.93 17.80
CA SER A 865 -10.93 -5.58 18.70
C SER A 865 -10.05 -4.49 18.12
N MET A 866 -9.66 -4.62 16.85
CA MET A 866 -8.87 -3.61 16.14
C MET A 866 -9.63 -2.28 15.98
N ASP A 867 -10.94 -2.34 15.70
CA ASP A 867 -11.80 -1.16 15.64
C ASP A 867 -11.97 -0.48 17.00
N ALA A 868 -12.18 -1.26 18.08
CA ALA A 868 -12.26 -0.72 19.44
C ALA A 868 -10.95 -0.06 19.88
N LEU A 869 -9.80 -0.67 19.57
CA LEU A 869 -8.48 -0.10 19.87
C LEU A 869 -8.24 1.20 19.10
N GLY A 870 -8.49 1.22 17.79
CA GLY A 870 -8.35 2.45 16.98
C GLY A 870 -9.25 3.59 17.48
N LYS A 871 -10.49 3.27 17.87
CA LYS A 871 -11.43 4.25 18.45
C LYS A 871 -11.04 4.72 19.84
N LEU A 872 -10.44 3.86 20.66
CA LEU A 872 -9.89 4.22 21.97
C LEU A 872 -8.70 5.16 21.81
N LEU A 873 -7.73 4.81 20.96
CA LEU A 873 -6.56 5.65 20.63
C LEU A 873 -7.00 7.02 20.09
N LYS A 874 -7.89 7.04 19.10
CA LYS A 874 -8.46 8.29 18.54
C LYS A 874 -9.09 9.16 19.62
N THR A 875 -9.86 8.55 20.53
CA THR A 875 -10.54 9.26 21.63
C THR A 875 -9.53 9.83 22.64
N MET A 876 -8.62 9.00 23.15
CA MET A 876 -7.69 9.43 24.20
C MET A 876 -6.68 10.46 23.70
N MET A 877 -6.26 10.34 22.43
CA MET A 877 -5.31 11.26 21.84
C MET A 877 -5.97 12.59 21.49
N TRP A 878 -7.06 12.61 20.70
CA TRP A 878 -7.60 13.87 20.17
C TRP A 878 -8.62 14.58 21.07
N ASP A 879 -9.14 13.93 22.12
CA ASP A 879 -9.88 14.67 23.17
C ASP A 879 -8.93 15.41 24.12
N ASN A 880 -7.61 15.20 24.01
CA ASN A 880 -6.62 15.92 24.79
C ASN A 880 -6.33 17.29 24.15
N VAL A 881 -6.15 18.30 24.98
CA VAL A 881 -5.91 19.69 24.54
C VAL A 881 -4.40 19.97 24.38
N ASN A 882 -3.54 19.12 24.94
CA ASN A 882 -2.09 19.28 24.85
C ASN A 882 -1.51 18.48 23.68
N ALA A 883 -0.84 19.18 22.76
CA ALA A 883 -0.15 18.59 21.61
C ALA A 883 0.97 17.60 22.01
N GLU A 884 1.72 17.88 23.09
CA GLU A 884 2.82 17.02 23.55
C GLU A 884 2.30 15.67 24.06
N ASP A 885 1.22 15.71 24.83
CA ASP A 885 0.52 14.51 25.30
C ASP A 885 0.05 13.64 24.12
N CYS A 886 -0.50 14.27 23.07
CA CYS A 886 -0.92 13.56 21.86
C CYS A 886 0.27 12.87 21.19
N GLN A 887 1.42 13.55 21.13
CA GLN A 887 2.64 13.00 20.54
C GLN A 887 3.16 11.80 21.35
N GLU A 888 3.21 11.89 22.68
CA GLU A 888 3.64 10.78 23.54
C GLU A 888 2.72 9.56 23.38
N MET A 889 1.41 9.77 23.28
CA MET A 889 0.46 8.69 23.02
C MET A 889 0.65 8.05 21.64
N PHE A 890 0.96 8.84 20.62
CA PHE A 890 1.25 8.32 19.28
C PHE A 890 2.55 7.50 19.26
N ASN A 891 3.58 7.94 20.00
CA ASN A 891 4.87 7.27 20.07
C ASN A 891 4.76 5.81 20.60
N LEU A 892 3.68 5.45 21.31
CA LEU A 892 3.39 4.06 21.68
C LEU A 892 3.23 3.13 20.47
N LEU A 893 2.89 3.66 19.30
CA LEU A 893 2.79 2.91 18.04
C LEU A 893 4.13 2.79 17.30
N GLN A 894 5.14 3.60 17.64
CA GLN A 894 6.39 3.73 16.88
C GLN A 894 7.11 2.38 16.69
N MET A 895 7.30 1.62 17.78
CA MET A 895 7.99 0.31 17.71
C MET A 895 7.27 -0.71 16.82
N TRP A 896 5.97 -0.55 16.59
CA TRP A 896 5.16 -1.44 15.77
C TRP A 896 5.13 -1.01 14.30
N LEU A 897 5.15 0.31 14.04
CA LEU A 897 5.24 0.89 12.69
C LEU A 897 6.55 0.54 11.98
N VAL A 898 7.62 0.23 12.72
CA VAL A 898 8.91 -0.23 12.17
C VAL A 898 9.22 -1.70 12.47
N SER A 899 8.23 -2.49 12.93
CA SER A 899 8.43 -3.91 13.20
C SER A 899 8.84 -4.65 11.93
N GLN A 900 9.79 -5.58 12.04
CA GLN A 900 10.22 -6.46 10.94
C GLN A 900 9.12 -7.47 10.54
N LYS A 901 8.14 -7.72 11.41
CA LYS A 901 7.01 -8.61 11.13
C LYS A 901 5.91 -7.83 10.41
N GLU A 902 5.61 -8.24 9.18
CA GLU A 902 4.68 -7.52 8.30
C GLU A 902 3.29 -7.35 8.90
N TRP A 903 2.75 -8.35 9.62
CA TRP A 903 1.41 -8.25 10.22
C TRP A 903 1.33 -7.31 11.44
N GLU A 904 2.41 -7.18 12.22
CA GLU A 904 2.46 -6.22 13.34
C GLU A 904 2.48 -4.79 12.77
N ARG A 905 3.30 -4.59 11.74
CA ARG A 905 3.42 -3.33 11.01
C ARG A 905 2.12 -2.95 10.30
N GLU A 906 1.50 -3.89 9.58
CA GLU A 906 0.21 -3.70 8.92
C GLU A 906 -0.86 -3.23 9.90
N ARG A 907 -0.98 -3.89 11.06
CA ARG A 907 -1.96 -3.52 12.08
C ARG A 907 -1.70 -2.14 12.69
N ALA A 908 -0.43 -1.82 12.93
CA ALA A 908 -0.05 -0.49 13.41
C ALA A 908 -0.45 0.59 12.39
N PHE A 909 -0.16 0.40 11.10
CA PHE A 909 -0.57 1.32 10.04
C PHE A 909 -2.10 1.41 9.87
N GLN A 910 -2.82 0.30 9.99
CA GLN A 910 -4.29 0.31 9.95
C GLN A 910 -4.89 1.11 11.11
N ILE A 911 -4.34 0.98 12.33
CA ILE A 911 -4.78 1.77 13.48
C ILE A 911 -4.41 3.24 13.28
N THR A 912 -3.19 3.53 12.85
CA THR A 912 -2.72 4.89 12.57
C THR A 912 -3.60 5.60 11.56
N ALA A 913 -3.95 4.94 10.45
CA ALA A 913 -4.86 5.49 9.44
C ALA A 913 -6.29 5.73 9.99
N LYS A 914 -6.78 4.87 10.89
CA LYS A 914 -8.08 5.05 11.57
C LYS A 914 -8.07 6.18 12.60
N VAL A 915 -6.91 6.47 13.18
CA VAL A 915 -6.71 7.53 14.16
C VAL A 915 -6.52 8.88 13.47
N LEU A 916 -5.89 8.90 12.29
CA LEU A 916 -5.63 10.08 11.45
C LEU A 916 -6.68 10.24 10.35
N THR A 917 -7.94 10.43 10.75
CA THR A 917 -9.06 10.62 9.82
C THR A 917 -9.37 12.09 9.58
N ASN A 918 -10.01 12.38 8.45
CA ASN A 918 -10.31 13.74 7.96
C ASN A 918 -11.41 14.49 8.76
N ASP A 919 -11.77 14.05 9.95
CA ASP A 919 -12.84 14.63 10.78
C ASP A 919 -12.32 15.21 12.10
N ILE A 920 -11.00 15.34 12.23
CA ILE A 920 -10.32 15.78 13.46
C ILE A 920 -9.41 16.96 13.15
N GLU A 921 -9.41 17.95 14.03
CA GLU A 921 -8.38 18.98 14.10
C GLU A 921 -7.46 18.68 15.28
N ALA A 922 -6.15 18.63 15.05
CA ALA A 922 -5.19 18.42 16.13
C ALA A 922 -5.05 19.68 17.00
N PRO A 923 -4.61 19.56 18.26
CA PRO A 923 -4.31 20.73 19.08
C PRO A 923 -3.31 21.69 18.41
N GLU A 924 -3.41 22.98 18.73
CA GLU A 924 -2.41 23.96 18.28
C GLU A 924 -1.01 23.50 18.70
N ASN A 925 -0.02 23.69 17.81
CA ASN A 925 1.37 23.25 17.97
C ASN A 925 1.64 21.73 17.90
N PHE A 926 0.66 20.90 17.49
CA PHE A 926 0.95 19.49 17.17
C PHE A 926 2.00 19.38 16.06
N LYS A 927 3.05 18.59 16.30
CA LYS A 927 4.19 18.47 15.39
C LYS A 927 4.00 17.24 14.49
N ILE A 928 4.05 17.44 13.18
CA ILE A 928 3.87 16.38 12.18
C ILE A 928 5.20 15.85 11.62
N GLY A 929 6.32 16.56 11.82
CA GLY A 929 7.62 16.24 11.21
C GLY A 929 8.10 14.81 11.47
N SER A 930 8.23 14.39 12.73
CA SER A 930 8.63 13.01 13.08
C SER A 930 7.65 11.97 12.53
N LEU A 931 6.35 12.23 12.63
CA LEU A 931 5.32 11.31 12.14
C LEU A 931 5.35 11.15 10.62
N LEU A 932 5.60 12.23 9.88
CA LEU A 932 5.83 12.16 8.43
C LEU A 932 7.09 11.36 8.11
N GLY A 933 8.16 11.55 8.90
CA GLY A 933 9.40 10.79 8.82
C GLY A 933 9.18 9.28 8.99
N LEU A 934 8.34 8.91 9.95
CA LEU A 934 8.04 7.53 10.31
C LEU A 934 7.07 6.84 9.34
N LEU A 935 6.07 7.57 8.82
CA LEU A 935 4.95 6.98 8.06
C LEU A 935 5.16 7.05 6.55
N ALA A 936 5.66 8.17 6.03
CA ALA A 936 5.65 8.44 4.59
C ALA A 936 6.52 7.47 3.74
N PRO A 937 7.71 7.02 4.20
CA PRO A 937 8.52 6.06 3.45
C PRO A 937 7.84 4.73 3.16
N HIS A 938 6.88 4.33 4.00
CA HIS A 938 6.11 3.09 3.85
C HIS A 938 5.07 3.15 2.73
N SER A 939 4.97 4.28 2.01
CA SER A 939 4.34 4.30 0.69
C SER A 939 5.02 3.34 -0.30
N CYS A 940 6.23 2.86 0.00
CA CYS A 940 6.96 1.85 -0.78
C CYS A 940 7.12 0.51 -0.02
N ASP A 941 6.30 0.22 1.00
CA ASP A 941 6.34 -1.05 1.73
C ASP A 941 5.96 -2.25 0.83
N THR A 942 6.33 -3.46 1.25
CA THR A 942 6.06 -4.70 0.52
C THR A 942 4.56 -4.97 0.42
N LEU A 943 3.80 -4.68 1.48
CA LEU A 943 2.35 -4.90 1.49
C LEU A 943 1.57 -3.70 0.93
N PRO A 944 0.66 -3.90 -0.04
CA PRO A 944 -0.19 -2.82 -0.58
C PRO A 944 -1.03 -2.13 0.49
N THR A 945 -1.51 -2.88 1.48
CA THR A 945 -2.30 -2.35 2.61
C THR A 945 -1.52 -1.36 3.45
N ILE A 946 -0.23 -1.61 3.68
CA ILE A 946 0.67 -0.67 4.36
C ILE A 946 0.91 0.56 3.47
N ARG A 947 1.17 0.40 2.16
CA ARG A 947 1.38 1.53 1.24
C ARG A 947 0.19 2.48 1.22
N GLN A 948 -1.02 1.92 1.16
CA GLN A 948 -2.27 2.67 1.21
C GLN A 948 -2.46 3.37 2.55
N ALA A 949 -2.28 2.65 3.67
CA ALA A 949 -2.42 3.22 5.00
C ALA A 949 -1.37 4.29 5.29
N ALA A 950 -0.13 4.15 4.80
CA ALA A 950 0.94 5.14 4.91
C ALA A 950 0.59 6.44 4.16
N ALA A 951 0.09 6.32 2.92
CA ALA A 951 -0.38 7.47 2.15
C ALA A 951 -1.59 8.14 2.80
N SER A 952 -2.59 7.37 3.23
CA SER A 952 -3.76 7.90 3.95
C SER A 952 -3.37 8.58 5.27
N SER A 953 -2.42 8.01 6.02
CA SER A 953 -1.93 8.61 7.26
C SER A 953 -1.16 9.90 6.99
N THR A 954 -0.34 9.93 5.94
CA THR A 954 0.35 11.14 5.48
C THR A 954 -0.65 12.23 5.10
N ILE A 955 -1.70 11.90 4.36
CA ILE A 955 -2.79 12.82 4.01
C ILE A 955 -3.56 13.28 5.26
N GLY A 956 -3.83 12.35 6.18
CA GLY A 956 -4.50 12.62 7.46
C GLY A 956 -3.73 13.61 8.32
N LEU A 957 -2.39 13.49 8.42
CA LEU A 957 -1.53 14.44 9.14
C LEU A 957 -1.65 15.88 8.59
N PHE A 958 -1.82 16.02 7.28
CA PHE A 958 -2.04 17.32 6.65
C PHE A 958 -3.43 17.87 6.92
N TYR A 959 -4.43 16.99 6.93
CA TYR A 959 -5.81 17.36 7.22
C TYR A 959 -5.95 17.87 8.66
N ILE A 960 -5.38 17.15 9.64
CA ILE A 960 -5.44 17.55 11.06
C ILE A 960 -4.68 18.86 11.35
N LYS A 961 -3.73 19.25 10.48
CA LYS A 961 -3.01 20.54 10.52
C LYS A 961 -3.72 21.67 9.75
N GLY A 962 -4.88 21.41 9.13
CA GLY A 962 -5.65 22.39 8.37
C GLY A 962 -5.13 22.68 6.95
N ILE A 963 -4.26 21.84 6.40
CA ILE A 963 -3.63 22.05 5.08
C ILE A 963 -4.45 21.34 4.00
N HIS A 964 -5.56 21.96 3.59
CA HIS A 964 -6.52 21.34 2.66
C HIS A 964 -6.14 21.43 1.17
N LEU A 965 -5.32 22.42 0.77
CA LEU A 965 -5.17 22.82 -0.64
C LEU A 965 -4.63 21.74 -1.59
N GLU A 966 -3.88 20.76 -1.09
CA GLU A 966 -3.21 19.74 -1.92
C GLU A 966 -3.74 18.33 -1.66
N VAL A 967 -4.77 18.19 -0.82
CA VAL A 967 -5.32 16.89 -0.42
C VAL A 967 -5.86 16.11 -1.62
N GLU A 968 -6.57 16.75 -2.55
CA GLU A 968 -7.07 16.09 -3.77
C GLU A 968 -5.93 15.55 -4.64
N ARG A 969 -4.82 16.29 -4.75
CA ARG A 969 -3.65 15.86 -5.53
C ARG A 969 -2.93 14.70 -4.88
N LEU A 970 -2.88 14.66 -3.55
CA LEU A 970 -2.33 13.53 -2.81
C LEU A 970 -3.25 12.30 -2.89
N GLN A 971 -4.57 12.47 -2.79
CA GLN A 971 -5.55 11.40 -2.94
C GLN A 971 -5.49 10.76 -4.35
N GLY A 972 -5.35 11.56 -5.41
CA GLY A 972 -5.19 11.04 -6.77
C GLY A 972 -3.87 10.27 -7.00
N LEU A 973 -2.84 10.52 -6.18
CA LEU A 973 -1.59 9.74 -6.22
C LEU A 973 -1.69 8.43 -5.43
N GLN A 974 -2.56 8.37 -4.43
CA GLN A 974 -2.74 7.22 -3.56
C GLN A 974 -3.21 5.97 -4.33
N GLU A 975 -4.11 6.11 -5.31
CA GLU A 975 -4.59 4.98 -6.15
C GLU A 975 -3.45 4.25 -6.86
N GLY A 976 -2.42 4.97 -7.30
CA GLY A 976 -1.29 4.36 -8.02
C GLY A 976 -0.37 3.52 -7.13
N LEU A 977 -0.46 3.62 -5.79
CA LEU A 977 0.33 2.82 -4.86
C LEU A 977 -0.14 1.36 -4.74
N GLU A 978 -1.31 1.03 -5.32
CA GLU A 978 -1.76 -0.37 -5.44
C GLU A 978 -0.95 -1.16 -6.48
N SER A 979 -0.22 -0.49 -7.37
CA SER A 979 0.61 -1.14 -8.39
C SER A 979 1.68 -2.03 -7.76
N ASP A 980 1.91 -3.21 -8.35
CA ASP A 980 3.01 -4.12 -7.98
C ASP A 980 4.38 -3.69 -8.55
N ASP A 981 4.44 -2.66 -9.41
CA ASP A 981 5.69 -2.15 -9.97
C ASP A 981 6.41 -1.20 -9.00
N VAL A 982 7.54 -1.66 -8.46
CA VAL A 982 8.40 -0.93 -7.52
C VAL A 982 8.86 0.43 -8.09
N GLN A 983 9.10 0.55 -9.40
CA GLN A 983 9.50 1.83 -10.01
C GLN A 983 8.35 2.83 -10.03
N VAL A 984 7.12 2.35 -10.23
CA VAL A 984 5.90 3.17 -10.15
C VAL A 984 5.67 3.64 -8.71
N GLN A 985 5.77 2.73 -7.73
CA GLN A 985 5.65 3.05 -6.30
C GLN A 985 6.67 4.13 -5.89
N ILE A 986 7.95 3.97 -6.25
CA ILE A 986 9.01 4.94 -5.95
C ILE A 986 8.73 6.29 -6.62
N LYS A 987 8.28 6.29 -7.88
CA LYS A 987 7.96 7.53 -8.61
C LYS A 987 6.78 8.27 -7.98
N ILE A 988 5.78 7.54 -7.49
CA ILE A 988 4.64 8.12 -6.78
C ILE A 988 5.09 8.65 -5.43
N SER A 989 5.85 7.88 -4.65
CA SER A 989 6.42 8.32 -3.37
C SER A 989 7.26 9.60 -3.53
N SER A 990 8.08 9.70 -4.59
CA SER A 990 8.83 10.92 -4.92
C SER A 990 7.93 12.12 -5.24
N LYS A 991 6.78 11.90 -5.91
CA LYS A 991 5.80 12.97 -6.15
C LYS A 991 5.12 13.42 -4.87
N ILE A 992 4.72 12.48 -4.01
CA ILE A 992 4.16 12.76 -2.68
C ILE A 992 5.19 13.58 -1.87
N ALA A 993 6.45 13.16 -1.83
CA ALA A 993 7.54 13.87 -1.18
C ALA A 993 7.69 15.31 -1.66
N LYS A 994 7.62 15.56 -2.98
CA LYS A 994 7.71 16.91 -3.56
C LYS A 994 6.55 17.83 -3.20
N ILE A 995 5.36 17.27 -2.97
CA ILE A 995 4.18 18.04 -2.54
C ILE A 995 4.28 18.30 -1.04
N VAL A 996 4.44 17.24 -0.24
CA VAL A 996 4.49 17.27 1.22
C VAL A 996 5.66 18.12 1.74
N SER A 997 6.83 18.03 1.11
CA SER A 997 8.05 18.76 1.53
C SER A 997 7.91 20.28 1.56
N LYS A 998 6.88 20.88 0.97
CA LYS A 998 6.66 22.35 1.02
C LYS A 998 5.91 22.83 2.26
N PHE A 999 5.39 21.89 3.05
CA PHE A 999 4.45 22.17 4.12
C PHE A 999 4.91 21.62 5.48
N ILE A 1000 6.06 20.95 5.52
CA ILE A 1000 6.71 20.59 6.78
C ILE A 1000 7.28 21.89 7.38
N PRO A 1001 6.88 22.32 8.59
CA PRO A 1001 7.44 23.52 9.21
C PRO A 1001 8.96 23.38 9.39
N ASN A 1002 9.71 24.48 9.21
CA ASN A 1002 11.17 24.45 9.31
C ASN A 1002 11.65 23.93 10.66
N GLU A 1003 10.92 24.24 11.73
CA GLU A 1003 11.20 23.84 13.13
C GLU A 1003 11.04 22.33 13.36
N GLU A 1004 10.41 21.61 12.42
CA GLU A 1004 10.12 20.18 12.54
C GLU A 1004 10.98 19.32 11.59
N ILE A 1005 11.79 19.93 10.72
CA ILE A 1005 12.60 19.21 9.72
C ILE A 1005 13.68 18.35 10.40
N LEU A 1006 14.31 18.80 11.49
CA LEU A 1006 15.29 17.97 12.20
C LEU A 1006 14.68 16.62 12.66
N MET A 1007 13.52 16.67 13.31
CA MET A 1007 12.83 15.45 13.77
C MET A 1007 12.38 14.57 12.61
N PHE A 1008 11.97 15.16 11.48
CA PHE A 1008 11.67 14.43 10.25
C PHE A 1008 12.92 13.71 9.70
N LEU A 1009 14.09 14.36 9.73
CA LEU A 1009 15.34 13.82 9.23
C LEU A 1009 15.88 12.70 10.14
N GLU A 1010 15.72 12.82 11.46
CA GLU A 1010 16.06 11.77 12.43
C GLU A 1010 15.33 10.46 12.10
N GLU A 1011 14.01 10.50 11.93
CA GLU A 1011 13.21 9.32 11.59
C GLU A 1011 13.56 8.75 10.20
N MET A 1012 13.94 9.61 9.24
CA MET A 1012 14.41 9.16 7.93
C MET A 1012 15.76 8.44 7.99
N LEU A 1013 16.67 8.90 8.87
CA LEU A 1013 17.98 8.29 9.08
C LEU A 1013 17.85 6.92 9.77
N ASP A 1014 17.00 6.83 10.81
CA ASP A 1014 16.61 5.55 11.43
C ASP A 1014 15.97 4.59 10.41
N GLY A 1015 15.15 5.16 9.52
CA GLY A 1015 14.53 4.43 8.42
C GLY A 1015 15.54 3.81 7.45
N LEU A 1016 16.60 4.54 7.10
CA LEU A 1016 17.69 4.05 6.24
C LEU A 1016 18.48 2.89 6.87
N GLU A 1017 18.53 2.82 8.21
CA GLU A 1017 19.23 1.76 8.96
C GLU A 1017 18.38 0.50 9.13
N SER A 1018 17.08 0.62 9.33
CA SER A 1018 16.25 -0.47 9.86
C SER A 1018 15.21 -1.02 8.89
N LEU A 1019 14.73 -0.23 7.93
CA LEU A 1019 13.60 -0.63 7.08
C LEU A 1019 14.01 -1.58 5.96
N ASN A 1020 13.00 -2.15 5.30
CA ASN A 1020 13.19 -2.97 4.10
C ASN A 1020 13.81 -2.15 2.94
N PRO A 1021 14.35 -2.79 1.88
CA PRO A 1021 15.08 -2.08 0.82
C PRO A 1021 14.26 -1.01 0.06
N THR A 1022 12.97 -1.25 -0.20
CA THR A 1022 12.12 -0.30 -0.94
C THR A 1022 11.74 0.92 -0.10
N CYS A 1023 11.42 0.72 1.18
CA CYS A 1023 11.23 1.80 2.14
C CYS A 1023 12.53 2.58 2.42
N THR A 1024 13.67 1.90 2.48
CA THR A 1024 15.00 2.55 2.60
C THR A 1024 15.24 3.51 1.44
N LYS A 1025 14.98 3.06 0.21
CA LYS A 1025 15.10 3.91 -0.98
C LYS A 1025 14.10 5.10 -0.95
N ALA A 1026 12.90 4.89 -0.44
CA ALA A 1026 11.94 5.97 -0.21
C ALA A 1026 12.47 6.98 0.83
N CYS A 1027 13.02 6.53 1.96
CA CYS A 1027 13.62 7.40 2.98
C CYS A 1027 14.69 8.32 2.37
N GLY A 1028 15.60 7.74 1.58
CA GLY A 1028 16.62 8.50 0.87
C GLY A 1028 16.05 9.57 -0.07
N ILE A 1029 15.04 9.21 -0.87
CA ILE A 1029 14.37 10.16 -1.79
C ILE A 1029 13.67 11.28 -1.03
N TRP A 1030 12.97 10.96 0.06
CA TRP A 1030 12.25 11.93 0.89
C TRP A 1030 13.22 12.91 1.55
N MET A 1031 14.26 12.40 2.19
CA MET A 1031 15.33 13.21 2.80
C MET A 1031 15.96 14.18 1.79
N ILE A 1032 16.38 13.69 0.63
CA ILE A 1032 16.97 14.54 -0.42
C ILE A 1032 15.96 15.55 -0.98
N THR A 1033 14.69 15.17 -1.10
CA THR A 1033 13.66 16.08 -1.61
C THR A 1033 13.39 17.23 -0.64
N VAL A 1034 13.28 16.95 0.66
CA VAL A 1034 13.08 17.98 1.70
C VAL A 1034 14.29 18.92 1.76
N LEU A 1035 15.51 18.38 1.80
CA LEU A 1035 16.73 19.19 1.80
C LEU A 1035 16.87 20.05 0.53
N LYS A 1036 16.43 19.56 -0.63
CA LYS A 1036 16.40 20.36 -1.88
C LYS A 1036 15.36 21.49 -1.87
N GLN A 1037 14.20 21.30 -1.23
CA GLN A 1037 13.10 22.29 -1.24
C GLN A 1037 13.24 23.33 -0.13
N GLN A 1038 13.68 22.93 1.06
CA GLN A 1038 13.71 23.78 2.26
C GLN A 1038 15.12 24.00 2.83
N GLY A 1039 16.17 23.42 2.23
CA GLY A 1039 17.53 23.46 2.78
C GLY A 1039 18.10 24.84 3.04
N ALA A 1040 17.67 25.88 2.29
CA ALA A 1040 18.09 27.26 2.49
C ALA A 1040 17.59 27.91 3.79
N ALA A 1041 16.52 27.39 4.37
CA ALA A 1041 15.90 27.93 5.58
C ALA A 1041 16.39 27.24 6.87
N LEU A 1042 17.32 26.28 6.76
CA LEU A 1042 17.78 25.43 7.85
C LEU A 1042 19.08 25.88 8.51
N GLU A 1043 19.49 27.15 8.32
CA GLU A 1043 20.75 27.68 8.85
C GLU A 1043 20.87 27.50 10.37
N ASP A 1044 19.80 27.81 11.11
CA ASP A 1044 19.77 27.78 12.57
C ASP A 1044 19.82 26.35 13.16
N GLN A 1045 19.33 25.35 12.42
CA GLN A 1045 19.27 23.94 12.86
C GLN A 1045 20.41 23.08 12.30
N LEU A 1046 21.29 23.68 11.49
CA LEU A 1046 22.23 22.92 10.67
C LEU A 1046 23.20 22.05 11.48
N LEU A 1047 23.70 22.59 12.60
CA LEU A 1047 24.66 21.88 13.44
C LEU A 1047 24.06 20.60 14.05
N GLU A 1048 22.79 20.66 14.43
CA GLU A 1048 22.04 19.52 14.96
C GLU A 1048 21.80 18.49 13.86
N ILE A 1049 21.32 18.92 12.68
CA ILE A 1049 21.10 18.05 11.52
C ILE A 1049 22.39 17.30 11.13
N LEU A 1050 23.51 18.02 11.02
CA LEU A 1050 24.80 17.43 10.72
C LEU A 1050 25.25 16.47 11.83
N GLY A 1051 25.10 16.86 13.10
CA GLY A 1051 25.38 16.02 14.27
C GLY A 1051 24.65 14.68 14.20
N THR A 1052 23.36 14.71 13.88
CA THR A 1052 22.51 13.53 13.69
C THR A 1052 23.00 12.69 12.51
N ILE A 1053 23.24 13.28 11.33
CA ILE A 1053 23.74 12.53 10.17
C ILE A 1053 25.04 11.79 10.49
N TYR A 1054 25.99 12.45 11.18
CA TYR A 1054 27.25 11.81 11.59
C TYR A 1054 27.05 10.66 12.59
N HIS A 1055 26.01 10.72 13.42
CA HIS A 1055 25.68 9.66 14.37
C HIS A 1055 25.30 8.35 13.64
N HIS A 1056 24.52 8.44 12.57
CA HIS A 1056 24.04 7.30 11.78
C HIS A 1056 25.06 6.76 10.75
N MET A 1057 26.03 7.59 10.34
CA MET A 1057 27.01 7.23 9.32
C MET A 1057 27.74 5.89 9.52
N PRO A 1058 28.25 5.54 10.72
CA PRO A 1058 28.95 4.27 10.93
C PRO A 1058 28.12 3.03 10.61
N VAL A 1059 26.80 3.07 10.87
CA VAL A 1059 25.86 2.00 10.57
C VAL A 1059 25.55 2.00 9.07
N LEU A 1060 25.20 3.17 8.53
CA LEU A 1060 24.82 3.33 7.13
C LEU A 1060 25.95 3.01 6.15
N ARG A 1061 27.22 3.17 6.54
CA ARG A 1061 28.38 2.79 5.72
C ARG A 1061 28.38 1.31 5.32
N GLN A 1062 27.76 0.44 6.11
CA GLN A 1062 27.66 -1.00 5.80
C GLN A 1062 26.63 -1.28 4.69
N LYS A 1063 25.78 -0.30 4.37
CA LYS A 1063 24.76 -0.35 3.31
C LYS A 1063 25.11 0.67 2.22
N GLU A 1064 25.79 0.20 1.17
CA GLU A 1064 26.32 1.07 0.10
C GLU A 1064 25.24 2.02 -0.49
N GLU A 1065 24.05 1.52 -0.78
CA GLU A 1065 22.94 2.32 -1.29
C GLU A 1065 22.47 3.40 -0.31
N SER A 1066 22.32 3.08 0.98
CA SER A 1066 21.91 4.04 2.01
C SER A 1066 22.98 5.11 2.22
N PHE A 1067 24.25 4.72 2.17
CA PHE A 1067 25.37 5.65 2.35
C PHE A 1067 25.44 6.69 1.22
N GLN A 1068 25.12 6.33 -0.02
CA GLN A 1068 25.04 7.29 -1.13
C GLN A 1068 24.00 8.39 -0.89
N PHE A 1069 22.85 8.08 -0.27
CA PHE A 1069 21.87 9.09 0.11
C PHE A 1069 22.41 10.07 1.16
N ILE A 1070 23.25 9.60 2.09
CA ILE A 1070 23.90 10.48 3.07
C ILE A 1070 24.88 11.45 2.39
N LEU A 1071 25.68 10.95 1.45
CA LEU A 1071 26.62 11.79 0.70
C LEU A 1071 25.88 12.84 -0.13
N GLU A 1072 24.76 12.46 -0.76
CA GLU A 1072 23.92 13.41 -1.48
C GLU A 1072 23.28 14.41 -0.53
N ALA A 1073 22.83 14.01 0.67
CA ALA A 1073 22.20 14.89 1.66
C ALA A 1073 23.15 16.00 2.12
N ILE A 1074 24.37 15.63 2.51
CA ILE A 1074 25.41 16.60 2.90
C ILE A 1074 25.77 17.51 1.73
N SER A 1075 25.81 16.98 0.50
CA SER A 1075 26.01 17.79 -0.70
C SER A 1075 24.87 18.78 -0.97
N GLN A 1076 23.62 18.44 -0.64
CA GLN A 1076 22.49 19.38 -0.76
C GLN A 1076 22.58 20.46 0.33
N ILE A 1077 22.90 20.08 1.56
CA ILE A 1077 23.09 21.04 2.66
C ILE A 1077 24.21 22.03 2.32
N ALA A 1078 25.37 21.53 1.86
CA ALA A 1078 26.51 22.36 1.49
C ALA A 1078 26.23 23.28 0.29
N SER A 1079 25.21 22.98 -0.53
CA SER A 1079 24.81 23.86 -1.63
C SER A 1079 24.13 25.15 -1.15
N PHE A 1080 23.56 25.14 0.07
CA PHE A 1080 22.94 26.30 0.71
C PHE A 1080 23.83 26.93 1.79
N HIS A 1081 24.46 26.11 2.64
CA HIS A 1081 25.21 26.56 3.82
C HIS A 1081 26.65 26.00 3.83
N MET A 1082 27.44 26.35 2.82
CA MET A 1082 28.78 25.78 2.61
C MET A 1082 29.73 26.04 3.79
N ASP A 1083 29.83 27.28 4.26
CA ASP A 1083 30.76 27.67 5.32
C ASP A 1083 30.47 26.92 6.63
N THR A 1084 29.20 26.76 6.98
CA THR A 1084 28.77 26.04 8.19
C THR A 1084 29.09 24.54 8.11
N VAL A 1085 28.89 23.91 6.94
CA VAL A 1085 29.29 22.50 6.72
C VAL A 1085 30.81 22.34 6.81
N VAL A 1086 31.57 23.27 6.24
CA VAL A 1086 33.04 23.30 6.30
C VAL A 1086 33.50 23.39 7.75
N VAL A 1087 32.99 24.36 8.53
CA VAL A 1087 33.35 24.52 9.94
C VAL A 1087 33.05 23.27 10.76
N ASN A 1088 31.90 22.61 10.54
CA ASN A 1088 31.53 21.40 11.27
C ASN A 1088 32.43 20.20 10.94
N LEU A 1089 32.72 19.97 9.65
CA LEU A 1089 33.63 18.91 9.22
C LEU A 1089 35.06 19.12 9.73
N LEU A 1090 35.51 20.37 9.84
CA LEU A 1090 36.84 20.71 10.36
C LEU A 1090 36.99 20.45 11.86
N GLN A 1091 35.89 20.43 12.63
CA GLN A 1091 35.91 20.10 14.06
C GLN A 1091 36.10 18.60 14.34
N LYS A 1092 36.09 17.74 13.31
CA LYS A 1092 36.32 16.30 13.47
C LYS A 1092 37.77 16.03 13.88
N PRO A 1093 38.01 15.05 14.77
CA PRO A 1093 39.36 14.78 15.28
C PRO A 1093 40.29 14.30 14.15
N LEU A 1094 41.54 14.75 14.21
CA LEU A 1094 42.60 14.30 13.32
C LEU A 1094 43.30 13.03 13.88
N PRO A 1095 43.74 12.09 13.02
CA PRO A 1095 43.53 12.07 11.57
C PRO A 1095 42.06 11.82 11.25
N PHE A 1096 41.52 12.49 10.23
CA PHE A 1096 40.12 12.31 9.84
C PHE A 1096 39.79 10.83 9.63
N ASP A 1097 38.65 10.42 10.18
CA ASP A 1097 38.13 9.07 10.00
C ASP A 1097 37.71 8.83 8.54
N ARG A 1098 37.34 7.58 8.24
CA ARG A 1098 36.94 7.21 6.88
C ARG A 1098 35.73 8.01 6.38
N ASP A 1099 34.74 8.31 7.23
CA ASP A 1099 33.52 9.02 6.81
C ASP A 1099 33.80 10.48 6.50
N THR A 1100 34.53 11.16 7.37
CA THR A 1100 34.92 12.56 7.19
C THR A 1100 35.71 12.74 5.90
N LYS A 1101 36.65 11.82 5.60
CA LYS A 1101 37.38 11.80 4.32
C LYS A 1101 36.46 11.59 3.12
N THR A 1102 35.52 10.64 3.21
CA THR A 1102 34.57 10.40 2.12
C THR A 1102 33.65 11.60 1.88
N LEU A 1103 33.31 12.35 2.93
CA LEU A 1103 32.51 13.57 2.79
C LEU A 1103 33.25 14.71 2.11
N TRP A 1104 34.50 14.97 2.48
CA TRP A 1104 35.31 15.96 1.76
C TRP A 1104 35.41 15.63 0.26
N LYS A 1105 35.56 14.34 -0.07
CA LYS A 1105 35.58 13.86 -1.46
C LYS A 1105 34.23 14.05 -2.17
N ALA A 1106 33.12 13.70 -1.52
CA ALA A 1106 31.78 13.87 -2.08
C ALA A 1106 31.43 15.34 -2.35
N LEU A 1107 31.85 16.25 -1.45
CA LEU A 1107 31.67 17.69 -1.64
C LEU A 1107 32.51 18.24 -2.82
N ALA A 1108 33.69 17.65 -3.06
CA ALA A 1108 34.59 18.02 -4.15
C ALA A 1108 34.16 17.47 -5.52
N GLU A 1109 33.35 16.41 -5.56
CA GLU A 1109 32.94 15.72 -6.78
C GLU A 1109 32.09 16.59 -7.71
N LYS A 1110 31.31 17.53 -7.16
CA LYS A 1110 30.48 18.46 -7.94
C LYS A 1110 31.31 19.68 -8.37
N PRO A 1111 31.57 19.90 -9.68
CA PRO A 1111 32.44 20.99 -10.16
C PRO A 1111 31.94 22.40 -9.81
N ALA A 1112 30.62 22.57 -9.69
CA ALA A 1112 30.00 23.86 -9.39
C ALA A 1112 30.19 24.31 -7.93
N SER A 1113 30.39 23.36 -7.00
CA SER A 1113 30.59 23.64 -5.57
C SER A 1113 32.04 23.53 -5.15
N SER A 1114 32.86 22.76 -5.87
CA SER A 1114 34.25 22.49 -5.48
C SER A 1114 35.14 23.75 -5.44
N GLY A 1115 34.93 24.71 -6.36
CA GLY A 1115 35.62 26.00 -6.31
C GLY A 1115 35.24 26.85 -5.09
N LYS A 1116 33.95 26.87 -4.72
CA LYS A 1116 33.48 27.56 -3.50
C LYS A 1116 34.00 26.87 -2.24
N LEU A 1117 34.06 25.54 -2.24
CA LEU A 1117 34.58 24.73 -1.14
C LEU A 1117 36.06 25.03 -0.89
N LEU A 1118 36.86 25.09 -1.96
CA LEU A 1118 38.26 25.48 -1.87
C LEU A 1118 38.42 26.91 -1.34
N GLN A 1119 37.60 27.86 -1.80
CA GLN A 1119 37.64 29.24 -1.29
C GLN A 1119 37.32 29.30 0.21
N ALA A 1120 36.26 28.63 0.67
CA ALA A 1120 35.92 28.58 2.09
C ALA A 1120 37.03 27.97 2.96
N LEU A 1121 37.73 26.96 2.43
CA LEU A 1121 38.90 26.39 3.10
C LEU A 1121 40.11 27.34 3.08
N ILE A 1122 40.32 28.10 2.00
CA ILE A 1122 41.37 29.12 1.91
C ILE A 1122 41.13 30.20 2.97
N ASP A 1123 39.95 30.81 2.98
CA ASP A 1123 39.58 31.88 3.92
C ASP A 1123 39.75 31.42 5.39
N LYS A 1124 39.39 30.15 5.66
CA LYS A 1124 39.57 29.55 6.97
C LYS A 1124 41.04 29.32 7.30
N LEU A 1125 41.85 28.85 6.36
CA LEU A 1125 43.29 28.67 6.56
C LEU A 1125 44.01 30.00 6.79
N GLU A 1126 43.64 31.05 6.04
CA GLU A 1126 44.16 32.41 6.23
C GLU A 1126 43.90 32.91 7.65
N THR A 1127 42.65 32.78 8.11
CA THR A 1127 42.22 33.19 9.46
C THR A 1127 43.01 32.44 10.54
N GLU A 1128 43.14 31.11 10.42
CA GLU A 1128 43.85 30.30 11.43
C GLU A 1128 45.37 30.48 11.39
N LEU A 1129 45.91 31.16 10.38
CA LEU A 1129 47.35 31.45 10.23
C LEU A 1129 47.69 32.93 10.39
N GLU A 1130 46.74 33.81 10.73
CA GLU A 1130 46.97 35.26 10.86
C GLU A 1130 48.12 35.58 11.85
N ASP A 1131 48.13 34.89 13.00
CA ASP A 1131 49.13 35.05 14.07
C ASP A 1131 50.46 34.32 13.82
N ASP A 1132 50.67 33.72 12.65
CA ASP A 1132 51.82 32.85 12.34
C ASP A 1132 51.97 31.63 13.29
N ILE A 1133 50.87 31.19 13.92
CA ILE A 1133 50.82 30.04 14.83
C ILE A 1133 49.87 28.98 14.26
N ALA A 1134 50.41 27.82 13.86
CA ALA A 1134 49.58 26.70 13.41
C ALA A 1134 48.92 26.02 14.60
N ARG A 1135 47.61 26.19 14.74
CA ARG A 1135 46.77 25.44 15.68
C ARG A 1135 46.24 24.16 15.02
N VAL A 1136 45.51 23.36 15.79
CA VAL A 1136 44.94 22.09 15.30
C VAL A 1136 43.94 22.34 14.17
N GLU A 1137 43.23 23.46 14.22
CA GLU A 1137 42.27 23.93 13.22
C GLU A 1137 42.94 24.15 11.86
N ALA A 1138 44.09 24.83 11.81
CA ALA A 1138 44.84 25.05 10.58
C ALA A 1138 45.32 23.72 9.94
N ILE A 1139 45.75 22.75 10.76
CA ILE A 1139 46.13 21.42 10.30
C ILE A 1139 44.90 20.67 9.76
N SER A 1140 43.74 20.85 10.40
CA SER A 1140 42.47 20.23 9.98
C SER A 1140 42.03 20.77 8.63
N VAL A 1141 42.18 22.07 8.39
CA VAL A 1141 41.93 22.71 7.09
C VAL A 1141 42.85 22.15 6.01
N ALA A 1142 44.14 21.99 6.29
CA ALA A 1142 45.05 21.38 5.33
C ALA A 1142 44.73 19.91 5.03
N CYS A 1143 44.32 19.13 6.03
CA CYS A 1143 43.87 17.76 5.79
C CYS A 1143 42.60 17.75 4.92
N ALA A 1144 41.67 18.71 5.10
CA ALA A 1144 40.47 18.83 4.28
C ALA A 1144 40.82 19.21 2.84
N MET A 1145 41.70 20.20 2.66
CA MET A 1145 42.24 20.58 1.35
C MET A 1145 42.91 19.41 0.64
N TYR A 1146 43.66 18.56 1.36
CA TYR A 1146 44.26 17.35 0.78
C TYR A 1146 43.19 16.43 0.19
N GLU A 1147 42.14 16.14 0.94
CA GLU A 1147 41.06 15.26 0.46
C GLU A 1147 40.32 15.87 -0.75
N VAL A 1148 40.06 17.19 -0.73
CA VAL A 1148 39.41 17.91 -1.85
C VAL A 1148 40.30 17.93 -3.11
N ILE A 1149 41.55 18.39 -3.01
CA ILE A 1149 42.48 18.48 -4.14
C ILE A 1149 42.79 17.11 -4.73
N SER A 1150 42.83 16.05 -3.90
CA SER A 1150 43.06 14.68 -4.37
C SER A 1150 41.98 14.17 -5.35
N MET A 1151 40.78 14.76 -5.34
CA MET A 1151 39.71 14.49 -6.31
C MET A 1151 39.94 15.15 -7.67
N GLY A 1152 41.04 15.90 -7.84
CA GLY A 1152 41.35 16.60 -9.08
C GLY A 1152 40.61 17.93 -9.24
N THR A 1153 40.17 18.54 -8.13
CA THR A 1153 39.58 19.89 -8.14
C THR A 1153 40.57 20.88 -8.74
N SER A 1154 40.10 21.73 -9.66
CA SER A 1154 40.97 22.70 -10.33
C SER A 1154 41.48 23.74 -9.34
N VAL A 1155 42.79 24.00 -9.37
CA VAL A 1155 43.47 25.03 -8.58
C VAL A 1155 43.93 26.22 -9.44
N THR A 1156 43.60 26.23 -10.73
CA THR A 1156 43.87 27.32 -11.67
C THR A 1156 43.27 28.63 -11.14
N GLY A 1157 44.13 29.62 -10.88
CA GLY A 1157 43.77 30.92 -10.32
C GLY A 1157 43.96 31.03 -8.80
N LEU A 1158 43.79 29.94 -8.04
CA LEU A 1158 43.96 29.91 -6.58
C LEU A 1158 45.34 29.39 -6.15
N TYR A 1159 46.14 28.87 -7.09
CA TYR A 1159 47.43 28.24 -6.80
C TYR A 1159 48.42 29.14 -6.04
N PRO A 1160 48.64 30.43 -6.39
CA PRO A 1160 49.53 31.30 -5.62
C PRO A 1160 49.17 31.33 -4.13
N GLU A 1161 47.90 31.62 -3.83
CA GLU A 1161 47.34 31.73 -2.47
C GLU A 1161 47.41 30.42 -1.71
N LEU A 1162 46.96 29.32 -2.33
CA LEU A 1162 47.06 27.98 -1.72
C LEU A 1162 48.50 27.58 -1.44
N PHE A 1163 49.42 27.86 -2.37
CA PHE A 1163 50.83 27.50 -2.22
C PHE A 1163 51.47 28.26 -1.06
N THR A 1164 51.26 29.56 -0.97
CA THR A 1164 51.86 30.40 0.08
C THR A 1164 51.29 30.06 1.45
N LEU A 1165 49.98 29.85 1.57
CA LEU A 1165 49.34 29.48 2.83
C LEU A 1165 49.74 28.08 3.32
N LEU A 1166 49.80 27.08 2.43
CA LEU A 1166 50.25 25.75 2.81
C LEU A 1166 51.75 25.73 3.14
N LEU A 1167 52.57 26.51 2.44
CA LEU A 1167 53.98 26.67 2.78
C LEU A 1167 54.16 27.36 4.13
N LYS A 1168 53.37 28.41 4.42
CA LYS A 1168 53.29 29.05 5.73
C LYS A 1168 52.88 28.05 6.81
N LEU A 1169 51.88 27.21 6.55
CA LEU A 1169 51.44 26.17 7.47
C LEU A 1169 52.55 25.16 7.76
N VAL A 1170 53.21 24.62 6.73
CA VAL A 1170 54.37 23.72 6.89
C VAL A 1170 55.41 24.37 7.79
N SER A 1171 55.71 25.66 7.54
CA SER A 1171 56.66 26.42 8.36
C SER A 1171 56.24 26.51 9.83
N CYS A 1172 54.96 26.77 10.07
CA CYS A 1172 54.42 26.92 11.41
C CYS A 1172 54.27 25.58 12.16
N THR A 1173 54.12 24.46 11.45
CA THR A 1173 53.99 23.10 12.05
C THR A 1173 55.33 22.37 12.23
N LEU A 1174 56.44 22.90 11.70
CA LEU A 1174 57.78 22.35 11.88
C LEU A 1174 58.15 22.13 13.34
N GLY A 1175 58.50 20.89 13.68
CA GLY A 1175 58.95 20.50 15.03
C GLY A 1175 57.82 20.48 16.07
N GLN A 1176 56.58 20.82 15.71
CA GLN A 1176 55.45 20.70 16.61
C GLN A 1176 55.08 19.21 16.81
N LYS A 1177 54.71 18.86 18.04
CA LYS A 1177 54.07 17.58 18.35
C LYS A 1177 52.58 17.82 18.55
N MET A 1178 51.76 17.00 17.90
CA MET A 1178 50.31 17.08 18.05
C MET A 1178 49.92 16.84 19.51
N LEU A 1179 49.20 17.78 20.13
CA LEU A 1179 48.64 17.61 21.47
C LEU A 1179 47.50 16.59 21.37
N THR A 1180 47.60 15.46 22.06
CA THR A 1180 46.52 14.47 22.11
C THR A 1180 45.30 15.09 22.79
N CYS A 1181 44.21 15.23 22.04
CA CYS A 1181 42.96 15.77 22.55
C CYS A 1181 42.37 14.83 23.64
N PRO A 1182 41.90 15.31 24.81
CA PRO A 1182 41.60 14.45 25.95
C PRO A 1182 40.31 13.59 25.85
N TRP A 1183 39.55 13.63 24.74
CA TRP A 1183 38.13 13.21 24.73
C TRP A 1183 37.80 11.88 24.04
N SER A 1184 38.77 11.08 23.61
CA SER A 1184 38.53 9.83 22.86
C SER A 1184 38.53 8.54 23.70
N HIS A 1185 37.72 8.44 24.76
CA HIS A 1185 37.63 7.23 25.63
C HIS A 1185 36.31 6.43 25.57
N ARG A 1186 35.41 6.65 24.60
CA ARG A 1186 34.22 5.80 24.43
C ARG A 1186 34.22 5.00 23.12
N ARG A 1187 34.56 3.72 23.27
CA ARG A 1187 34.27 2.55 22.41
C ARG A 1187 34.75 2.64 20.96
N HIS A 1188 35.96 2.15 20.71
CA HIS A 1188 36.29 1.45 19.47
C HIS A 1188 36.73 0.03 19.82
N VAL A 1189 35.89 -0.95 19.46
CA VAL A 1189 36.32 -2.34 19.32
C VAL A 1189 37.00 -2.42 17.95
N MET A 1190 38.23 -1.94 17.85
CA MET A 1190 39.08 -2.18 16.68
C MET A 1190 40.11 -3.26 17.03
N GLN A 1191 40.29 -4.19 16.08
CA GLN A 1191 41.19 -5.32 16.17
C GLN A 1191 42.63 -4.86 16.43
N GLN A 1192 43.30 -5.52 17.38
CA GLN A 1192 44.72 -5.34 17.67
C GLN A 1192 45.55 -5.72 16.42
N GLY A 1193 46.21 -4.77 15.77
CA GLY A 1193 47.06 -5.06 14.61
C GLY A 1193 47.90 -3.91 14.05
N GLU A 1194 47.43 -2.65 14.10
CA GLU A 1194 48.18 -1.51 13.54
C GLU A 1194 48.45 -0.45 14.61
N GLN A 1195 49.72 -0.32 15.04
CA GLN A 1195 50.16 0.81 15.86
C GLN A 1195 50.04 2.10 15.04
N GLN A 1196 48.98 2.87 15.28
CA GLN A 1196 48.85 4.23 14.75
C GLN A 1196 50.04 5.07 15.21
N GLN A 1197 50.95 5.41 14.29
CA GLN A 1197 51.92 6.49 14.50
C GLN A 1197 51.13 7.78 14.72
N ILE A 1198 51.39 8.46 15.85
CA ILE A 1198 50.82 9.77 16.16
C ILE A 1198 51.06 10.68 14.94
N PRO A 1199 50.02 11.29 14.35
CA PRO A 1199 50.19 12.13 13.17
C PRO A 1199 51.14 13.28 13.51
N ASP A 1200 52.19 13.43 12.71
CA ASP A 1200 53.10 14.57 12.77
C ASP A 1200 52.43 15.74 12.02
N PRO A 1201 52.08 16.86 12.70
CA PRO A 1201 51.49 18.05 12.07
C PRO A 1201 52.20 18.48 10.79
N CYS A 1202 53.53 18.47 10.80
CA CYS A 1202 54.35 18.92 9.68
C CYS A 1202 54.23 17.98 8.48
N ARG A 1203 54.14 16.67 8.72
CA ARG A 1203 53.93 15.68 7.66
C ARG A 1203 52.57 15.81 7.01
N LEU A 1204 51.52 16.11 7.79
CA LEU A 1204 50.17 16.34 7.26
C LEU A 1204 50.16 17.60 6.37
N SER A 1205 50.69 18.73 6.86
CA SER A 1205 50.81 19.96 6.07
C SER A 1205 51.64 19.76 4.80
N THR A 1206 52.74 19.01 4.89
CA THR A 1206 53.62 18.73 3.75
C THR A 1206 52.94 17.81 2.73
N ALA A 1207 52.13 16.84 3.18
CA ALA A 1207 51.34 15.99 2.30
C ALA A 1207 50.29 16.80 1.52
N THR A 1208 49.63 17.77 2.16
CA THR A 1208 48.71 18.70 1.50
C THR A 1208 49.43 19.55 0.46
N LEU A 1209 50.58 20.15 0.80
CA LEU A 1209 51.39 20.91 -0.15
C LEU A 1209 51.87 20.05 -1.33
N LYS A 1210 52.27 18.80 -1.07
CA LYS A 1210 52.61 17.81 -2.11
C LYS A 1210 51.43 17.54 -3.04
N CYS A 1211 50.23 17.40 -2.49
CA CYS A 1211 49.00 17.18 -3.27
C CYS A 1211 48.67 18.40 -4.14
N LEU A 1212 48.77 19.62 -3.60
CA LEU A 1212 48.62 20.86 -4.36
C LEU A 1212 49.63 20.91 -5.51
N GLN A 1213 50.91 20.64 -5.24
CA GLN A 1213 51.95 20.65 -6.25
C GLN A 1213 51.67 19.64 -7.37
N ALA A 1214 51.22 18.42 -7.02
CA ALA A 1214 50.85 17.40 -7.98
C ALA A 1214 49.69 17.84 -8.89
N GLN A 1215 48.66 18.47 -8.32
CA GLN A 1215 47.53 19.00 -9.08
C GLN A 1215 47.93 20.20 -9.95
N ALA A 1216 48.73 21.13 -9.42
CA ALA A 1216 49.26 22.25 -10.17
C ALA A 1216 50.17 21.81 -11.34
N MET A 1217 50.92 20.73 -11.18
CA MET A 1217 51.68 20.12 -12.29
C MET A 1217 50.76 19.54 -13.37
N ARG A 1218 49.65 18.89 -12.99
CA ARG A 1218 48.62 18.41 -13.95
C ARG A 1218 47.96 19.56 -14.72
N GLU A 1219 47.76 20.70 -14.06
CA GLU A 1219 47.19 21.92 -14.66
C GLU A 1219 48.24 22.80 -15.36
N GLY A 1220 49.54 22.41 -15.34
CA GLY A 1220 50.63 23.11 -16.03
C GLY A 1220 51.15 24.38 -15.31
N LEU A 1221 50.76 24.63 -14.06
CA LEU A 1221 51.13 25.79 -13.25
C LEU A 1221 52.46 25.61 -12.51
N ALA A 1222 52.89 24.37 -12.28
CA ALA A 1222 54.11 24.03 -11.54
C ALA A 1222 54.97 23.00 -12.27
N LYS A 1223 56.23 22.83 -11.82
CA LYS A 1223 57.18 21.83 -12.33
C LYS A 1223 57.77 21.01 -11.19
N GLU A 1224 58.12 19.76 -11.49
CA GLU A 1224 58.83 18.86 -10.58
C GLU A 1224 60.19 19.43 -10.18
N SER A 1225 60.58 19.20 -8.92
CA SER A 1225 61.87 19.65 -8.38
C SER A 1225 62.99 18.64 -8.70
N ASP A 1226 64.22 19.13 -8.83
CA ASP A 1226 65.40 18.28 -9.06
C ASP A 1226 65.66 17.28 -7.91
N GLU A 1227 65.12 17.54 -6.72
CA GLU A 1227 65.19 16.63 -5.55
C GLU A 1227 64.16 15.49 -5.62
N GLY A 1228 63.22 15.51 -6.58
CA GLY A 1228 62.14 14.54 -6.70
C GLY A 1228 61.33 14.40 -5.39
N ASP A 1229 61.10 13.15 -4.97
CA ASP A 1229 60.36 12.86 -3.73
C ASP A 1229 61.13 13.21 -2.44
N ASN A 1230 62.46 13.35 -2.49
CA ASN A 1230 63.29 13.71 -1.33
C ASN A 1230 62.90 15.09 -0.79
N LEU A 1231 62.44 16.00 -1.66
CA LEU A 1231 61.97 17.35 -1.34
C LEU A 1231 61.04 17.39 -0.12
N TRP A 1232 60.05 16.50 -0.08
CA TRP A 1232 59.01 16.50 0.95
C TRP A 1232 59.56 16.08 2.31
N THR A 1233 60.56 15.18 2.31
CA THR A 1233 61.26 14.80 3.55
C THR A 1233 62.13 15.95 4.07
N LEU A 1234 62.77 16.71 3.17
CA LEU A 1234 63.55 17.89 3.52
C LEU A 1234 62.67 18.96 4.15
N LEU A 1235 61.49 19.22 3.58
CA LEU A 1235 60.50 20.18 4.10
C LEU A 1235 59.94 19.81 5.47
N SER A 1236 59.84 18.52 5.79
CA SER A 1236 59.23 18.04 7.04
C SER A 1236 60.19 18.04 8.24
N SER A 1237 61.49 18.25 8.03
CA SER A 1237 62.50 18.18 9.10
C SER A 1237 63.03 19.58 9.45
N PRO A 1238 63.00 20.00 10.73
CA PRO A 1238 63.49 21.32 11.16
C PRO A 1238 64.93 21.62 10.73
N SER A 1239 65.82 20.61 10.71
CA SER A 1239 67.23 20.80 10.33
C SER A 1239 67.43 21.00 8.82
N THR A 1240 66.49 20.55 7.98
CA THR A 1240 66.61 20.58 6.52
C THR A 1240 65.51 21.37 5.82
N HIS A 1241 64.56 21.93 6.57
CA HIS A 1241 63.38 22.62 6.01
C HIS A 1241 63.77 23.69 4.99
N HIS A 1242 64.71 24.56 5.37
CA HIS A 1242 65.24 25.62 4.50
C HIS A 1242 65.80 25.08 3.17
N ILE A 1243 66.42 23.90 3.17
CA ILE A 1243 66.93 23.23 1.94
C ILE A 1243 65.75 22.82 1.05
N GLY A 1244 64.70 22.24 1.64
CA GLY A 1244 63.47 21.90 0.93
C GLY A 1244 62.79 23.12 0.32
N VAL A 1245 62.68 24.22 1.06
CA VAL A 1245 62.10 25.48 0.58
C VAL A 1245 62.92 26.06 -0.58
N CYS A 1246 64.25 26.05 -0.49
CA CYS A 1246 65.12 26.47 -1.59
C CYS A 1246 64.89 25.61 -2.86
N SER A 1247 64.72 24.30 -2.71
CA SER A 1247 64.44 23.41 -3.84
C SER A 1247 63.07 23.64 -4.48
N LEU A 1248 62.05 24.03 -3.70
CA LEU A 1248 60.76 24.51 -4.22
C LEU A 1248 60.93 25.84 -4.96
N ALA A 1249 61.59 26.83 -4.37
CA ALA A 1249 61.77 28.15 -4.98
C ALA A 1249 62.49 28.06 -6.35
N ARG A 1250 63.53 27.21 -6.44
CA ARG A 1250 64.26 26.96 -7.69
C ARG A 1250 63.39 26.35 -8.79
N SER A 1251 62.50 25.40 -8.47
CA SER A 1251 61.64 24.79 -9.48
C SER A 1251 60.59 25.76 -10.03
N MET A 1252 60.15 26.71 -9.21
CA MET A 1252 59.12 27.69 -9.57
C MET A 1252 59.67 28.90 -10.32
N ALA A 1253 60.90 29.31 -10.02
CA ALA A 1253 61.60 30.43 -10.66
C ALA A 1253 61.68 30.32 -12.20
N VAL A 1254 61.71 29.10 -12.74
CA VAL A 1254 62.01 28.84 -14.16
C VAL A 1254 60.74 28.59 -15.00
N TRP A 1255 59.57 28.37 -14.39
CA TRP A 1255 58.41 27.82 -15.09
C TRP A 1255 57.41 28.88 -15.57
N GLN A 1256 56.75 29.61 -14.66
CA GLN A 1256 55.74 30.61 -15.00
C GLN A 1256 55.94 31.91 -14.22
N HIS A 1257 56.43 32.93 -14.94
CA HIS A 1257 56.75 34.24 -14.39
C HIS A 1257 55.56 34.96 -13.74
N GLY A 1258 54.32 34.74 -14.20
CA GLY A 1258 53.13 35.36 -13.60
C GLY A 1258 52.86 34.81 -12.19
N VAL A 1259 52.69 33.49 -12.11
CA VAL A 1259 52.42 32.76 -10.86
C VAL A 1259 53.48 33.05 -9.78
N ILE A 1260 54.76 33.12 -10.15
CA ILE A 1260 55.82 33.40 -9.17
C ILE A 1260 55.75 34.84 -8.64
N LEU A 1261 55.31 35.83 -9.42
CA LEU A 1261 55.16 37.21 -8.95
C LEU A 1261 54.04 37.31 -7.91
N ASP A 1262 52.91 36.62 -8.14
CA ASP A 1262 51.79 36.57 -7.18
C ASP A 1262 52.23 35.90 -5.86
N ILE A 1263 52.99 34.80 -5.96
CA ILE A 1263 53.57 34.10 -4.80
C ILE A 1263 54.57 34.98 -4.05
N MET A 1264 55.40 35.75 -4.76
CA MET A 1264 56.35 36.68 -4.16
C MET A 1264 55.66 37.80 -3.39
N GLU A 1265 54.56 38.33 -3.93
CA GLU A 1265 53.79 39.39 -3.27
C GLU A 1265 53.21 38.89 -1.94
N GLN A 1266 52.61 37.69 -1.94
CA GLN A 1266 52.01 37.08 -0.76
C GLN A 1266 53.06 36.61 0.28
N LEU A 1267 54.22 36.09 -0.15
CA LEU A 1267 55.28 35.65 0.77
C LEU A 1267 56.11 36.80 1.33
N LEU A 1268 56.02 38.04 0.84
CA LEU A 1268 56.91 39.12 1.28
C LEU A 1268 56.87 39.36 2.80
N SER A 1269 55.70 39.20 3.42
CA SER A 1269 55.48 39.32 4.86
C SER A 1269 56.22 38.27 5.69
N SER A 1270 56.55 37.11 5.10
CA SER A 1270 57.30 36.03 5.76
C SER A 1270 58.68 36.51 6.24
N LEU A 1271 59.33 37.44 5.52
CA LEU A 1271 60.65 37.98 5.88
C LEU A 1271 60.63 38.79 7.18
N THR A 1272 59.47 39.32 7.58
CA THR A 1272 59.29 40.14 8.79
C THR A 1272 58.34 39.51 9.81
N SER A 1273 57.97 38.24 9.61
CA SER A 1273 57.05 37.50 10.49
C SER A 1273 57.57 37.42 11.93
N SER A 1274 56.65 37.34 12.89
CA SER A 1274 57.00 37.09 14.29
C SER A 1274 57.53 35.67 14.51
N SER A 1275 57.09 34.71 13.69
CA SER A 1275 57.48 33.30 13.72
C SER A 1275 58.87 33.07 13.13
N GLU A 1276 59.80 32.55 13.95
CA GLU A 1276 61.17 32.25 13.52
C GLU A 1276 61.20 31.28 12.33
N ASN A 1277 60.39 30.21 12.37
CA ASN A 1277 60.31 29.24 11.28
C ASN A 1277 59.80 29.88 9.99
N TYR A 1278 58.76 30.71 10.06
CA TYR A 1278 58.23 31.36 8.86
C TYR A 1278 59.20 32.41 8.28
N ARG A 1279 59.96 33.11 9.14
CA ARG A 1279 61.10 33.93 8.69
C ARG A 1279 62.16 33.10 7.97
N ILE A 1280 62.52 31.92 8.50
CA ILE A 1280 63.47 31.02 7.84
C ILE A 1280 62.96 30.60 6.46
N THR A 1281 61.69 30.24 6.34
CA THR A 1281 61.03 29.88 5.07
C THR A 1281 61.08 31.03 4.08
N GLY A 1282 60.69 32.23 4.51
CA GLY A 1282 60.76 33.43 3.70
C GLY A 1282 62.17 33.70 3.18
N ALA A 1283 63.14 33.69 4.09
CA ALA A 1283 64.53 33.92 3.74
C ALA A 1283 65.05 32.84 2.79
N ALA A 1284 64.74 31.56 3.04
CA ALA A 1284 65.13 30.45 2.16
C ALA A 1284 64.54 30.61 0.75
N PHE A 1285 63.23 30.89 0.65
CA PHE A 1285 62.52 31.04 -0.62
C PHE A 1285 63.08 32.22 -1.43
N PHE A 1286 63.12 33.41 -0.83
CA PHE A 1286 63.63 34.59 -1.49
C PHE A 1286 65.14 34.51 -1.76
N SER A 1287 65.93 33.81 -0.93
CA SER A 1287 67.38 33.67 -1.19
C SER A 1287 67.68 33.05 -2.55
N GLU A 1288 66.85 32.11 -3.02
CA GLU A 1288 66.97 31.51 -4.34
C GLU A 1288 66.44 32.45 -5.44
N LEU A 1289 65.30 33.12 -5.22
CA LEU A 1289 64.74 34.07 -6.20
C LEU A 1289 65.66 35.26 -6.47
N MET A 1290 66.48 35.66 -5.49
CA MET A 1290 67.48 36.72 -5.64
C MET A 1290 68.52 36.44 -6.73
N LYS A 1291 68.67 35.17 -7.13
CA LYS A 1291 69.55 34.73 -8.22
C LYS A 1291 69.00 35.04 -9.62
N GLU A 1292 67.70 35.28 -9.75
CA GLU A 1292 67.01 35.37 -11.04
C GLU A 1292 66.89 36.81 -11.57
N PRO A 1293 67.51 37.14 -12.72
CA PRO A 1293 67.51 38.52 -13.23
C PRO A 1293 66.13 39.09 -13.57
N ILE A 1294 65.18 38.26 -13.99
CA ILE A 1294 63.85 38.70 -14.42
C ILE A 1294 63.04 39.23 -13.22
N LEU A 1295 63.19 38.60 -12.05
CA LEU A 1295 62.47 38.98 -10.83
C LEU A 1295 63.00 40.30 -10.26
N TRP A 1296 64.25 40.67 -10.53
CA TRP A 1296 64.77 42.00 -10.17
C TRP A 1296 64.10 43.15 -10.94
N LYS A 1297 63.56 42.86 -12.13
CA LYS A 1297 62.85 43.84 -12.96
C LYS A 1297 61.37 43.95 -12.57
N HIS A 1298 60.74 42.84 -12.19
CA HIS A 1298 59.28 42.77 -12.00
C HIS A 1298 58.83 42.57 -10.53
N GLY A 1299 59.63 41.93 -9.67
CA GLY A 1299 59.20 41.43 -8.34
C GLY A 1299 59.78 42.16 -7.12
N ASN A 1300 60.12 43.45 -7.24
CA ASN A 1300 60.54 44.32 -6.12
C ASN A 1300 61.64 43.75 -5.17
N LEU A 1301 62.58 42.98 -5.70
CA LEU A 1301 63.67 42.36 -4.94
C LEU A 1301 64.62 43.35 -4.23
N ARG A 1302 64.49 44.65 -4.49
CA ARG A 1302 65.24 45.68 -3.75
C ARG A 1302 64.83 45.75 -2.29
N ASN A 1303 63.54 45.65 -1.98
CA ASN A 1303 63.08 45.66 -0.59
C ASN A 1303 63.49 44.38 0.13
N VAL A 1304 63.40 43.25 -0.58
CA VAL A 1304 63.91 41.94 -0.12
C VAL A 1304 65.41 42.03 0.23
N LEU A 1305 66.24 42.68 -0.60
CA LEU A 1305 67.67 42.87 -0.30
C LEU A 1305 67.92 43.53 1.07
N ILE A 1306 67.12 44.54 1.43
CA ILE A 1306 67.25 45.26 2.71
C ILE A 1306 66.79 44.38 3.88
N LEU A 1307 65.73 43.59 3.70
CA LEU A 1307 65.25 42.67 4.73
C LEU A 1307 66.21 41.49 4.93
N MET A 1308 66.83 41.00 3.85
CA MET A 1308 67.90 39.99 3.93
C MET A 1308 69.10 40.55 4.70
N ASP A 1309 69.49 41.78 4.43
CA ASP A 1309 70.54 42.45 5.19
C ASP A 1309 70.23 42.48 6.68
N GLN A 1310 69.03 42.90 7.08
CA GLN A 1310 68.60 42.88 8.48
C GLN A 1310 68.60 41.47 9.09
N SER A 1311 68.10 40.49 8.33
CA SER A 1311 68.02 39.07 8.73
C SER A 1311 69.39 38.41 8.89
N ALA A 1312 70.43 38.94 8.24
CA ALA A 1312 71.81 38.48 8.42
C ALA A 1312 72.35 38.74 9.84
N TRP A 1313 71.65 39.55 10.65
CA TRP A 1313 72.02 39.90 12.03
C TRP A 1313 71.14 39.22 13.08
N ASP A 1314 70.23 38.32 12.68
CA ASP A 1314 69.32 37.61 13.60
C ASP A 1314 70.06 36.62 14.52
N SER A 1315 69.46 36.28 15.65
CA SER A 1315 69.97 35.24 16.57
C SER A 1315 69.96 33.82 15.96
N ASN A 1316 69.03 33.53 15.04
CA ASN A 1316 68.89 32.22 14.42
C ASN A 1316 69.99 31.95 13.38
N ALA A 1317 70.49 30.71 13.34
CA ALA A 1317 71.60 30.32 12.45
C ALA A 1317 71.17 30.29 10.99
N THR A 1318 70.10 29.54 10.76
CA THR A 1318 69.57 29.20 9.46
C THR A 1318 69.02 30.44 8.79
N LEU A 1319 68.35 31.31 9.55
CA LEU A 1319 67.88 32.59 9.03
C LEU A 1319 69.04 33.44 8.52
N ARG A 1320 70.12 33.57 9.30
CA ARG A 1320 71.33 34.28 8.86
C ARG A 1320 71.98 33.62 7.65
N GLN A 1321 72.08 32.29 7.63
CA GLN A 1321 72.62 31.54 6.51
C GLN A 1321 71.84 31.85 5.22
N MET A 1322 70.50 31.76 5.25
CA MET A 1322 69.65 32.03 4.08
C MET A 1322 69.70 33.51 3.68
N ALA A 1323 69.74 34.42 4.65
CA ALA A 1323 69.93 35.84 4.41
C ALA A 1323 71.24 36.13 3.66
N ILE A 1324 72.35 35.56 4.13
CA ILE A 1324 73.68 35.68 3.53
C ILE A 1324 73.70 35.06 2.13
N ARG A 1325 73.05 33.92 1.94
CA ARG A 1325 72.84 33.31 0.61
C ARG A 1325 72.10 34.24 -0.34
N GLY A 1326 71.03 34.89 0.13
CA GLY A 1326 70.26 35.87 -0.64
C GLY A 1326 71.08 37.10 -1.02
N LEU A 1327 71.88 37.63 -0.09
CA LEU A 1327 72.84 38.70 -0.36
C LEU A 1327 73.86 38.26 -1.43
N GLY A 1328 74.43 37.06 -1.30
CA GLY A 1328 75.36 36.49 -2.28
C GLY A 1328 74.73 36.26 -3.66
N ASN A 1329 73.49 35.78 -3.72
CA ASN A 1329 72.77 35.51 -4.97
C ASN A 1329 72.38 36.79 -5.73
N THR A 1330 72.40 37.96 -5.08
CA THR A 1330 72.30 39.26 -5.75
C THR A 1330 73.37 39.44 -6.84
N ALA A 1331 74.54 38.81 -6.67
CA ALA A 1331 75.60 38.81 -7.68
C ALA A 1331 75.17 38.18 -9.01
N SER A 1332 74.35 37.12 -8.96
CA SER A 1332 73.81 36.48 -10.16
C SER A 1332 72.60 37.21 -10.72
N GLY A 1333 71.66 37.64 -9.86
CA GLY A 1333 70.39 38.24 -10.31
C GLY A 1333 70.52 39.71 -10.75
N ALA A 1334 71.28 40.52 -10.02
CA ALA A 1334 71.47 41.94 -10.32
C ALA A 1334 72.92 42.39 -10.11
N PRO A 1335 73.87 41.93 -10.94
CA PRO A 1335 75.30 42.23 -10.78
C PRO A 1335 75.60 43.73 -10.73
N HIS A 1336 74.82 44.55 -11.46
CA HIS A 1336 74.96 46.02 -11.45
C HIS A 1336 74.55 46.67 -10.11
N LYS A 1337 73.67 46.04 -9.33
CA LYS A 1337 73.25 46.54 -8.01
C LYS A 1337 74.21 46.15 -6.89
N VAL A 1338 75.06 45.14 -7.10
CA VAL A 1338 76.11 44.75 -6.16
C VAL A 1338 77.04 45.92 -5.86
N LYS A 1339 77.53 46.61 -6.89
CA LYS A 1339 78.39 47.79 -6.73
C LYS A 1339 77.73 48.92 -5.95
N LYS A 1340 76.40 49.09 -6.09
CA LYS A 1340 75.63 50.15 -5.43
C LYS A 1340 75.45 49.90 -3.93
N HIS A 1341 75.25 48.63 -3.52
CA HIS A 1341 75.00 48.26 -2.13
C HIS A 1341 76.19 47.52 -1.48
N LYS A 1342 77.39 47.64 -2.07
CA LYS A 1342 78.60 46.90 -1.68
C LYS A 1342 78.93 47.00 -0.19
N GLN A 1343 78.74 48.17 0.42
CA GLN A 1343 79.05 48.38 1.83
C GLN A 1343 78.16 47.50 2.71
N LEU A 1344 76.84 47.61 2.51
CA LEU A 1344 75.83 46.84 3.21
C LEU A 1344 76.05 45.32 3.05
N MET A 1345 76.23 44.83 1.81
CA MET A 1345 76.46 43.40 1.60
C MET A 1345 77.77 42.91 2.20
N LEU A 1346 78.88 43.65 2.05
CA LEU A 1346 80.17 43.23 2.60
C LEU A 1346 80.14 43.20 4.13
N GLU A 1347 79.57 44.21 4.80
CA GLU A 1347 79.46 44.25 6.26
C GLU A 1347 78.70 43.03 6.81
N SER A 1348 77.53 42.73 6.24
CA SER A 1348 76.70 41.61 6.69
C SER A 1348 77.33 40.25 6.42
N ILE A 1349 77.96 40.06 5.26
CA ILE A 1349 78.56 38.77 4.90
C ILE A 1349 79.85 38.52 5.69
N ILE A 1350 80.70 39.54 5.86
CA ILE A 1350 81.94 39.46 6.66
C ILE A 1350 81.60 39.17 8.11
N ARG A 1351 80.56 39.80 8.67
CA ARG A 1351 80.10 39.50 10.02
C ARG A 1351 79.73 38.03 10.21
N GLY A 1352 79.16 37.39 9.20
CA GLY A 1352 78.87 35.95 9.21
C GLY A 1352 80.11 35.06 9.43
N LEU A 1353 81.30 35.52 9.02
CA LEU A 1353 82.56 34.79 9.24
C LEU A 1353 83.00 34.77 10.71
N TYR A 1354 82.59 35.74 11.54
CA TYR A 1354 82.99 35.79 12.96
C TYR A 1354 82.22 34.80 13.85
N HIS A 1355 81.15 34.20 13.35
CA HIS A 1355 80.30 33.29 14.12
C HIS A 1355 80.82 31.85 14.08
N LEU A 1356 82.00 31.64 14.66
CA LEU A 1356 82.76 30.38 14.65
C LEU A 1356 81.98 29.15 15.16
N ALA A 1357 80.91 29.34 15.92
CA ALA A 1357 80.10 28.23 16.43
C ALA A 1357 79.17 27.59 15.39
N ARG A 1358 78.98 28.17 14.20
CA ARG A 1358 78.00 27.72 13.21
C ARG A 1358 78.61 27.63 11.82
N THR A 1359 79.18 26.47 11.51
CA THR A 1359 79.92 26.18 10.28
C THR A 1359 79.10 26.42 9.01
N GLU A 1360 77.78 26.27 9.06
CA GLU A 1360 76.89 26.48 7.91
C GLU A 1360 76.81 27.95 7.50
N VAL A 1361 76.73 28.86 8.49
CA VAL A 1361 76.71 30.31 8.26
C VAL A 1361 78.05 30.76 7.68
N VAL A 1362 79.16 30.25 8.24
CA VAL A 1362 80.52 30.53 7.76
C VAL A 1362 80.69 30.06 6.31
N CYS A 1363 80.29 28.82 6.01
CA CYS A 1363 80.39 28.27 4.66
C CYS A 1363 79.64 29.14 3.64
N GLU A 1364 78.40 29.51 3.97
CA GLU A 1364 77.57 30.34 3.09
C GLU A 1364 78.13 31.77 2.97
N SER A 1365 78.70 32.34 4.03
CA SER A 1365 79.43 33.62 3.99
C SER A 1365 80.62 33.58 3.04
N LEU A 1366 81.43 32.53 3.08
CA LEU A 1366 82.56 32.36 2.17
C LEU A 1366 82.08 32.24 0.72
N LYS A 1367 81.00 31.48 0.48
CA LYS A 1367 80.38 31.31 -0.84
C LYS A 1367 79.81 32.64 -1.36
N ALA A 1368 79.15 33.41 -0.51
CA ALA A 1368 78.58 34.72 -0.84
C ALA A 1368 79.67 35.76 -1.12
N LEU A 1369 80.74 35.78 -0.32
CA LEU A 1369 81.90 36.65 -0.57
C LEU A 1369 82.53 36.35 -1.91
N LYS A 1370 82.80 35.08 -2.22
CA LYS A 1370 83.36 34.67 -3.51
C LYS A 1370 82.57 35.26 -4.69
N LYS A 1371 81.25 35.04 -4.71
CA LYS A 1371 80.35 35.56 -5.75
C LYS A 1371 80.38 37.09 -5.87
N ILE A 1372 80.41 37.81 -4.74
CA ILE A 1372 80.37 39.28 -4.74
C ILE A 1372 81.72 39.87 -5.14
N LEU A 1373 82.82 39.29 -4.65
CA LEU A 1373 84.18 39.75 -4.92
C LEU A 1373 84.54 39.65 -6.40
N GLU A 1374 84.02 38.64 -7.12
CA GLU A 1374 84.14 38.51 -8.59
C GLU A 1374 83.59 39.74 -9.36
N LEU A 1375 82.68 40.53 -8.76
CA LEU A 1375 82.04 41.71 -9.36
C LEU A 1375 82.61 43.05 -8.88
N LEU A 1376 83.45 43.02 -7.85
CA LEU A 1376 84.03 44.21 -7.22
C LEU A 1376 85.46 44.45 -7.68
N THR A 1377 85.91 45.69 -7.62
CA THR A 1377 87.30 46.06 -7.91
C THR A 1377 88.14 46.15 -6.63
N ASP A 1378 89.46 46.21 -6.78
CA ASP A 1378 90.39 46.45 -5.66
C ASP A 1378 90.03 47.71 -4.84
N ARG A 1379 89.49 48.75 -5.50
CA ARG A 1379 88.99 49.97 -4.87
C ARG A 1379 87.73 49.76 -4.04
N ASP A 1380 86.84 48.88 -4.50
CA ASP A 1380 85.57 48.61 -3.83
C ASP A 1380 85.77 47.82 -2.54
N VAL A 1381 86.72 46.88 -2.54
CA VAL A 1381 87.00 45.96 -1.42
C VAL A 1381 88.06 46.53 -0.46
N SER A 1382 88.80 47.57 -0.86
CA SER A 1382 89.97 48.10 -0.15
C SER A 1382 89.77 48.33 1.35
N PHE A 1383 88.59 48.77 1.79
CA PHE A 1383 88.28 49.01 3.20
C PHE A 1383 88.24 47.72 4.03
N TYR A 1384 87.66 46.66 3.48
CA TYR A 1384 87.49 45.37 4.14
C TYR A 1384 88.56 44.33 3.77
N PHE A 1385 89.42 44.61 2.79
CA PHE A 1385 90.37 43.65 2.22
C PHE A 1385 91.20 42.92 3.30
N LYS A 1386 91.77 43.68 4.24
CA LYS A 1386 92.57 43.14 5.35
C LYS A 1386 91.76 42.15 6.20
N GLU A 1387 90.53 42.53 6.50
CA GLU A 1387 89.62 41.75 7.34
C GLU A 1387 89.20 40.45 6.64
N ILE A 1388 88.80 40.53 5.37
CA ILE A 1388 88.42 39.36 4.58
C ILE A 1388 89.59 38.36 4.50
N VAL A 1389 90.80 38.82 4.17
CA VAL A 1389 91.99 37.94 4.09
C VAL A 1389 92.27 37.23 5.42
N LEU A 1390 92.21 37.95 6.54
CA LEU A 1390 92.48 37.39 7.86
C LEU A 1390 91.43 36.35 8.25
N GLN A 1391 90.15 36.65 8.02
CA GLN A 1391 89.06 35.74 8.34
C GLN A 1391 89.08 34.50 7.46
N THR A 1392 89.23 34.65 6.14
CA THR A 1392 89.31 33.51 5.20
C THR A 1392 90.38 32.51 5.61
N ARG A 1393 91.55 33.00 6.06
CA ARG A 1393 92.65 32.11 6.50
C ARG A 1393 92.27 31.22 7.69
N THR A 1394 91.39 31.66 8.58
CA THR A 1394 91.02 30.88 9.78
C THR A 1394 90.28 29.59 9.47
N PHE A 1395 89.81 29.42 8.22
CA PHE A 1395 89.00 28.30 7.77
C PHE A 1395 89.76 27.29 6.91
N PHE A 1396 91.07 27.45 6.69
CA PHE A 1396 91.84 26.50 5.89
C PHE A 1396 91.97 25.13 6.56
N GLU A 1397 91.87 25.07 7.88
CA GLU A 1397 91.94 23.85 8.67
C GLU A 1397 90.59 23.45 9.28
N ASP A 1398 89.48 24.00 8.79
CA ASP A 1398 88.13 23.68 9.28
C ASP A 1398 87.82 22.19 9.10
N GLU A 1399 87.10 21.56 10.02
CA GLU A 1399 86.78 20.13 9.92
C GLU A 1399 85.89 19.81 8.71
N GLN A 1400 85.06 20.76 8.26
CA GLN A 1400 84.16 20.60 7.11
C GLN A 1400 84.86 20.85 5.78
N ASP A 1401 84.84 19.83 4.91
CA ASP A 1401 85.45 19.89 3.58
C ASP A 1401 84.96 21.09 2.75
N ASP A 1402 83.66 21.38 2.80
CA ASP A 1402 83.03 22.48 2.05
C ASP A 1402 83.53 23.86 2.51
N VAL A 1403 83.76 24.03 3.82
CA VAL A 1403 84.27 25.26 4.41
C VAL A 1403 85.72 25.47 3.99
N ARG A 1404 86.59 24.44 4.16
CA ARG A 1404 87.99 24.49 3.71
C ARG A 1404 88.09 24.81 2.23
N LEU A 1405 87.37 24.07 1.39
CA LEU A 1405 87.39 24.23 -0.06
C LEU A 1405 86.98 25.65 -0.48
N THR A 1406 85.89 26.17 0.08
CA THR A 1406 85.40 27.52 -0.24
C THR A 1406 86.38 28.59 0.25
N ALA A 1407 86.96 28.42 1.45
CA ALA A 1407 87.96 29.36 1.98
C ALA A 1407 89.19 29.43 1.08
N ILE A 1408 89.69 28.28 0.62
CA ILE A 1408 90.84 28.19 -0.29
C ILE A 1408 90.54 28.92 -1.60
N PHE A 1409 89.40 28.62 -2.25
CA PHE A 1409 89.01 29.34 -3.47
C PHE A 1409 88.84 30.84 -3.25
N LEU A 1410 88.22 31.25 -2.15
CA LEU A 1410 88.07 32.67 -1.82
C LEU A 1410 89.43 33.37 -1.66
N PHE A 1411 90.43 32.67 -1.12
CA PHE A 1411 91.78 33.20 -1.02
C PHE A 1411 92.47 33.36 -2.38
N GLU A 1412 92.15 32.49 -3.34
CA GLU A 1412 92.52 32.66 -4.75
C GLU A 1412 91.95 33.95 -5.33
N ASP A 1413 90.64 34.17 -5.14
CA ASP A 1413 89.90 35.32 -5.67
C ASP A 1413 90.34 36.65 -5.06
N LEU A 1414 90.94 36.63 -3.86
CA LEU A 1414 91.50 37.80 -3.21
C LEU A 1414 92.81 38.29 -3.85
N ALA A 1415 93.54 37.43 -4.56
CA ALA A 1415 94.81 37.79 -5.20
C ALA A 1415 94.68 38.96 -6.20
N PRO A 1416 93.75 38.97 -7.18
CA PRO A 1416 93.56 40.10 -8.08
C PRO A 1416 93.04 41.38 -7.38
N LEU A 1417 92.44 41.26 -6.19
CA LEU A 1417 91.82 42.37 -5.44
C LEU A 1417 92.78 43.07 -4.46
N THR A 1418 94.01 42.58 -4.32
CA THR A 1418 95.05 43.16 -3.46
C THR A 1418 95.32 44.64 -3.76
N GLY A 1419 95.27 45.03 -5.04
CA GLY A 1419 95.68 46.35 -5.51
C GLY A 1419 97.12 46.71 -5.10
N ARG A 1420 97.53 47.96 -5.33
CA ARG A 1420 98.86 48.43 -4.88
C ARG A 1420 98.95 48.57 -3.36
N ARG A 1421 97.83 48.89 -2.70
CA ARG A 1421 97.78 49.22 -1.26
C ARG A 1421 98.04 48.01 -0.36
N TRP A 1422 97.50 46.85 -0.70
CA TRP A 1422 97.53 45.67 0.17
C TRP A 1422 98.50 44.58 -0.29
N LYS A 1423 99.26 44.81 -1.39
CA LYS A 1423 100.19 43.81 -1.94
C LYS A 1423 101.21 43.27 -0.92
N ILE A 1424 101.80 44.15 -0.09
CA ILE A 1424 102.77 43.76 0.94
C ILE A 1424 102.09 42.94 2.04
N PHE A 1425 100.95 43.43 2.53
CA PHE A 1425 100.15 42.72 3.53
C PHE A 1425 99.75 41.33 3.02
N PHE A 1426 99.20 41.23 1.81
CA PHE A 1426 98.79 39.95 1.24
C PHE A 1426 99.97 39.00 1.04
N ALA A 1427 101.14 39.50 0.63
CA ALA A 1427 102.35 38.67 0.54
C ALA A 1427 102.75 38.09 1.90
N GLU A 1428 102.67 38.86 2.99
CA GLU A 1428 102.92 38.37 4.36
C GLU A 1428 101.88 37.34 4.81
N GLU A 1429 100.61 37.54 4.46
CA GLU A 1429 99.57 36.57 4.79
C GLU A 1429 99.71 35.28 3.96
N ILE A 1430 100.11 35.36 2.67
CA ILE A 1430 100.45 34.18 1.85
C ILE A 1430 101.57 33.37 2.52
N LYS A 1431 102.65 34.02 3.00
CA LYS A 1431 103.77 33.32 3.67
C LYS A 1431 103.27 32.47 4.85
N LYS A 1432 102.34 33.02 5.64
CA LYS A 1432 101.75 32.35 6.81
C LYS A 1432 100.81 31.21 6.42
N SER A 1433 100.02 31.40 5.36
CA SER A 1433 99.06 30.39 4.85
C SER A 1433 99.72 29.28 4.04
N LEU A 1434 100.96 29.47 3.61
CA LEU A 1434 101.67 28.54 2.73
C LEU A 1434 101.74 27.13 3.31
N ILE A 1435 101.91 27.02 4.64
CA ILE A 1435 101.92 25.74 5.34
C ILE A 1435 100.61 24.97 5.11
N SER A 1436 99.46 25.62 5.27
CA SER A 1436 98.15 25.00 5.12
C SER A 1436 97.96 24.49 3.71
N PHE A 1437 98.22 25.32 2.70
CA PHE A 1437 98.12 24.90 1.30
C PHE A 1437 99.07 23.74 0.98
N LEU A 1438 100.31 23.77 1.51
CA LEU A 1438 101.28 22.69 1.34
C LEU A 1438 100.97 21.44 2.15
N LEU A 1439 100.08 21.44 3.12
CA LEU A 1439 99.70 20.20 3.81
C LEU A 1439 98.43 19.62 3.18
N HIS A 1440 97.53 20.48 2.75
CA HIS A 1440 96.25 20.11 2.15
C HIS A 1440 96.34 19.73 0.65
N LEU A 1441 97.50 19.74 -0.02
CA LEU A 1441 97.61 19.04 -1.33
C LEU A 1441 97.40 17.52 -1.19
N TRP A 1442 97.54 16.99 0.04
CA TRP A 1442 97.28 15.60 0.41
C TRP A 1442 96.04 15.50 1.31
N ASP A 1443 95.12 16.46 1.21
CA ASP A 1443 93.85 16.43 1.92
C ASP A 1443 93.08 15.13 1.59
N PRO A 1444 92.38 14.53 2.57
CA PRO A 1444 91.51 13.37 2.32
C PRO A 1444 90.50 13.61 1.17
N ASN A 1445 90.08 14.85 0.96
CA ASN A 1445 89.25 15.26 -0.17
C ASN A 1445 90.12 15.77 -1.34
N PRO A 1446 90.15 15.06 -2.48
CA PRO A 1446 91.02 15.43 -3.60
C PRO A 1446 90.69 16.80 -4.20
N LYS A 1447 89.46 17.30 -4.05
CA LYS A 1447 89.08 18.64 -4.53
C LYS A 1447 89.83 19.73 -3.78
N ILE A 1448 90.02 19.57 -2.48
CA ILE A 1448 90.79 20.49 -1.65
C ILE A 1448 92.25 20.46 -2.09
N GLY A 1449 92.81 19.27 -2.37
CA GLY A 1449 94.17 19.16 -2.87
C GLY A 1449 94.40 19.89 -4.20
N VAL A 1450 93.43 19.80 -5.12
CA VAL A 1450 93.44 20.57 -6.37
C VAL A 1450 93.34 22.08 -6.10
N ALA A 1451 92.41 22.51 -5.26
CA ALA A 1451 92.25 23.92 -4.91
C ALA A 1451 93.50 24.53 -4.25
N CYS A 1452 94.15 23.79 -3.35
CA CYS A 1452 95.41 24.22 -2.75
C CYS A 1452 96.53 24.37 -3.78
N ARG A 1453 96.61 23.48 -4.77
CA ARG A 1453 97.57 23.61 -5.88
C ARG A 1453 97.31 24.90 -6.65
N ASP A 1454 96.07 25.15 -7.02
CA ASP A 1454 95.70 26.30 -7.85
C ASP A 1454 95.94 27.62 -7.10
N VAL A 1455 95.59 27.69 -5.81
CA VAL A 1455 95.93 28.83 -4.95
C VAL A 1455 97.43 29.04 -4.83
N LEU A 1456 98.23 27.97 -4.68
CA LEU A 1456 99.70 28.09 -4.66
C LEU A 1456 100.22 28.70 -5.97
N MET A 1457 99.68 28.29 -7.12
CA MET A 1457 100.06 28.84 -8.42
C MET A 1457 99.76 30.36 -8.52
N VAL A 1458 98.63 30.80 -7.98
CA VAL A 1458 98.23 32.22 -7.94
C VAL A 1458 99.03 33.02 -6.91
N CYS A 1459 99.44 32.40 -5.81
CA CYS A 1459 100.20 33.04 -4.73
C CYS A 1459 101.70 33.21 -5.04
N ILE A 1460 102.30 32.27 -5.78
CA ILE A 1460 103.74 32.25 -6.10
C ILE A 1460 104.29 33.59 -6.65
N PRO A 1461 103.60 34.32 -7.56
CA PRO A 1461 104.03 35.62 -8.06
C PRO A 1461 104.19 36.71 -6.99
N PHE A 1462 103.36 36.68 -5.94
CA PHE A 1462 103.43 37.66 -4.84
C PHE A 1462 104.69 37.45 -3.98
N LEU A 1463 105.20 36.22 -3.93
CA LEU A 1463 106.41 35.84 -3.22
C LEU A 1463 107.68 35.89 -4.09
N GLY A 1464 107.54 36.08 -5.41
CA GLY A 1464 108.66 36.05 -6.35
C GLY A 1464 109.25 34.65 -6.58
N LEU A 1465 108.46 33.58 -6.43
CA LEU A 1465 108.92 32.18 -6.42
C LEU A 1465 108.57 31.40 -7.70
N GLN A 1466 108.61 32.04 -8.87
CA GLN A 1466 108.12 31.47 -10.15
C GLN A 1466 108.76 30.12 -10.52
N GLU A 1467 109.97 29.82 -10.03
CA GLU A 1467 110.66 28.54 -10.26
C GLU A 1467 109.95 27.32 -9.65
N LEU A 1468 109.01 27.54 -8.73
CA LEU A 1468 108.20 26.50 -8.10
C LEU A 1468 107.07 25.97 -9.00
N TYR A 1469 106.70 26.70 -10.07
CA TYR A 1469 105.63 26.29 -10.99
C TYR A 1469 105.83 24.87 -11.51
N GLY A 1470 107.01 24.56 -12.07
CA GLY A 1470 107.29 23.22 -12.57
C GLY A 1470 107.43 22.11 -11.52
N VAL A 1471 107.35 22.43 -10.22
CA VAL A 1471 107.21 21.42 -9.15
C VAL A 1471 105.73 21.14 -8.90
N LEU A 1472 104.91 22.19 -8.87
CA LEU A 1472 103.46 22.09 -8.69
C LEU A 1472 102.76 21.45 -9.90
N ASP A 1473 103.23 21.72 -11.12
CA ASP A 1473 102.67 21.13 -12.34
C ASP A 1473 102.74 19.59 -12.34
N ARG A 1474 103.72 18.99 -11.65
CA ARG A 1474 103.85 17.52 -11.54
C ARG A 1474 102.74 16.87 -10.72
N LEU A 1475 101.94 17.67 -10.00
CA LEU A 1475 100.74 17.19 -9.32
C LEU A 1475 99.56 17.01 -10.29
N LEU A 1476 99.69 17.43 -11.55
CA LEU A 1476 98.70 17.17 -12.62
C LEU A 1476 98.90 15.79 -13.28
N ASP A 1477 100.03 15.12 -13.04
CA ASP A 1477 100.35 13.83 -13.63
C ASP A 1477 99.46 12.72 -13.06
N GLN A 1478 99.09 11.71 -13.88
CA GLN A 1478 98.25 10.59 -13.44
C GLN A 1478 98.88 9.80 -12.27
N ASP A 1479 100.21 9.71 -12.25
CA ASP A 1479 100.98 9.10 -11.17
C ASP A 1479 101.44 10.14 -10.16
N LEU A 1480 100.59 10.42 -9.17
CA LEU A 1480 100.85 11.43 -8.15
C LEU A 1480 102.20 11.16 -7.44
N PRO A 1481 103.12 12.14 -7.37
CA PRO A 1481 104.40 11.95 -6.69
C PRO A 1481 104.17 11.63 -5.21
N ARG A 1482 105.04 10.79 -4.63
CA ARG A 1482 105.01 10.53 -3.18
C ARG A 1482 105.21 11.85 -2.45
N ALA A 1483 104.39 12.13 -1.43
CA ALA A 1483 104.43 13.37 -0.64
C ALA A 1483 105.85 13.80 -0.23
N ARG A 1484 106.66 12.82 0.20
CA ARG A 1484 108.06 13.03 0.58
C ARG A 1484 108.91 13.57 -0.58
N ASP A 1485 108.77 13.02 -1.78
CA ASP A 1485 109.55 13.41 -2.95
C ASP A 1485 109.14 14.80 -3.44
N PHE A 1486 107.84 15.11 -3.39
CA PHE A 1486 107.34 16.45 -3.66
C PHE A 1486 107.94 17.47 -2.68
N TYR A 1487 107.80 17.26 -1.36
CA TYR A 1487 108.31 18.21 -0.37
C TYR A 1487 109.81 18.40 -0.47
N ARG A 1488 110.57 17.35 -0.77
CA ARG A 1488 112.01 17.43 -0.98
C ARG A 1488 112.34 18.35 -2.15
N GLN A 1489 111.69 18.18 -3.29
CA GLN A 1489 111.92 19.03 -4.46
C GLN A 1489 111.45 20.47 -4.22
N PHE A 1490 110.29 20.64 -3.58
CA PHE A 1490 109.73 21.94 -3.23
C PHE A 1490 110.66 22.70 -2.29
N CYS A 1491 111.09 22.09 -1.18
CA CYS A 1491 111.99 22.69 -0.20
C CYS A 1491 113.37 22.97 -0.77
N VAL A 1492 113.93 22.11 -1.64
CA VAL A 1492 115.21 22.35 -2.32
C VAL A 1492 115.15 23.62 -3.20
N LYS A 1493 114.06 23.80 -3.96
CA LYS A 1493 113.90 25.01 -4.77
C LYS A 1493 113.65 26.25 -3.91
N LEU A 1494 112.82 26.12 -2.87
CA LEU A 1494 112.52 27.22 -1.94
C LEU A 1494 113.78 27.67 -1.19
N ALA A 1495 114.61 26.73 -0.73
CA ALA A 1495 115.87 26.98 -0.03
C ALA A 1495 116.83 27.87 -0.81
N LYS A 1496 116.85 27.75 -2.14
CA LYS A 1496 117.71 28.54 -3.02
C LYS A 1496 117.27 30.00 -3.14
N LYS A 1497 115.99 30.30 -2.87
CA LYS A 1497 115.41 31.63 -3.05
C LYS A 1497 115.13 32.35 -1.75
N ASN A 1498 114.53 31.67 -0.77
CA ASN A 1498 114.07 32.31 0.44
C ASN A 1498 114.05 31.34 1.63
N GLN A 1499 115.11 31.41 2.46
CA GLN A 1499 115.25 30.63 3.70
C GLN A 1499 114.24 31.08 4.78
N GLU A 1500 113.79 32.33 4.78
CA GLU A 1500 112.80 32.85 5.73
C GLU A 1500 111.47 32.08 5.60
N ILE A 1501 111.04 31.78 4.37
CA ILE A 1501 109.81 31.03 4.13
C ILE A 1501 109.94 29.59 4.63
N LEU A 1502 111.10 28.95 4.47
CA LEU A 1502 111.34 27.62 5.07
C LEU A 1502 111.25 27.67 6.59
N TRP A 1503 111.78 28.72 7.21
CA TRP A 1503 111.67 28.94 8.65
C TRP A 1503 110.23 29.15 9.11
N ILE A 1504 109.43 29.89 8.34
CA ILE A 1504 107.99 30.05 8.58
C ILE A 1504 107.28 28.69 8.46
N LEU A 1505 107.56 27.91 7.42
CA LEU A 1505 106.99 26.57 7.25
C LEU A 1505 107.36 25.63 8.42
N HIS A 1506 108.61 25.70 8.89
CA HIS A 1506 109.06 24.95 10.07
C HIS A 1506 108.23 25.30 11.30
N THR A 1507 108.19 26.58 11.67
CA THR A 1507 107.51 27.05 12.88
C THR A 1507 106.01 26.74 12.87
N HIS A 1508 105.37 26.81 11.70
CA HIS A 1508 103.94 26.55 11.58
C HIS A 1508 103.62 25.05 11.40
N SER A 1509 104.54 24.21 10.93
CA SER A 1509 104.29 22.76 10.78
C SER A 1509 103.91 22.07 12.10
N PHE A 1510 104.35 22.62 13.22
CA PHE A 1510 104.12 22.09 14.55
C PHE A 1510 102.66 22.05 14.97
N THR A 1511 101.85 23.02 14.56
CA THR A 1511 100.42 23.05 14.88
C THR A 1511 99.67 21.89 14.21
N PHE A 1512 100.22 21.34 13.13
CA PHE A 1512 99.62 20.23 12.38
C PHE A 1512 100.05 18.84 12.88
N PHE A 1513 101.01 18.76 13.80
CA PHE A 1513 101.38 17.46 14.41
C PHE A 1513 100.26 16.87 15.25
N THR A 1514 99.36 17.70 15.76
CA THR A 1514 98.16 17.28 16.50
C THR A 1514 96.89 17.37 15.64
N SER A 1515 97.02 17.46 14.32
CA SER A 1515 95.86 17.48 13.40
C SER A 1515 95.03 16.20 13.55
N THR A 1516 93.71 16.30 13.42
CA THR A 1516 92.80 15.15 13.44
C THR A 1516 93.03 14.21 12.26
N TRP A 1517 93.51 14.73 11.11
CA TRP A 1517 93.76 13.94 9.91
C TRP A 1517 95.13 13.26 9.91
N GLU A 1518 95.14 11.91 9.85
CA GLU A 1518 96.36 11.10 9.72
C GLU A 1518 97.26 11.56 8.57
N VAL A 1519 96.66 11.83 7.40
CA VAL A 1519 97.41 12.18 6.18
C VAL A 1519 98.14 13.50 6.38
N ILE A 1520 97.47 14.50 6.98
CA ILE A 1520 98.02 15.82 7.29
C ILE A 1520 99.11 15.71 8.36
N ARG A 1521 98.91 14.92 9.43
CA ARG A 1521 99.98 14.66 10.41
C ARG A 1521 101.21 14.06 9.74
N SER A 1522 101.05 13.03 8.91
CA SER A 1522 102.20 12.41 8.23
C SER A 1522 102.83 13.35 7.20
N ALA A 1523 102.03 14.19 6.53
CA ALA A 1523 102.49 15.20 5.58
C ALA A 1523 103.28 16.32 6.27
N ALA A 1524 102.80 16.81 7.42
CA ALA A 1524 103.49 17.80 8.25
C ALA A 1524 104.85 17.31 8.71
N VAL A 1525 104.94 16.04 9.09
CA VAL A 1525 106.21 15.41 9.45
C VAL A 1525 107.14 15.23 8.25
N LYS A 1526 106.63 14.84 7.08
CA LYS A 1526 107.42 14.73 5.83
C LYS A 1526 107.88 16.11 5.32
N LEU A 1527 107.08 17.15 5.50
CA LEU A 1527 107.46 18.53 5.19
C LEU A 1527 108.53 19.00 6.17
N THR A 1528 108.37 18.72 7.47
CA THR A 1528 109.40 19.01 8.49
C THR A 1528 110.72 18.31 8.18
N ASP A 1529 110.68 17.03 7.80
CA ASP A 1529 111.84 16.26 7.30
C ASP A 1529 112.52 17.01 6.14
N ALA A 1530 111.75 17.44 5.14
CA ALA A 1530 112.25 18.17 3.99
C ALA A 1530 112.77 19.57 4.33
N VAL A 1531 112.16 20.28 5.27
CA VAL A 1531 112.61 21.61 5.72
C VAL A 1531 113.93 21.47 6.47
N VAL A 1532 114.01 20.60 7.49
CA VAL A 1532 115.25 20.36 8.27
C VAL A 1532 116.42 19.94 7.38
N LEU A 1533 116.15 19.16 6.33
CA LEU A 1533 117.15 18.77 5.34
C LEU A 1533 117.72 19.98 4.56
N ASN A 1534 116.92 21.04 4.35
CA ASN A 1534 117.25 22.16 3.46
C ASN A 1534 117.51 23.51 4.16
N LEU A 1535 117.37 23.60 5.49
CA LEU A 1535 117.79 24.77 6.26
C LEU A 1535 119.30 24.98 6.17
N THR A 1536 119.77 26.22 6.02
CA THR A 1536 121.21 26.53 6.14
C THR A 1536 121.68 26.39 7.59
N SER A 1537 122.99 26.28 7.81
CA SER A 1537 123.58 26.17 9.16
C SER A 1537 123.07 27.25 10.13
N GLN A 1538 122.94 28.49 9.66
CA GLN A 1538 122.41 29.61 10.45
C GLN A 1538 121.00 29.36 10.99
N TYR A 1539 120.11 28.75 10.21
CA TYR A 1539 118.75 28.44 10.67
C TYR A 1539 118.68 27.14 11.46
N VAL A 1540 119.59 26.19 11.19
CA VAL A 1540 119.70 24.97 12.00
C VAL A 1540 120.11 25.30 13.43
N GLU A 1541 120.92 26.34 13.66
CA GLU A 1541 121.27 26.83 15.00
C GLU A 1541 120.08 27.42 15.76
N LEU A 1542 119.09 27.97 15.05
CA LEU A 1542 117.87 28.53 15.64
C LEU A 1542 116.84 27.47 16.02
N LEU A 1543 116.97 26.23 15.53
CA LEU A 1543 116.04 25.14 15.82
C LEU A 1543 116.04 24.82 17.32
N ASP A 1544 114.86 24.86 17.94
CA ASP A 1544 114.63 24.25 19.25
C ASP A 1544 114.63 22.72 19.10
N ARG A 1545 115.83 22.16 19.19
CA ARG A 1545 116.10 20.74 18.98
C ARG A 1545 115.40 19.86 19.99
N GLU A 1546 115.29 20.31 21.24
CA GLU A 1546 114.64 19.56 22.30
C GLU A 1546 113.13 19.50 22.06
N GLN A 1547 112.52 20.64 21.72
CA GLN A 1547 111.11 20.71 21.39
C GLN A 1547 110.78 19.87 20.15
N LEU A 1548 111.56 20.00 19.08
CA LEU A 1548 111.35 19.25 17.84
C LEU A 1548 111.51 17.74 18.08
N THR A 1549 112.57 17.33 18.79
CA THR A 1549 112.82 15.92 19.12
C THR A 1549 111.69 15.34 19.96
N THR A 1550 111.25 16.05 21.00
CA THR A 1550 110.15 15.64 21.87
C THR A 1550 108.86 15.44 21.08
N ARG A 1551 108.54 16.38 20.18
CA ARG A 1551 107.35 16.29 19.34
C ARG A 1551 107.42 15.14 18.34
N LEU A 1552 108.57 14.92 17.69
CA LEU A 1552 108.76 13.79 16.79
C LEU A 1552 108.73 12.44 17.53
N GLN A 1553 109.25 12.39 18.76
CA GLN A 1553 109.16 11.20 19.62
C GLN A 1553 107.73 10.91 20.05
N ALA A 1554 106.93 11.93 20.38
CA ALA A 1554 105.51 11.77 20.65
C ALA A 1554 104.77 11.20 19.44
N LEU A 1555 105.08 11.69 18.22
CA LEU A 1555 104.50 11.18 16.97
C LEU A 1555 104.92 9.76 16.59
N ARG A 1556 106.02 9.24 17.14
CA ARG A 1556 106.37 7.81 17.00
C ARG A 1556 105.40 6.89 17.76
N GLN A 1557 104.66 7.42 18.72
CA GLN A 1557 103.60 6.72 19.45
C GLN A 1557 102.19 7.03 18.89
N ASP A 1558 102.10 7.72 17.75
CA ASP A 1558 100.83 8.01 17.07
C ASP A 1558 100.11 6.70 16.73
N PRO A 1559 98.78 6.60 16.87
CA PRO A 1559 98.04 5.37 16.51
C PRO A 1559 98.21 4.95 15.04
N CYS A 1560 98.58 5.87 14.16
CA CYS A 1560 98.71 5.62 12.72
C CYS A 1560 100.15 5.30 12.29
N ILE A 1561 100.37 4.12 11.71
CA ILE A 1561 101.69 3.63 11.23
C ILE A 1561 102.35 4.61 10.24
N SER A 1562 101.56 5.29 9.40
CA SER A 1562 102.09 6.23 8.41
C SER A 1562 102.78 7.43 9.08
N VAL A 1563 102.22 7.93 10.19
CA VAL A 1563 102.76 9.01 11.01
C VAL A 1563 103.98 8.54 11.78
N GLN A 1564 103.91 7.36 12.39
CA GLN A 1564 105.06 6.76 13.09
C GLN A 1564 106.28 6.63 12.17
N ARG A 1565 106.09 6.13 10.94
CA ARG A 1565 107.15 5.98 9.93
C ARG A 1565 107.70 7.33 9.46
N ALA A 1566 106.84 8.32 9.27
CA ALA A 1566 107.26 9.67 8.92
C ALA A 1566 108.09 10.29 10.06
N ALA A 1567 107.65 10.11 11.32
CA ALA A 1567 108.31 10.65 12.51
C ALA A 1567 109.68 10.01 12.74
N GLU A 1568 109.79 8.70 12.55
CA GLU A 1568 111.07 8.00 12.58
C GLU A 1568 112.02 8.54 11.51
N ALA A 1569 111.54 8.71 10.27
CA ALA A 1569 112.36 9.25 9.19
C ALA A 1569 112.83 10.70 9.47
N ALA A 1570 111.93 11.56 9.94
CA ALA A 1570 112.24 12.95 10.29
C ALA A 1570 113.24 13.04 11.45
N LEU A 1571 113.09 12.18 12.47
CA LEU A 1571 114.01 12.09 13.61
C LEU A 1571 115.42 11.67 13.15
N GLN A 1572 115.51 10.68 12.26
CA GLN A 1572 116.79 10.26 11.67
C GLN A 1572 117.45 11.37 10.85
N THR A 1573 116.67 12.14 10.08
CA THR A 1573 117.18 13.28 9.32
C THR A 1573 117.65 14.39 10.24
N LEU A 1574 116.91 14.72 11.30
CA LEU A 1574 117.30 15.71 12.30
C LEU A 1574 118.63 15.32 12.96
N LEU A 1575 118.74 14.08 13.45
CA LEU A 1575 119.96 13.56 14.05
C LEU A 1575 121.14 13.60 13.07
N ARG A 1576 120.91 13.32 11.79
CA ARG A 1576 121.95 13.39 10.75
C ARG A 1576 122.40 14.84 10.52
N ARG A 1577 121.46 15.79 10.41
CA ARG A 1577 121.77 17.21 10.19
C ARG A 1577 122.48 17.83 11.38
N CYS A 1578 122.10 17.50 12.61
CA CYS A 1578 122.80 17.95 13.82
C CYS A 1578 124.25 17.42 13.86
N LYS A 1579 124.49 16.18 13.42
CA LYS A 1579 125.85 15.63 13.28
C LYS A 1579 126.67 16.33 12.20
N GLU A 1580 126.05 16.68 11.08
CA GLU A 1580 126.72 17.39 9.97
C GLU A 1580 127.12 18.83 10.35
N THR A 1581 126.35 19.52 11.20
CA THR A 1581 126.61 20.92 11.58
C THR A 1581 127.55 21.09 12.78
N SER A 1582 128.11 20.02 13.35
CA SER A 1582 129.04 20.08 14.50
C SER A 1582 128.45 20.74 15.75
N ILE A 1583 127.13 20.67 15.92
CA ILE A 1583 126.42 21.26 17.05
C ILE A 1583 126.16 20.14 18.08
N PRO A 1584 126.62 20.24 19.35
CA PRO A 1584 126.48 19.17 20.34
C PRO A 1584 125.00 18.86 20.61
N LEU A 1585 124.71 17.55 20.68
CA LEU A 1585 123.40 16.94 20.96
C LEU A 1585 122.80 17.40 22.28
#